data_AF-A0AA42YHH1-F1
#
_entry.id   AF-A0AA42YHH1-F1
#
_cell.length_a   1.000
_cell.length_b   1.000
_cell.length_c   1.000
_cell.angle_alpha   90.00
_cell.angle_beta   90.00
_cell.angle_gamma   90.00
#
_symmetry.space_group_name_H-M   'P 1'
#
loop_
_entity.id
_entity.type
_entity.pdbx_description
1 polymer ?
#
loop_
_entity_poly.entity_id
_entity_poly.type
_entity_poly.pdbx_seq_one_letter_code
_entity_poly.pdbx_strand_id
1 'polypeptide(L)'
;MGVDDSGLEVFHPLIREWFTSTLGAPTEVQAEAWPLIAAGRHVLVSAPTGTGKTLTAFLWSLHQLLTGAWPGGRVRVLYVSPLRALNNDIRRNLLSPLADLEQAFDAAGEPHEPVRVMTRSGDTPGAERQRMVRRPPEILITTPESLNILLTSGGGRSMLDGIRSVVFDEIHAVAGSKRGTHWVTAVDRLVPLSGEFQRLALSATARPLPTIARFVGGWELQPLDERGAEVEYRERPVAIVTASRAKAYDFAIDVAGPHLSGAGDPLANEPEQSSWESLAAALLARIERNRSTLVFANSRRATERMTRLLNDAAGHNLVYSHHGSLSRELRNVVEQRLKDGELKAIVATNSLELGIDVGALDEVALVQTPPTVAAAIQRLGRAGHGVGEVSRGRLYPLFERDLVSAAAVGRCVLAGDLEAVQPIEGALDVLAQIVLSMTVAEPWDLDALYAFLRASYPYHRLSRRQFDLVLEMLAGRYADSRVRELAPRLAIDRVANRVTARRGAAWRVYTAGGTIPDRGYYTLRLADSLAKVGELDEEFVWERKLGDTFTLGAQNWRVRRITASDVLVSPARRSAAMAPFWRADARNRSFFLSERIGELLATAEGLLAGEDGRRALLALLAEQCAMSEGAAAALADLLRRQREATGAALPHRRHLVVEHCADPAGRAEGRQAILHTGWGGRVNRPLAIALAAAWGAGSDVPLAIEAENDCILIGEQPGLAVEDLLERVRPDNLEALLRGRLERTGIFGGRFRENAGRALLLPRSDASRRVPLWLTRERSKRLLAAVAKYDDFPIVVETWRSCLADEFDLPAAKQVLAELARGEIAVTHVATSAPSPFTSALVWQQINRLMYEDDVPPGDGGGLSRTLMQEVVFSSQLRPRLPAALLDTFERKLQRTYPGYAPLAAEDLLAWIDERLALPLPELEELLATRRRQLAEDDTAEVLAALAGRACVVERSPEVRWVSAVERLPRLLRALGLAAEQVRLASLAAPEEDAGEELRAALGALAGAVPAAAGAETQDDPLPAVLSEWLRFYGPIAPERVAAAFGLAPPALAAALETLVDDEQLVLDRFRRDDDREELCDAENLERLLRLLRAAARPSFETLPLARLPLLLAAEQGLLARGEGIEGLQAALEKLLLFPAPAAAWESDLLPARLDPYYPAWLDSVLQESDLEWLGAGRERLTFAFPEERALLADGDAPPPLPAPLAAALASGRPRSFEELARAAGLASGELAERLWQAVWDGGVTSSHFAVVRRGALNQFKTPLPEPRPDPRPG
;
A
#
# COMPACT_ATOMS: atom_id res chain seq x y z
N MET A 1 33.95 -18.46 37.58
CA MET A 1 33.55 -19.74 38.21
C MET A 1 32.36 -20.26 37.43
N GLY A 2 32.41 -21.56 37.08
CA GLY A 2 31.80 -22.15 35.88
C GLY A 2 30.30 -21.96 35.72
N VAL A 3 29.89 -21.56 34.50
CA VAL A 3 28.56 -21.86 33.99
C VAL A 3 28.59 -23.37 33.70
N ASP A 4 27.68 -24.10 34.35
CA ASP A 4 27.57 -25.56 34.28
C ASP A 4 27.33 -26.01 32.83
N ASP A 5 28.04 -27.02 32.34
CA ASP A 5 27.89 -27.59 30.97
C ASP A 5 26.54 -28.32 30.78
N SER A 6 25.71 -28.34 31.83
CA SER A 6 24.42 -29.04 31.93
C SER A 6 23.45 -28.81 30.77
N GLY A 7 23.48 -27.65 30.12
CA GLY A 7 22.59 -27.32 29.00
C GLY A 7 22.88 -28.11 27.72
N LEU A 8 24.12 -28.55 27.50
CA LEU A 8 24.53 -29.29 26.29
C LEU A 8 24.28 -30.80 26.39
N GLU A 9 23.96 -31.31 27.57
CA GLU A 9 23.78 -32.75 27.81
C GLU A 9 22.61 -33.35 27.03
N VAL A 10 21.61 -32.54 26.70
CA VAL A 10 20.44 -32.95 25.91
C VAL A 10 20.79 -33.23 24.44
N PHE A 11 21.95 -32.76 23.95
CA PHE A 11 22.35 -32.90 22.56
C PHE A 11 23.19 -34.16 22.28
N HIS A 12 23.10 -34.63 21.03
CA HIS A 12 23.94 -35.70 20.50
C HIS A 12 25.43 -35.36 20.72
N PRO A 13 26.30 -36.35 21.07
CA PRO A 13 27.71 -36.11 21.35
C PRO A 13 28.45 -35.30 20.29
N LEU A 14 28.21 -35.59 18.99
CA LEU A 14 28.83 -34.84 17.87
C LEU A 14 28.42 -33.37 17.84
N ILE A 15 27.16 -33.06 18.16
CA ILE A 15 26.65 -31.68 18.18
C ILE A 15 27.25 -30.93 19.36
N ARG A 16 27.38 -31.59 20.51
CA ARG A 16 28.03 -31.04 21.72
C ARG A 16 29.51 -30.74 21.47
N GLU A 17 30.22 -31.68 20.86
CA GLU A 17 31.62 -31.50 20.51
C GLU A 17 31.81 -30.33 19.53
N TRP A 18 31.03 -30.29 18.45
CA TRP A 18 31.03 -29.17 17.49
C TRP A 18 30.76 -27.83 18.18
N PHE A 19 29.76 -27.76 19.06
CA PHE A 19 29.41 -26.52 19.74
C PHE A 19 30.57 -26.04 20.61
N THR A 20 31.13 -26.95 21.41
CA THR A 20 32.22 -26.65 22.34
C THR A 20 33.49 -26.24 21.61
N SER A 21 33.83 -26.90 20.50
CA SER A 21 35.02 -26.59 19.69
C SER A 21 34.89 -25.29 18.90
N THR A 22 33.69 -24.97 18.42
CA THR A 22 33.45 -23.87 17.48
C THR A 22 33.06 -22.58 18.19
N LEU A 23 32.22 -22.68 19.23
CA LEU A 23 31.58 -21.55 19.91
C LEU A 23 31.98 -21.43 21.39
N GLY A 24 32.61 -22.45 21.96
CA GLY A 24 32.99 -22.49 23.37
C GLY A 24 31.83 -22.88 24.28
N ALA A 25 31.68 -22.20 25.41
CA ALA A 25 30.64 -22.51 26.38
C ALA A 25 29.27 -21.89 26.00
N PRO A 26 28.14 -22.55 26.33
CA PRO A 26 26.81 -21.98 26.16
C PRO A 26 26.63 -20.66 26.90
N THR A 27 25.82 -19.76 26.34
CA THR A 27 25.33 -18.59 27.10
C THR A 27 24.34 -19.04 28.17
N GLU A 28 24.15 -18.22 29.22
CA GLU A 28 23.17 -18.49 30.29
C GLU A 28 21.77 -18.81 29.74
N VAL A 29 21.34 -18.01 28.77
CA VAL A 29 20.04 -18.15 28.10
C VAL A 29 19.95 -19.46 27.31
N GLN A 30 21.03 -19.87 26.66
CA GLN A 30 21.10 -21.15 25.95
C GLN A 30 21.01 -22.33 26.93
N ALA A 31 21.80 -22.28 28.01
CA ALA A 31 21.85 -23.33 29.02
C ALA A 31 20.49 -23.54 29.73
N GLU A 32 19.75 -22.46 29.98
CA GLU A 32 18.42 -22.52 30.60
C GLU A 32 17.32 -22.92 29.61
N ALA A 33 17.37 -22.42 28.37
CA ALA A 33 16.31 -22.66 27.39
C ALA A 33 16.35 -24.08 26.82
N TRP A 34 17.52 -24.65 26.51
CA TRP A 34 17.59 -25.93 25.81
C TRP A 34 16.95 -27.11 26.56
N PRO A 35 17.10 -27.28 27.88
CA PRO A 35 16.38 -28.34 28.61
C PRO A 35 14.86 -28.18 28.54
N LEU A 36 14.34 -26.95 28.59
CA LEU A 36 12.91 -26.66 28.45
C LEU A 36 12.40 -26.96 27.04
N ILE A 37 13.19 -26.59 26.03
CA ILE A 37 12.91 -26.85 24.62
C ILE A 37 12.93 -28.37 24.36
N ALA A 38 13.90 -29.09 24.90
CA ALA A 38 14.02 -30.54 24.78
C ALA A 38 12.83 -31.28 25.43
N ALA A 39 12.30 -30.76 26.53
CA ALA A 39 11.09 -31.27 27.19
C ALA A 39 9.78 -30.94 26.44
N GLY A 40 9.85 -30.32 25.25
CA GLY A 40 8.68 -29.97 24.43
C GLY A 40 7.90 -28.74 24.92
N ARG A 41 8.40 -27.99 25.91
CA ARG A 41 7.71 -26.79 26.43
C ARG A 41 7.80 -25.64 25.42
N HIS A 42 6.79 -24.78 25.40
CA HIS A 42 6.89 -23.51 24.70
C HIS A 42 7.80 -22.56 25.48
N VAL A 43 8.60 -21.76 24.78
CA VAL A 43 9.61 -20.90 25.43
C VAL A 43 9.60 -19.50 24.82
N LEU A 44 9.58 -18.48 25.66
CA LEU A 44 9.87 -17.09 25.32
C LEU A 44 11.25 -16.73 25.87
N VAL A 45 12.19 -16.50 24.97
CA VAL A 45 13.55 -16.05 25.30
C VAL A 45 13.63 -14.53 25.18
N SER A 46 13.95 -13.86 26.29
CA SER A 46 14.21 -12.43 26.33
C SER A 46 15.67 -12.15 26.65
N ALA A 47 16.43 -11.78 25.61
CA ALA A 47 17.86 -11.52 25.75
C ALA A 47 18.35 -10.43 24.77
N PRO A 48 19.36 -9.62 25.16
CA PRO A 48 19.99 -8.64 24.27
C PRO A 48 20.53 -9.26 22.97
N THR A 49 20.80 -8.42 21.97
CA THR A 49 21.53 -8.84 20.76
C THR A 49 22.91 -9.38 21.13
N GLY A 50 23.38 -10.41 20.42
CA GLY A 50 24.69 -11.01 20.67
C GLY A 50 24.74 -12.09 21.76
N THR A 51 23.59 -12.61 22.21
CA THR A 51 23.49 -13.65 23.28
C THR A 51 23.22 -15.07 22.74
N GLY A 52 23.30 -15.28 21.43
CA GLY A 52 23.09 -16.60 20.82
C GLY A 52 21.63 -17.03 20.65
N LYS A 53 20.68 -16.07 20.61
CA LYS A 53 19.22 -16.33 20.46
C LYS A 53 18.87 -17.23 19.27
N THR A 54 19.53 -17.03 18.12
CA THR A 54 19.27 -17.83 16.91
C THR A 54 19.56 -19.31 17.13
N LEU A 55 20.76 -19.65 17.62
CA LEU A 55 21.10 -21.04 17.95
C LEU A 55 20.26 -21.59 19.09
N THR A 56 19.82 -20.74 20.03
CA THR A 56 18.87 -21.14 21.08
C THR A 56 17.59 -21.74 20.48
N ALA A 57 17.04 -21.10 19.44
CA ALA A 57 15.82 -21.56 18.78
C ALA A 57 16.03 -22.75 17.81
N PHE A 58 17.19 -22.83 17.15
CA PHE A 58 17.39 -23.77 16.04
C PHE A 58 18.14 -25.05 16.41
N LEU A 59 19.09 -25.00 17.34
CA LEU A 59 20.02 -26.12 17.55
C LEU A 59 19.28 -27.42 17.94
N TRP A 60 18.21 -27.32 18.73
CA TRP A 60 17.37 -28.48 19.06
C TRP A 60 16.61 -29.03 17.85
N SER A 61 16.12 -28.16 16.97
CA SER A 61 15.46 -28.60 15.74
C SER A 61 16.45 -29.27 14.77
N LEU A 62 17.67 -28.74 14.68
CA LEU A 62 18.74 -29.36 13.89
C LEU A 62 19.13 -30.73 14.44
N HIS A 63 19.26 -30.86 15.77
CA HIS A 63 19.44 -32.16 16.42
C HIS A 63 18.38 -33.16 15.98
N GLN A 64 17.10 -32.78 16.05
CA GLN A 64 16.00 -33.70 15.73
C GLN A 64 15.98 -34.12 14.25
N LEU A 65 16.38 -33.24 13.34
CA LEU A 65 16.48 -33.54 11.91
C LEU A 65 17.70 -34.40 11.58
N LEU A 66 18.88 -34.07 12.12
CA LEU A 66 20.13 -34.79 11.84
C LEU A 66 20.14 -36.20 12.44
N THR A 67 19.57 -36.38 13.63
CA THR A 67 19.43 -37.70 14.28
C THR A 67 18.30 -38.55 13.67
N GLY A 68 17.55 -38.03 12.70
CA GLY A 68 16.42 -38.72 12.07
C GLY A 68 15.17 -38.84 12.95
N ALA A 69 15.17 -38.26 14.16
CA ALA A 69 14.00 -38.25 15.05
C ALA A 69 12.79 -37.53 14.43
N TRP A 70 13.03 -36.50 13.62
CA TRP A 70 12.02 -35.87 12.76
C TRP A 70 12.26 -36.27 11.29
N PRO A 71 11.37 -37.07 10.68
CA PRO A 71 11.59 -37.53 9.31
C PRO A 71 11.46 -36.39 8.30
N GLY A 72 12.33 -36.40 7.28
CA GLY A 72 12.39 -35.40 6.22
C GLY A 72 11.23 -35.45 5.22
N GLY A 73 11.29 -34.59 4.21
CA GLY A 73 10.33 -34.52 3.10
C GLY A 73 9.09 -33.66 3.37
N ARG A 74 9.02 -33.00 4.53
CA ARG A 74 7.95 -32.08 4.95
C ARG A 74 8.54 -30.90 5.71
N VAL A 75 7.81 -29.79 5.80
CA VAL A 75 8.21 -28.69 6.68
C VAL A 75 8.04 -29.11 8.13
N ARG A 76 9.12 -29.06 8.91
CA ARG A 76 9.15 -29.38 10.35
C ARG A 76 9.29 -28.12 11.20
N VAL A 77 10.11 -27.18 10.73
CA VAL A 77 10.37 -25.92 11.42
C VAL A 77 9.86 -24.78 10.56
N LEU A 78 8.98 -23.97 11.13
CA LEU A 78 8.56 -22.72 10.51
C LEU A 78 9.19 -21.55 11.27
N TYR A 79 10.10 -20.84 10.62
CA TYR A 79 10.63 -19.59 11.14
C TYR A 79 9.87 -18.42 10.54
N VAL A 80 9.29 -17.57 11.38
CA VAL A 80 8.59 -16.37 10.91
C VAL A 80 9.26 -15.14 11.50
N SER A 81 9.64 -14.21 10.62
CA SER A 81 10.21 -12.92 11.01
C SER A 81 9.37 -11.76 10.47
N PRO A 82 9.29 -10.63 11.22
CA PRO A 82 8.60 -9.44 10.75
C PRO A 82 9.31 -8.77 9.57
N LEU A 83 10.59 -9.02 9.30
CA LEU A 83 11.31 -8.34 8.22
C LEU A 83 11.80 -9.32 7.15
N ARG A 84 11.53 -8.99 5.88
CA ARG A 84 12.00 -9.78 4.73
C ARG A 84 13.53 -9.88 4.67
N ALA A 85 14.24 -8.81 5.01
CA ALA A 85 15.70 -8.78 4.99
C ALA A 85 16.30 -9.80 5.96
N LEU A 86 15.70 -9.92 7.16
CA LEU A 86 16.13 -10.87 8.18
C LEU A 86 16.00 -12.33 7.72
N ASN A 87 15.02 -12.66 6.86
CA ASN A 87 14.84 -14.02 6.38
C ASN A 87 16.06 -14.55 5.60
N ASN A 88 16.71 -13.71 4.80
CA ASN A 88 17.87 -14.14 4.02
C ASN A 88 19.11 -14.27 4.91
N ASP A 89 19.27 -13.37 5.87
CA ASP A 89 20.38 -13.42 6.84
C ASP A 89 20.27 -14.65 7.74
N ILE A 90 19.08 -14.94 8.27
CA ILE A 90 18.86 -16.14 9.09
C ILE A 90 19.14 -17.40 8.28
N ARG A 91 18.72 -17.46 7.01
CA ARG A 91 19.07 -18.57 6.13
C ARG A 91 20.58 -18.76 6.03
N ARG A 92 21.34 -17.69 5.76
CA ARG A 92 22.81 -17.75 5.67
C ARG A 92 23.45 -18.20 6.99
N ASN A 93 23.01 -17.62 8.11
CA ASN A 93 23.50 -17.93 9.45
C ASN A 93 23.15 -19.34 9.92
N LEU A 94 22.18 -20.01 9.30
CA LEU A 94 21.85 -21.41 9.57
C LEU A 94 22.62 -22.38 8.68
N LEU A 95 22.92 -22.00 7.43
CA LEU A 95 23.58 -22.89 6.48
C LEU A 95 25.01 -23.23 6.89
N SER A 96 25.76 -22.30 7.49
CA SER A 96 27.13 -22.58 7.96
C SER A 96 27.16 -23.58 9.12
N PRO A 97 26.45 -23.36 10.25
CA PRO A 97 26.35 -24.36 11.32
C PRO A 97 25.82 -25.71 10.84
N LEU A 98 24.84 -25.72 9.94
CA LEU A 98 24.31 -26.94 9.39
C LEU A 98 25.37 -27.72 8.58
N ALA A 99 26.13 -27.05 7.71
CA ALA A 99 27.18 -27.69 6.94
C ALA A 99 28.29 -28.28 7.82
N ASP A 100 28.69 -27.55 8.87
CA ASP A 100 29.69 -28.05 9.82
C ASP A 100 29.19 -29.29 10.57
N LEU A 101 27.90 -29.31 10.93
CA LEU A 101 27.27 -30.44 11.61
C LEU A 101 27.11 -31.65 10.66
N GLU A 102 26.64 -31.45 9.43
CA GLU A 102 26.55 -32.52 8.42
C GLU A 102 27.95 -33.13 8.18
N GLN A 103 28.99 -32.29 8.07
CA GLN A 103 30.38 -32.76 7.95
C GLN A 103 30.84 -33.54 9.18
N ALA A 104 30.44 -33.15 10.39
CA ALA A 104 30.79 -33.88 11.61
C ALA A 104 30.14 -35.28 11.66
N PHE A 105 28.89 -35.41 11.21
CA PHE A 105 28.21 -36.71 11.08
C PHE A 105 28.84 -37.57 9.98
N ASP A 106 29.13 -37.00 8.82
CA ASP A 106 29.83 -37.68 7.71
C ASP A 106 31.21 -38.19 8.16
N ALA A 107 31.99 -37.37 8.88
CA ALA A 107 33.31 -37.74 9.37
C ALA A 107 33.27 -38.85 10.43
N ALA A 108 32.21 -38.88 11.25
CA ALA A 108 31.96 -39.93 12.23
C ALA A 108 31.37 -41.22 11.59
N GLY A 109 30.97 -41.18 10.32
CA GLY A 109 30.28 -42.28 9.65
C GLY A 109 28.87 -42.53 10.20
N GLU A 110 28.26 -41.54 10.84
CA GLU A 110 26.91 -41.63 11.37
C GLU A 110 25.87 -41.22 10.31
N PRO A 111 24.80 -42.01 10.11
CA PRO A 111 23.81 -41.71 9.09
C PRO A 111 23.00 -40.46 9.46
N HIS A 112 22.87 -39.52 8.51
CA HIS A 112 21.98 -38.38 8.64
C HIS A 112 21.25 -38.12 7.31
N GLU A 113 20.09 -37.45 7.37
CA GLU A 113 19.40 -36.96 6.17
C GLU A 113 19.82 -35.51 5.87
N PRO A 114 19.89 -35.11 4.58
CA PRO A 114 20.23 -33.75 4.19
C PRO A 114 19.08 -32.78 4.52
N VAL A 115 19.39 -31.72 5.29
CA VAL A 115 18.39 -30.75 5.77
C VAL A 115 18.25 -29.58 4.80
N ARG A 116 17.06 -29.37 4.21
CA ARG A 116 16.82 -28.24 3.30
C ARG A 116 16.27 -27.03 4.04
N VAL A 117 16.95 -25.89 3.87
CA VAL A 117 16.53 -24.58 4.39
C VAL A 117 16.19 -23.65 3.23
N MET A 118 14.94 -23.18 3.15
CA MET A 118 14.48 -22.27 2.09
C MET A 118 13.66 -21.08 2.62
N THR A 119 13.63 -20.00 1.85
CA THR A 119 12.94 -18.75 2.20
C THR A 119 11.73 -18.51 1.29
N ARG A 120 10.54 -18.36 1.90
CA ARG A 120 9.30 -18.00 1.21
C ARG A 120 8.88 -16.57 1.56
N SER A 121 8.94 -15.66 0.59
CA SER A 121 8.46 -14.28 0.70
C SER A 121 7.70 -13.87 -0.57
N GLY A 122 7.18 -12.63 -0.62
CA GLY A 122 6.63 -12.05 -1.84
C GLY A 122 7.60 -12.04 -3.03
N ASP A 123 8.91 -12.08 -2.75
CA ASP A 123 9.97 -11.97 -3.75
C ASP A 123 10.50 -13.32 -4.25
N THR A 124 10.06 -14.44 -3.66
CA THR A 124 10.43 -15.79 -4.12
C THR A 124 9.93 -16.00 -5.56
N PRO A 125 10.76 -16.37 -6.55
CA PRO A 125 10.33 -16.61 -7.93
C PRO A 125 9.28 -17.73 -8.05
N GLY A 126 8.45 -17.67 -9.09
CA GLY A 126 7.39 -18.66 -9.33
C GLY A 126 7.89 -20.11 -9.41
N ALA A 127 9.02 -20.34 -10.10
CA ALA A 127 9.63 -21.66 -10.21
C ALA A 127 10.10 -22.22 -8.85
N GLU A 128 10.66 -21.38 -7.99
CA GLU A 128 11.11 -21.80 -6.65
C GLU A 128 9.91 -22.14 -5.75
N ARG A 129 8.80 -21.39 -5.85
CA ARG A 129 7.54 -21.72 -5.15
C ARG A 129 7.01 -23.10 -5.55
N GLN A 130 6.99 -23.39 -6.85
CA GLN A 130 6.55 -24.71 -7.35
C GLN A 130 7.48 -25.84 -6.88
N ARG A 131 8.80 -25.58 -6.83
CA ARG A 131 9.78 -26.53 -6.31
C ARG A 131 9.55 -26.85 -4.83
N MET A 132 9.24 -25.84 -4.01
CA MET A 132 8.90 -26.04 -2.60
C MET A 132 7.69 -26.98 -2.43
N VAL A 133 6.64 -26.79 -3.24
CA VAL A 133 5.44 -27.65 -3.16
C VAL A 133 5.74 -29.09 -3.53
N ARG A 134 6.57 -29.31 -4.56
CA ARG A 134 6.97 -30.66 -5.00
C ARG A 134 7.93 -31.35 -4.04
N ARG A 135 8.86 -30.59 -3.45
CA ARG A 135 9.87 -31.08 -2.52
C ARG A 135 10.01 -30.07 -1.37
N PRO A 136 9.19 -30.22 -0.32
CA PRO A 136 9.17 -29.29 0.81
C PRO A 136 10.55 -29.21 1.50
N PRO A 137 10.95 -28.02 1.98
CA PRO A 137 12.11 -27.89 2.84
C PRO A 137 11.77 -28.34 4.27
N GLU A 138 12.74 -28.88 5.00
CA GLU A 138 12.58 -29.22 6.42
C GLU A 138 12.45 -27.96 7.29
N ILE A 139 13.14 -26.87 6.91
CA ILE A 139 13.08 -25.56 7.56
C ILE A 139 12.59 -24.52 6.55
N LEU A 140 11.43 -23.92 6.83
CA LEU A 140 10.84 -22.86 6.03
C LEU A 140 10.93 -21.52 6.76
N ILE A 141 11.60 -20.55 6.15
CA ILE A 141 11.73 -19.18 6.65
C ILE A 141 10.75 -18.29 5.89
N THR A 142 9.84 -17.61 6.59
CA THR A 142 8.79 -16.81 5.94
C THR A 142 8.45 -15.52 6.68
N THR A 143 7.45 -14.80 6.17
CA THR A 143 6.89 -13.57 6.77
C THR A 143 5.42 -13.78 7.11
N PRO A 144 4.83 -13.02 8.05
CA PRO A 144 3.42 -13.15 8.40
C PRO A 144 2.47 -13.08 7.20
N GLU A 145 2.75 -12.17 6.26
CA GLU A 145 1.93 -12.00 5.04
C GLU A 145 2.05 -13.21 4.11
N SER A 146 3.25 -13.76 3.95
CA SER A 146 3.48 -14.92 3.08
C SER A 146 2.92 -16.21 3.70
N LEU A 147 2.98 -16.35 5.03
CA LEU A 147 2.34 -17.44 5.76
C LEU A 147 0.82 -17.46 5.53
N ASN A 148 0.17 -16.30 5.62
CA ASN A 148 -1.27 -16.21 5.35
C ASN A 148 -1.64 -16.64 3.92
N ILE A 149 -0.80 -16.29 2.93
CA ILE A 149 -1.00 -16.75 1.54
C ILE A 149 -0.84 -18.27 1.45
N LEU A 150 0.19 -18.85 2.09
CA LEU A 150 0.37 -20.30 2.12
C LEU A 150 -0.85 -21.02 2.71
N LEU A 151 -1.38 -20.52 3.83
CA LEU A 151 -2.56 -21.04 4.52
C LEU A 151 -3.87 -20.90 3.73
N THR A 152 -3.90 -20.02 2.72
CA THR A 152 -5.07 -19.82 1.85
C THR A 152 -5.01 -20.71 0.59
N SER A 153 -3.83 -21.25 0.25
CA SER A 153 -3.62 -22.03 -0.97
C SER A 153 -3.48 -23.52 -0.69
N GLY A 154 -4.09 -24.38 -1.52
CA GLY A 154 -4.02 -25.84 -1.35
C GLY A 154 -2.58 -26.38 -1.33
N GLY A 155 -1.74 -25.98 -2.31
CA GLY A 155 -0.34 -26.39 -2.35
C GLY A 155 0.53 -25.81 -1.23
N GLY A 156 0.13 -24.68 -0.63
CA GLY A 156 0.78 -24.15 0.57
C GLY A 156 0.45 -24.96 1.81
N ARG A 157 -0.84 -25.26 2.02
CA ARG A 157 -1.33 -26.06 3.15
C ARG A 157 -0.73 -27.47 3.17
N SER A 158 -0.60 -28.13 2.02
CA SER A 158 -0.02 -29.47 1.93
C SER A 158 1.44 -29.56 2.39
N MET A 159 2.20 -28.47 2.31
CA MET A 159 3.60 -28.44 2.81
C MET A 159 3.67 -28.29 4.33
N LEU A 160 2.63 -27.71 4.93
CA LEU A 160 2.61 -27.26 6.32
C LEU A 160 1.93 -28.26 7.26
N ASP A 161 1.53 -29.44 6.81
CA ASP A 161 0.88 -30.45 7.65
C ASP A 161 1.83 -31.16 8.66
N GLY A 162 3.14 -30.95 8.54
CA GLY A 162 4.17 -31.67 9.30
C GLY A 162 4.88 -30.86 10.39
N ILE A 163 4.43 -29.64 10.68
CA ILE A 163 5.11 -28.71 11.60
C ILE A 163 5.26 -29.31 13.00
N ARG A 164 6.47 -29.18 13.56
CA ARG A 164 6.81 -29.57 14.94
C ARG A 164 7.22 -28.38 15.80
N SER A 165 7.78 -27.34 15.18
CA SER A 165 8.20 -26.13 15.87
C SER A 165 7.97 -24.88 15.03
N VAL A 166 7.50 -23.81 15.69
CA VAL A 166 7.33 -22.47 15.11
C VAL A 166 8.16 -21.47 15.91
N VAL A 167 9.02 -20.74 15.21
CA VAL A 167 9.87 -19.71 15.79
C VAL A 167 9.28 -18.32 15.49
N PHE A 168 9.00 -17.56 16.55
CA PHE A 168 8.59 -16.17 16.52
C PHE A 168 9.78 -15.26 16.77
N ASP A 169 10.38 -14.73 15.71
CA ASP A 169 11.54 -13.85 15.86
C ASP A 169 11.15 -12.37 15.99
N GLU A 170 11.85 -11.64 16.85
CA GLU A 170 11.63 -10.22 17.16
C GLU A 170 10.15 -9.88 17.44
N ILE A 171 9.46 -10.71 18.23
CA ILE A 171 8.00 -10.58 18.45
C ILE A 171 7.58 -9.21 19.00
N HIS A 172 8.44 -8.56 19.79
CA HIS A 172 8.20 -7.21 20.33
C HIS A 172 8.00 -6.14 19.26
N ALA A 173 8.58 -6.32 18.06
CA ALA A 173 8.49 -5.35 16.97
C ALA A 173 7.07 -5.24 16.39
N VAL A 174 6.23 -6.25 16.61
CA VAL A 174 4.89 -6.33 16.01
C VAL A 174 3.78 -6.70 16.99
N ALA A 175 4.08 -7.16 18.20
CA ALA A 175 3.08 -7.55 19.19
C ALA A 175 2.04 -6.44 19.43
N GLY A 176 2.47 -5.18 19.59
CA GLY A 176 1.59 -4.02 19.75
C GLY A 176 0.98 -3.47 18.46
N SER A 177 0.78 -4.30 17.44
CA SER A 177 0.28 -3.86 16.13
C SER A 177 -0.70 -4.87 15.53
N LYS A 178 -1.54 -4.42 14.60
CA LYS A 178 -2.47 -5.28 13.83
C LYS A 178 -1.72 -6.36 13.05
N ARG A 179 -0.45 -6.13 12.73
CA ARG A 179 0.44 -7.12 12.10
C ARG A 179 0.78 -8.28 13.04
N GLY A 180 0.97 -8.01 14.34
CA GLY A 180 1.11 -9.05 15.35
C GLY A 180 -0.16 -9.89 15.47
N THR A 181 -1.33 -9.24 15.52
CA THR A 181 -2.64 -9.93 15.52
C THR A 181 -2.78 -10.88 14.32
N HIS A 182 -2.48 -10.39 13.12
CA HIS A 182 -2.52 -11.19 11.90
C HIS A 182 -1.48 -12.33 11.89
N TRP A 183 -0.32 -12.14 12.54
CA TRP A 183 0.72 -13.16 12.61
C TRP A 183 0.37 -14.30 13.57
N VAL A 184 0.04 -14.00 14.82
CA VAL A 184 -0.29 -15.03 15.83
C VAL A 184 -1.47 -15.87 15.38
N THR A 185 -2.50 -15.23 14.83
CA THR A 185 -3.67 -15.93 14.29
C THR A 185 -3.34 -16.80 13.08
N ALA A 186 -2.37 -16.40 12.23
CA ALA A 186 -1.87 -17.26 11.16
C ALA A 186 -1.10 -18.47 11.71
N VAL A 187 -0.36 -18.34 12.80
CA VAL A 187 0.29 -19.48 13.47
C VAL A 187 -0.76 -20.40 14.09
N ASP A 188 -1.78 -19.89 14.77
CA ASP A 188 -2.84 -20.72 15.35
C ASP A 188 -3.60 -21.51 14.28
N ARG A 189 -3.75 -20.96 13.06
CA ARG A 189 -4.31 -21.65 11.89
C ARG A 189 -3.48 -22.82 11.36
N LEU A 190 -2.26 -23.03 11.86
CA LEU A 190 -1.50 -24.25 11.60
C LEU A 190 -2.00 -25.42 12.46
N VAL A 191 -2.61 -25.16 13.63
CA VAL A 191 -3.04 -26.23 14.55
C VAL A 191 -4.03 -27.21 13.90
N PRO A 192 -5.08 -26.76 13.16
CA PRO A 192 -5.96 -27.68 12.44
C PRO A 192 -5.27 -28.45 11.30
N LEU A 193 -4.09 -28.02 10.85
CA LEU A 193 -3.33 -28.65 9.76
C LEU A 193 -2.29 -29.65 10.26
N SER A 194 -1.54 -29.28 11.30
CA SER A 194 -0.35 -30.02 11.77
C SER A 194 -0.54 -30.67 13.15
N GLY A 195 -1.65 -30.39 13.83
CA GLY A 195 -1.80 -30.63 15.27
C GLY A 195 -1.03 -29.61 16.11
N GLU A 196 -0.89 -29.90 17.40
CA GLU A 196 -0.08 -29.06 18.29
C GLU A 196 1.42 -29.17 17.99
N PHE A 197 2.10 -28.03 18.10
CA PHE A 197 3.53 -27.87 17.85
C PHE A 197 4.17 -26.94 18.88
N GLN A 198 5.48 -27.04 19.03
CA GLN A 198 6.24 -26.19 19.95
C GLN A 198 6.31 -24.75 19.44
N ARG A 199 6.11 -23.77 20.33
CA ARG A 199 6.22 -22.33 20.04
C ARG A 199 7.45 -21.75 20.73
N LEU A 200 8.37 -21.19 19.96
CA LEU A 200 9.61 -20.60 20.44
C LEU A 200 9.64 -19.11 20.08
N ALA A 201 9.52 -18.21 21.05
CA ALA A 201 9.54 -16.77 20.80
C ALA A 201 10.86 -16.14 21.24
N LEU A 202 11.38 -15.23 20.42
CA LEU A 202 12.60 -14.50 20.65
C LEU A 202 12.30 -13.00 20.76
N SER A 203 12.87 -12.37 21.78
CA SER A 203 12.75 -10.92 21.98
C SER A 203 13.99 -10.32 22.63
N ALA A 204 14.25 -9.04 22.38
CA ALA A 204 15.26 -8.26 23.09
C ALA A 204 14.67 -7.27 24.09
N THR A 205 13.49 -6.70 23.78
CA THR A 205 12.96 -5.50 24.43
C THR A 205 11.45 -5.62 24.74
N ALA A 206 10.94 -6.85 24.84
CA ALA A 206 9.52 -7.08 25.18
C ALA A 206 9.25 -6.80 26.67
N ARG A 207 8.22 -6.01 26.97
CA ARG A 207 7.69 -5.83 28.32
C ARG A 207 6.17 -5.62 28.28
N PRO A 208 5.38 -6.15 29.24
CA PRO A 208 5.74 -7.19 30.19
C PRO A 208 5.81 -8.58 29.52
N LEU A 209 6.82 -9.38 29.88
CA LEU A 209 7.06 -10.70 29.27
C LEU A 209 5.88 -11.69 29.44
N PRO A 210 5.17 -11.75 30.59
CA PRO A 210 4.00 -12.62 30.73
C PRO A 210 2.92 -12.34 29.70
N THR A 211 2.61 -11.07 29.42
CA THR A 211 1.60 -10.72 28.40
C THR A 211 2.04 -11.18 27.01
N ILE A 212 3.33 -11.03 26.66
CA ILE A 212 3.86 -11.50 25.39
C ILE A 212 3.89 -13.03 25.31
N ALA A 213 4.17 -13.72 26.41
CA ALA A 213 4.13 -15.17 26.51
C ALA A 213 2.71 -15.71 26.25
N ARG A 214 1.69 -15.10 26.86
CA ARG A 214 0.27 -15.42 26.60
C ARG A 214 -0.14 -15.10 25.17
N PHE A 215 0.33 -13.97 24.64
CA PHE A 215 0.08 -13.56 23.26
C PHE A 215 0.62 -14.58 22.25
N VAL A 216 1.81 -15.13 22.48
CA VAL A 216 2.41 -16.17 21.64
C VAL A 216 1.74 -17.53 21.84
N GLY A 217 1.42 -17.89 23.09
CA GLY A 217 0.91 -19.22 23.44
C GLY A 217 -0.54 -19.47 23.01
N GLY A 218 -1.43 -18.49 23.18
CA GLY A 218 -2.86 -18.68 22.97
C GLY A 218 -3.44 -19.80 23.84
N TRP A 219 -4.53 -20.41 23.35
CA TRP A 219 -5.27 -21.48 24.04
C TRP A 219 -5.40 -22.72 23.17
N GLU A 220 -5.25 -23.89 23.78
CA GLU A 220 -5.64 -25.18 23.23
C GLU A 220 -7.16 -25.35 23.38
N LEU A 221 -7.79 -25.89 22.34
CA LEU A 221 -9.21 -26.25 22.35
C LEU A 221 -9.35 -27.71 22.73
N GLN A 222 -10.05 -27.99 23.82
CA GLN A 222 -10.45 -29.34 24.17
C GLN A 222 -11.96 -29.48 23.96
N PRO A 223 -12.40 -30.33 23.01
CA PRO A 223 -13.82 -30.60 22.84
C PRO A 223 -14.37 -31.30 24.09
N LEU A 224 -15.47 -30.77 24.64
CA LEU A 224 -16.17 -31.36 25.78
C LEU A 224 -17.25 -32.36 25.35
N ASP A 225 -17.62 -32.36 24.06
CA ASP A 225 -18.58 -33.28 23.45
C ASP A 225 -18.07 -33.84 22.10
N GLU A 226 -18.71 -34.92 21.62
CA GLU A 226 -18.35 -35.57 20.35
C GLU A 226 -18.65 -34.70 19.11
N ARG A 227 -19.48 -33.67 19.27
CA ARG A 227 -19.88 -32.73 18.20
C ARG A 227 -18.98 -31.48 18.12
N GLY A 228 -18.16 -31.23 19.14
CA GLY A 228 -17.29 -30.06 19.25
C GLY A 228 -18.03 -28.73 19.49
N ALA A 229 -19.27 -28.77 19.96
CA ALA A 229 -20.11 -27.57 20.17
C ALA A 229 -19.77 -26.86 21.49
N GLU A 230 -19.39 -27.62 22.52
CA GLU A 230 -18.82 -27.09 23.75
C GLU A 230 -17.31 -27.36 23.79
N VAL A 231 -16.53 -26.32 24.08
CA VAL A 231 -15.07 -26.38 24.14
C VAL A 231 -14.56 -25.78 25.44
N GLU A 232 -13.55 -26.42 26.01
CA GLU A 232 -12.73 -25.85 27.07
C GLU A 232 -11.49 -25.18 26.48
N TYR A 233 -11.18 -23.97 26.92
CA TYR A 233 -9.99 -23.23 26.51
C TYR A 233 -8.89 -23.40 27.55
N ARG A 234 -7.89 -24.22 27.23
CA ARG A 234 -6.73 -24.42 28.10
C ARG A 234 -5.58 -23.53 27.67
N GLU A 235 -5.14 -22.62 28.52
CA GLU A 235 -4.02 -21.73 28.22
C GLU A 235 -2.74 -22.54 27.96
N ARG A 236 -2.03 -22.25 26.86
CA ARG A 236 -0.76 -22.92 26.57
C ARG A 236 0.35 -22.32 27.42
N PRO A 237 0.98 -23.09 28.33
CA PRO A 237 2.03 -22.55 29.19
C PRO A 237 3.29 -22.25 28.36
N VAL A 238 3.75 -21.01 28.43
CA VAL A 238 5.00 -20.57 27.80
C VAL A 238 6.01 -20.21 28.90
N ALA A 239 7.10 -20.97 29.00
CA ALA A 239 8.17 -20.70 29.94
C ALA A 239 8.94 -19.44 29.50
N ILE A 240 9.29 -18.58 30.44
CA ILE A 240 10.01 -17.33 30.16
C ILE A 240 11.45 -17.50 30.64
N VAL A 241 12.40 -17.31 29.73
CA VAL A 241 13.84 -17.36 30.00
C VAL A 241 14.41 -15.96 29.78
N THR A 242 15.07 -15.40 30.79
CA THR A 242 15.64 -14.04 30.77
C THR A 242 17.10 -14.05 31.12
N ALA A 243 17.94 -13.36 30.35
CA ALA A 243 19.33 -13.15 30.73
C ALA A 243 19.44 -12.38 32.07
N SER A 244 20.31 -12.81 32.98
CA SER A 244 20.47 -12.16 34.29
C SER A 244 21.34 -10.89 34.23
N ARG A 245 22.17 -10.73 33.19
CA ARG A 245 23.05 -9.56 32.99
C ARG A 245 22.50 -8.57 31.97
N ALA A 246 22.41 -7.31 32.37
CA ALA A 246 22.16 -6.20 31.45
C ALA A 246 23.37 -5.99 30.51
N LYS A 247 23.09 -5.58 29.26
CA LYS A 247 24.14 -5.23 28.30
C LYS A 247 24.87 -3.97 28.78
N ALA A 248 26.20 -3.98 28.71
CA ALA A 248 26.99 -2.78 29.01
C ALA A 248 26.98 -1.83 27.81
N TYR A 249 26.77 -0.54 28.08
CA TYR A 249 26.76 0.52 27.08
C TYR A 249 27.86 1.54 27.37
N ASP A 250 28.68 1.83 26.35
CA ASP A 250 29.46 3.07 26.27
C ASP A 250 28.61 4.06 25.47
N PHE A 251 27.70 4.73 26.18
CA PHE A 251 26.71 5.62 25.61
C PHE A 251 26.94 7.05 26.13
N ALA A 252 26.88 8.03 25.23
CA ALA A 252 26.85 9.43 25.60
C ALA A 252 26.01 10.27 24.64
N ILE A 253 25.43 11.35 25.15
CA ILE A 253 24.69 12.36 24.41
C ILE A 253 25.63 13.54 24.20
N ASP A 254 25.77 14.00 22.96
CA ASP A 254 26.72 15.04 22.61
C ASP A 254 26.11 16.08 21.68
N VAL A 255 26.70 17.27 21.65
CA VAL A 255 26.30 18.37 20.76
C VAL A 255 27.41 18.63 19.74
N ALA A 256 27.05 18.74 18.47
CA ALA A 256 28.05 18.78 17.40
C ALA A 256 28.62 20.18 17.09
N GLY A 257 28.23 21.21 17.83
CA GLY A 257 28.69 22.60 17.62
C GLY A 257 28.37 23.51 18.81
N PRO A 258 28.89 24.74 18.82
CA PRO A 258 28.72 25.70 19.92
C PRO A 258 27.28 26.18 20.10
N HIS A 259 26.46 26.08 19.04
CA HIS A 259 25.04 26.39 19.06
C HIS A 259 24.28 25.28 18.34
N LEU A 260 23.32 24.65 19.02
CA LEU A 260 22.23 23.97 18.32
C LEU A 260 21.39 25.05 17.61
N SER A 261 20.70 24.69 16.53
CA SER A 261 19.75 25.62 15.91
C SER A 261 18.68 26.01 16.94
N GLY A 262 18.86 27.17 17.57
CA GLY A 262 17.76 27.93 18.14
C GLY A 262 16.96 28.50 16.98
N ALA A 263 15.67 28.75 17.20
CA ALA A 263 14.85 29.57 16.30
C ALA A 263 15.33 31.04 16.36
N GLY A 264 16.56 31.31 15.92
CA GLY A 264 17.09 32.65 15.69
C GLY A 264 16.56 33.22 14.38
N ASP A 265 16.46 34.55 14.34
CA ASP A 265 15.99 35.45 13.26
C ASP A 265 15.29 34.77 12.05
N PRO A 266 13.95 34.90 11.91
CA PRO A 266 13.15 34.26 10.86
C PRO A 266 13.53 34.63 9.42
N LEU A 267 14.43 35.60 9.21
CA LEU A 267 14.93 36.00 7.89
C LEU A 267 16.35 35.48 7.56
N ALA A 268 17.03 34.84 8.52
CA ALA A 268 18.37 34.30 8.29
C ALA A 268 18.29 32.84 7.80
N ASN A 269 18.51 32.61 6.50
CA ASN A 269 18.64 31.26 5.91
C ASN A 269 19.94 30.51 6.33
N GLU A 270 20.82 31.15 7.13
CA GLU A 270 22.17 30.67 7.43
C GLU A 270 22.34 29.74 8.67
N PRO A 271 21.56 29.85 9.78
CA PRO A 271 21.84 29.08 11.02
C PRO A 271 21.61 27.57 10.88
N GLU A 272 20.57 27.15 10.14
CA GLU A 272 20.20 25.74 10.04
C GLU A 272 21.23 24.94 9.22
N GLN A 273 21.85 25.56 8.21
CA GLN A 273 22.84 24.90 7.38
C GLN A 273 24.16 24.65 8.14
N SER A 274 24.58 25.61 8.97
CA SER A 274 25.79 25.51 9.81
C SER A 274 25.73 24.38 10.86
N SER A 275 24.55 24.14 11.47
CA SER A 275 24.38 23.08 12.49
C SER A 275 24.53 21.66 11.92
N TRP A 276 23.95 21.41 10.75
CA TRP A 276 24.05 20.11 10.07
C TRP A 276 25.46 19.86 9.51
N GLU A 277 26.16 20.91 9.07
CA GLU A 277 27.56 20.81 8.63
C GLU A 277 28.50 20.50 9.81
N SER A 278 28.26 21.13 10.97
CA SER A 278 29.00 20.83 12.21
C SER A 278 28.75 19.39 12.68
N LEU A 279 27.50 18.91 12.59
CA LEU A 279 27.15 17.51 12.83
C LEU A 279 27.84 16.56 11.86
N ALA A 280 27.86 16.87 10.57
CA ALA A 280 28.56 16.07 9.58
C ALA A 280 30.06 16.01 9.88
N ALA A 281 30.69 17.11 10.28
CA ALA A 281 32.11 17.15 10.67
C ALA A 281 32.39 16.29 11.93
N ALA A 282 31.55 16.40 12.97
CA ALA A 282 31.67 15.62 14.19
C ALA A 282 31.51 14.11 13.93
N LEU A 283 30.54 13.73 13.11
CA LEU A 283 30.30 12.35 12.71
C LEU A 283 31.42 11.82 11.80
N LEU A 284 31.91 12.62 10.85
CA LEU A 284 33.01 12.24 9.97
C LEU A 284 34.27 11.89 10.78
N ALA A 285 34.63 12.72 11.76
CA ALA A 285 35.76 12.45 12.65
C ALA A 285 35.63 11.13 13.43
N ARG A 286 34.39 10.69 13.74
CA ARG A 286 34.14 9.37 14.35
C ARG A 286 34.23 8.25 13.32
N ILE A 287 33.58 8.42 12.16
CA ILE A 287 33.59 7.45 11.07
C ILE A 287 35.04 7.14 10.63
N GLU A 288 35.92 8.14 10.60
CA GLU A 288 37.33 7.96 10.25
C GLU A 288 38.10 7.09 11.26
N ARG A 289 37.81 7.24 12.56
CA ARG A 289 38.44 6.48 13.66
C ARG A 289 37.96 5.03 13.73
N ASN A 290 36.76 4.77 13.27
CA ASN A 290 36.15 3.45 13.30
C ASN A 290 36.45 2.67 12.00
N ARG A 291 36.35 1.34 12.07
CA ARG A 291 36.33 0.47 10.88
C ARG A 291 34.97 0.56 10.20
N SER A 292 33.90 0.48 11.00
CA SER A 292 32.53 0.54 10.52
C SER A 292 31.63 1.26 11.54
N THR A 293 30.85 2.22 11.05
CA THR A 293 29.90 3.02 11.87
C THR A 293 28.50 2.95 11.28
N LEU A 294 27.48 2.80 12.12
CA LEU A 294 26.08 2.88 11.69
C LEU A 294 25.42 4.15 12.21
N VAL A 295 24.94 5.00 11.31
CA VAL A 295 24.28 6.27 11.65
C VAL A 295 22.77 6.12 11.47
N PHE A 296 21.97 6.21 12.53
CA PHE A 296 20.51 6.21 12.42
C PHE A 296 19.96 7.63 12.35
N ALA A 297 19.01 7.86 11.47
CA ALA A 297 18.18 9.07 11.44
C ALA A 297 16.69 8.72 11.47
N ASN A 298 15.87 9.59 12.05
CA ASN A 298 14.46 9.30 12.29
C ASN A 298 13.54 9.42 11.07
N SER A 299 14.02 10.00 9.96
CA SER A 299 13.25 10.14 8.72
C SER A 299 14.11 9.87 7.51
N ARG A 300 13.47 9.43 6.42
CA ARG A 300 14.13 9.22 5.11
C ARG A 300 14.82 10.50 4.62
N ARG A 301 14.20 11.66 4.86
CA ARG A 301 14.77 12.98 4.53
C ARG A 301 16.04 13.27 5.32
N ALA A 302 16.05 13.03 6.63
CA ALA A 302 17.23 13.21 7.46
C ALA A 302 18.36 12.24 7.07
N THR A 303 18.02 11.00 6.72
CA THR A 303 18.97 10.01 6.20
C THR A 303 19.66 10.53 4.93
N GLU A 304 18.90 10.91 3.90
CA GLU A 304 19.47 11.41 2.63
C GLU A 304 20.27 12.71 2.82
N ARG A 305 19.78 13.65 3.66
CA ARG A 305 20.51 14.90 3.99
C ARG A 305 21.86 14.60 4.63
N MET A 306 21.89 13.73 5.63
CA MET A 306 23.11 13.36 6.35
C MET A 306 24.10 12.60 5.46
N THR A 307 23.62 11.66 4.65
CA THR A 307 24.45 10.95 3.65
C THR A 307 25.14 11.94 2.71
N ARG A 308 24.40 12.92 2.18
CA ARG A 308 24.96 13.94 1.30
C ARG A 308 26.04 14.77 2.01
N LEU A 309 25.73 15.32 3.19
CA LEU A 309 26.64 16.19 3.92
C LEU A 309 27.94 15.48 4.34
N LEU A 310 27.85 14.22 4.76
CA LEU A 310 29.03 13.41 5.10
C LEU A 310 29.93 13.16 3.88
N ASN A 311 29.34 12.86 2.71
CA ASN A 311 30.08 12.66 1.47
C ASN A 311 30.69 13.97 0.93
N ASP A 312 29.97 15.08 1.07
CA ASP A 312 30.46 16.41 0.71
C ASP A 312 31.65 16.80 1.61
N ALA A 313 31.54 16.60 2.92
CA ALA A 313 32.63 16.85 3.88
C ALA A 313 33.84 15.94 3.65
N ALA A 314 33.63 14.68 3.27
CA ALA A 314 34.72 13.75 2.95
C ALA A 314 35.35 13.97 1.56
N GLY A 315 34.70 14.74 0.68
CA GLY A 315 35.14 14.96 -0.71
C GLY A 315 34.97 13.76 -1.66
N HIS A 316 34.49 12.62 -1.16
CA HIS A 316 34.24 11.38 -1.91
C HIS A 316 33.08 10.60 -1.27
N ASN A 317 32.57 9.56 -1.95
CA ASN A 317 31.45 8.77 -1.45
C ASN A 317 31.92 7.79 -0.36
N LEU A 318 31.97 8.28 0.88
CA LEU A 318 32.34 7.54 2.09
C LEU A 318 31.16 6.74 2.67
N VAL A 319 29.94 7.26 2.54
CA VAL A 319 28.73 6.73 3.18
C VAL A 319 27.57 6.60 2.19
N TYR A 320 26.67 5.65 2.46
CA TYR A 320 25.44 5.44 1.67
C TYR A 320 24.19 5.50 2.55
N SER A 321 23.07 5.92 1.96
CA SER A 321 21.77 5.92 2.61
C SER A 321 21.12 4.52 2.56
N HIS A 322 20.34 4.19 3.59
CA HIS A 322 19.62 2.94 3.69
C HIS A 322 18.22 3.14 4.30
N HIS A 323 17.17 3.00 3.49
CA HIS A 323 15.79 3.11 3.96
C HIS A 323 14.80 2.36 3.08
N GLY A 324 13.57 2.17 3.58
CA GLY A 324 12.55 1.34 2.92
C GLY A 324 12.18 1.74 1.48
N SER A 325 12.36 3.00 1.10
CA SER A 325 12.09 3.45 -0.27
C SER A 325 13.16 3.08 -1.30
N LEU A 326 14.31 2.55 -0.90
CA LEU A 326 15.34 2.10 -1.84
C LEU A 326 15.02 0.69 -2.36
N SER A 327 15.40 0.42 -3.61
CA SER A 327 15.28 -0.93 -4.17
C SER A 327 16.04 -1.95 -3.32
N ARG A 328 15.57 -3.19 -3.35
CA ARG A 328 16.19 -4.29 -2.59
C ARG A 328 17.62 -4.54 -3.07
N GLU A 329 17.82 -4.49 -4.38
CA GLU A 329 19.12 -4.70 -5.02
C GLU A 329 20.13 -3.67 -4.51
N LEU A 330 19.74 -2.40 -4.44
CA LEU A 330 20.59 -1.34 -3.88
C LEU A 330 20.87 -1.54 -2.39
N ARG A 331 19.85 -1.89 -1.59
CA ARG A 331 20.02 -2.16 -0.15
C ARG A 331 20.99 -3.32 0.11
N ASN A 332 20.82 -4.43 -0.61
CA ASN A 332 21.71 -5.59 -0.51
C ASN A 332 23.17 -5.23 -0.88
N VAL A 333 23.37 -4.41 -1.92
CA VAL A 333 24.71 -3.95 -2.31
C VAL A 333 25.32 -3.11 -1.20
N VAL A 334 24.57 -2.16 -0.64
CA VAL A 334 25.05 -1.29 0.44
C VAL A 334 25.38 -2.10 1.71
N GLU A 335 24.52 -3.04 2.09
CA GLU A 335 24.75 -3.96 3.22
C GLU A 335 26.01 -4.82 3.00
N GLN A 336 26.18 -5.39 1.80
CA GLN A 336 27.33 -6.24 1.47
C GLN A 336 28.64 -5.45 1.47
N ARG A 337 28.65 -4.24 0.88
CA ARG A 337 29.84 -3.38 0.89
C ARG A 337 30.27 -2.97 2.29
N LEU A 338 29.33 -2.79 3.22
CA LEU A 338 29.68 -2.55 4.62
C LEU A 338 30.29 -3.79 5.27
N LYS A 339 29.74 -4.98 5.02
CA LYS A 339 30.28 -6.26 5.51
C LYS A 339 31.69 -6.52 5.00
N ASP A 340 31.94 -6.23 3.73
CA ASP A 340 33.23 -6.43 3.08
C ASP A 340 34.27 -5.36 3.46
N GLY A 341 33.88 -4.34 4.23
CA GLY A 341 34.74 -3.24 4.66
C GLY A 341 35.03 -2.20 3.57
N GLU A 342 34.32 -2.26 2.43
CA GLU A 342 34.41 -1.27 1.35
C GLU A 342 33.75 0.07 1.73
N LEU A 343 32.77 0.04 2.64
CA LEU A 343 32.15 1.23 3.22
C LEU A 343 32.57 1.41 4.68
N LYS A 344 32.83 2.66 5.06
CA LYS A 344 33.11 3.02 6.45
C LYS A 344 31.85 3.28 7.27
N ALA A 345 30.75 3.71 6.63
CA ALA A 345 29.49 3.88 7.33
C ALA A 345 28.26 3.78 6.42
N ILE A 346 27.14 3.44 7.05
CA ILE A 346 25.78 3.55 6.46
C ILE A 346 24.98 4.56 7.28
N VAL A 347 24.20 5.40 6.60
CA VAL A 347 23.15 6.21 7.24
C VAL A 347 21.80 5.54 6.99
N ALA A 348 21.08 5.16 8.03
CA ALA A 348 19.87 4.36 7.94
C ALA A 348 18.67 4.96 8.69
N THR A 349 17.47 4.57 8.27
CA THR A 349 16.24 4.72 9.07
C THR A 349 16.07 3.50 9.99
N ASN A 350 14.86 3.22 10.48
CA ASN A 350 14.56 1.96 11.19
C ASN A 350 14.72 0.69 10.34
N SER A 351 15.09 0.82 9.06
CA SER A 351 15.34 -0.32 8.17
C SER A 351 16.46 -1.26 8.62
N LEU A 352 17.42 -0.78 9.42
CA LEU A 352 18.52 -1.57 10.01
C LEU A 352 18.41 -1.65 11.54
N GLU A 353 17.25 -1.29 12.11
CA GLU A 353 17.02 -1.30 13.57
C GLU A 353 16.90 -2.71 14.14
N LEU A 354 16.31 -3.63 13.36
CA LEU A 354 16.01 -5.02 13.71
C LEU A 354 16.95 -6.00 13.01
N GLY A 355 17.09 -7.21 13.58
CA GLY A 355 18.08 -8.31 13.47
C GLY A 355 19.04 -8.52 12.27
N ILE A 356 19.10 -7.64 11.27
CA ILE A 356 19.95 -7.76 10.09
C ILE A 356 21.42 -7.73 10.53
N ASP A 357 22.16 -8.73 10.06
CA ASP A 357 23.60 -8.77 10.25
C ASP A 357 24.20 -7.83 9.21
N VAL A 358 24.94 -6.81 9.65
CA VAL A 358 25.67 -5.87 8.79
C VAL A 358 27.18 -5.93 9.03
N GLY A 359 27.65 -7.01 9.67
CA GLY A 359 29.04 -7.21 10.07
C GLY A 359 29.37 -6.54 11.41
N ALA A 360 30.66 -6.59 11.77
CA ALA A 360 31.17 -6.02 13.01
C ALA A 360 31.09 -4.47 12.97
N LEU A 361 30.23 -3.92 13.83
CA LEU A 361 30.06 -2.48 14.02
C LEU A 361 30.80 -2.01 15.28
N ASP A 362 31.68 -1.02 15.11
CA ASP A 362 32.44 -0.47 16.23
C ASP A 362 31.60 0.55 17.03
N GLU A 363 30.73 1.32 16.36
CA GLU A 363 29.94 2.38 16.98
C GLU A 363 28.61 2.64 16.23
N VAL A 364 27.58 3.02 16.99
CA VAL A 364 26.31 3.53 16.47
C VAL A 364 26.15 5.02 16.79
N ALA A 365 25.85 5.84 15.80
CA ALA A 365 25.45 7.22 15.99
C ALA A 365 23.94 7.40 15.79
N LEU A 366 23.26 8.06 16.72
CA LEU A 366 21.83 8.39 16.63
C LEU A 366 21.70 9.88 16.32
N VAL A 367 21.27 10.21 15.10
CA VAL A 367 20.95 11.58 14.69
C VAL A 367 19.48 11.83 15.02
N GLN A 368 19.26 12.72 15.98
CA GLN A 368 17.98 12.97 16.66
C GLN A 368 17.58 11.86 17.67
N THR A 369 16.89 12.25 18.73
CA THR A 369 16.38 11.30 19.73
C THR A 369 15.42 10.28 19.09
N PRO A 370 15.63 8.95 19.22
CA PRO A 370 14.69 7.95 18.73
C PRO A 370 13.28 8.12 19.34
N PRO A 371 12.21 7.70 18.63
CA PRO A 371 10.84 7.96 19.06
C PRO A 371 10.39 7.18 20.31
N THR A 372 11.13 6.14 20.71
CA THR A 372 10.86 5.27 21.87
C THR A 372 12.18 4.80 22.46
N VAL A 373 12.21 4.49 23.76
CA VAL A 373 13.40 3.94 24.42
C VAL A 373 13.75 2.56 23.86
N ALA A 374 12.76 1.71 23.59
CA ALA A 374 12.99 0.40 22.96
C ALA A 374 13.77 0.51 21.63
N ALA A 375 13.39 1.46 20.76
CA ALA A 375 14.11 1.73 19.52
C ALA A 375 15.55 2.23 19.77
N ALA A 376 15.77 3.08 20.78
CA ALA A 376 17.12 3.52 21.14
C ALA A 376 18.01 2.33 21.55
N ILE A 377 17.51 1.46 22.43
CA ILE A 377 18.23 0.25 22.88
C ILE A 377 18.53 -0.69 21.71
N GLN A 378 17.57 -0.92 20.81
CA GLN A 378 17.77 -1.80 19.65
C GLN A 378 18.82 -1.25 18.68
N ARG A 379 18.77 0.06 18.40
CA ARG A 379 19.75 0.73 17.54
C ARG A 379 21.15 0.69 18.16
N LEU A 380 21.29 1.04 19.44
CA LEU A 380 22.56 0.97 20.16
C LEU A 380 23.11 -0.47 20.22
N GLY A 381 22.22 -1.44 20.36
CA GLY A 381 22.55 -2.87 20.37
C GLY A 381 23.13 -3.41 19.05
N ARG A 382 23.21 -2.61 17.98
CA ARG A 382 23.86 -2.96 16.70
C ARG A 382 25.39 -2.91 16.78
N ALA A 383 25.96 -2.02 17.60
CA ALA A 383 27.40 -1.99 17.87
C ALA A 383 27.78 -2.99 18.97
N GLY A 384 28.96 -3.60 18.86
CA GLY A 384 29.43 -4.61 19.83
C GLY A 384 28.45 -5.78 19.94
N HIS A 385 28.32 -6.56 18.87
CA HIS A 385 27.34 -7.65 18.78
C HIS A 385 27.89 -9.00 19.25
N GLY A 386 29.17 -9.09 19.65
CA GLY A 386 29.75 -10.29 20.24
C GLY A 386 29.23 -10.56 21.66
N VAL A 387 29.30 -11.83 22.08
CA VAL A 387 28.91 -12.23 23.44
C VAL A 387 29.82 -11.51 24.45
N GLY A 388 29.23 -10.65 25.29
CA GLY A 388 29.95 -9.90 26.32
C GLY A 388 30.63 -8.60 25.86
N GLU A 389 30.47 -8.20 24.59
CA GLU A 389 30.99 -6.92 24.10
C GLU A 389 30.16 -5.72 24.59
N VAL A 390 30.83 -4.57 24.73
CA VAL A 390 30.19 -3.30 25.09
C VAL A 390 29.60 -2.64 23.84
N SER A 391 28.32 -2.27 23.88
CA SER A 391 27.71 -1.49 22.79
C SER A 391 28.13 -0.03 22.91
N ARG A 392 28.93 0.45 21.93
CA ARG A 392 29.31 1.87 21.84
C ARG A 392 28.31 2.64 21.01
N GLY A 393 27.84 3.78 21.52
CA GLY A 393 27.06 4.69 20.70
C GLY A 393 26.97 6.11 21.22
N ARG A 394 26.58 7.02 20.33
CA ARG A 394 26.45 8.45 20.61
C ARG A 394 25.13 8.98 20.08
N LEU A 395 24.46 9.83 20.84
CA LEU A 395 23.22 10.49 20.43
C LEU A 395 23.50 11.97 20.22
N TYR A 396 23.11 12.47 19.04
CA TYR A 396 23.26 13.87 18.63
C TYR A 396 21.88 14.51 18.47
N PRO A 397 21.43 15.31 19.45
CA PRO A 397 20.19 16.07 19.35
C PRO A 397 20.28 17.08 18.20
N LEU A 398 19.20 17.26 17.44
CA LEU A 398 19.21 18.15 16.27
C LEU A 398 18.85 19.60 16.57
N PHE A 399 18.07 19.84 17.61
CA PHE A 399 17.55 21.16 17.99
C PHE A 399 17.41 21.23 19.51
N GLU A 400 17.31 22.44 20.06
CA GLU A 400 17.37 22.65 21.52
C GLU A 400 16.35 21.81 22.29
N ARG A 401 15.09 21.76 21.83
CA ARG A 401 14.03 20.95 22.47
C ARG A 401 14.30 19.44 22.44
N ASP A 402 15.08 18.96 21.48
CA ASP A 402 15.47 17.55 21.38
C ASP A 402 16.38 17.14 22.55
N LEU A 403 17.16 18.07 23.13
CA LEU A 403 18.01 17.80 24.31
C LEU A 403 17.20 17.30 25.51
N VAL A 404 16.00 17.83 25.71
CA VAL A 404 15.11 17.41 26.81
C VAL A 404 14.70 15.95 26.63
N SER A 405 14.33 15.58 25.40
CA SER A 405 13.94 14.21 25.06
C SER A 405 15.15 13.27 25.13
N ALA A 406 16.31 13.73 24.63
CA ALA A 406 17.56 12.99 24.65
C ALA A 406 17.97 12.65 26.09
N ALA A 407 17.94 13.62 27.01
CA ALA A 407 18.29 13.40 28.41
C ALA A 407 17.37 12.36 29.08
N ALA A 408 16.06 12.44 28.85
CA ALA A 408 15.11 11.45 29.35
C ALA A 408 15.36 10.04 28.78
N VAL A 409 15.61 9.93 27.46
CA VAL A 409 15.96 8.65 26.81
C VAL A 409 17.28 8.12 27.35
N GLY A 410 18.30 8.95 27.53
CA GLY A 410 19.59 8.54 28.07
C GLY A 410 19.45 7.94 29.47
N ARG A 411 18.66 8.59 30.34
CA ARG A 411 18.33 8.06 31.67
C ARG A 411 17.61 6.72 31.60
N CYS A 412 16.65 6.55 30.68
CA CYS A 412 15.92 5.30 30.51
C CYS A 412 16.81 4.18 29.95
N VAL A 413 17.70 4.48 29.00
CA VAL A 413 18.66 3.52 28.43
C VAL A 413 19.61 3.00 29.51
N LEU A 414 20.17 3.88 30.34
CA LEU A 414 21.05 3.49 31.46
C LEU A 414 20.31 2.65 32.52
N ALA A 415 19.04 2.97 32.79
CA ALA A 415 18.22 2.26 33.76
C ALA A 415 17.58 0.97 33.21
N GLY A 416 17.62 0.73 31.90
CA GLY A 416 16.88 -0.36 31.25
C GLY A 416 15.35 -0.21 31.35
N ASP A 417 14.85 1.02 31.51
CA ASP A 417 13.42 1.29 31.68
C ASP A 417 12.74 1.47 30.31
N LEU A 418 11.86 0.53 29.98
CA LEU A 418 11.23 0.39 28.66
C LEU A 418 9.71 0.55 28.73
N GLU A 419 9.14 1.10 27.66
CA GLU A 419 7.71 1.15 27.43
C GLU A 419 7.06 -0.24 27.45
N ALA A 420 5.83 -0.33 27.97
CA ALA A 420 5.04 -1.54 27.85
C ALA A 420 4.49 -1.71 26.42
N VAL A 421 4.61 -2.92 25.88
CA VAL A 421 3.99 -3.35 24.63
C VAL A 421 2.65 -4.01 24.97
N GLN A 422 1.56 -3.41 24.49
CA GLN A 422 0.21 -3.95 24.64
C GLN A 422 -0.25 -4.58 23.33
N PRO A 423 -0.49 -5.91 23.28
CA PRO A 423 -1.07 -6.54 22.10
C PRO A 423 -2.46 -5.99 21.77
N ILE A 424 -2.78 -5.93 20.47
CA ILE A 424 -4.09 -5.48 20.01
C ILE A 424 -5.12 -6.62 20.11
N GLU A 425 -6.18 -6.38 20.88
CA GLU A 425 -7.34 -7.27 21.03
C GLU A 425 -8.51 -6.79 20.16
N GLY A 426 -9.25 -7.73 19.57
CA GLY A 426 -10.56 -7.48 18.94
C GLY A 426 -10.53 -6.68 17.63
N ALA A 427 -9.41 -6.67 16.88
CA ALA A 427 -9.30 -5.92 15.62
C ALA A 427 -10.22 -6.49 14.52
N LEU A 428 -11.41 -5.91 14.32
CA LEU A 428 -12.45 -6.50 13.46
C LEU A 428 -12.12 -6.41 11.96
N ASP A 429 -11.32 -5.43 11.56
CA ASP A 429 -10.83 -5.31 10.18
C ASP A 429 -9.88 -6.46 9.81
N VAL A 430 -8.99 -6.83 10.72
CA VAL A 430 -8.11 -8.00 10.57
C VAL A 430 -8.91 -9.30 10.67
N LEU A 431 -9.93 -9.35 11.54
CA LEU A 431 -10.83 -10.51 11.65
C LEU A 431 -11.54 -10.80 10.31
N ALA A 432 -12.05 -9.76 9.63
CA ALA A 432 -12.68 -9.91 8.32
C ALA A 432 -11.73 -10.54 7.29
N GLN A 433 -10.46 -10.13 7.30
CA GLN A 433 -9.42 -10.69 6.44
C GLN A 433 -9.11 -12.15 6.79
N ILE A 434 -9.02 -12.50 8.08
CA ILE A 434 -8.76 -13.86 8.56
C ILE A 434 -9.91 -14.80 8.19
N VAL A 435 -11.16 -14.40 8.45
CA VAL A 435 -12.36 -15.20 8.13
C VAL A 435 -12.44 -15.47 6.63
N LEU A 436 -12.21 -14.46 5.77
CA LEU A 436 -12.16 -14.68 4.33
C LEU A 436 -11.03 -15.64 3.93
N SER A 437 -9.85 -15.51 4.55
CA SER A 437 -8.71 -16.40 4.27
C SER A 437 -8.99 -17.85 4.67
N MET A 438 -9.70 -18.09 5.79
CA MET A 438 -10.08 -19.44 6.24
C MET A 438 -11.17 -20.05 5.34
N THR A 439 -12.21 -19.28 5.00
CA THR A 439 -13.36 -19.74 4.20
C THR A 439 -13.04 -19.91 2.71
N VAL A 440 -12.01 -19.23 2.19
CA VAL A 440 -11.47 -19.47 0.85
C VAL A 440 -10.78 -20.84 0.77
N ALA A 441 -10.11 -21.26 1.84
CA ALA A 441 -9.37 -22.50 1.85
C ALA A 441 -10.30 -23.72 1.95
N GLU A 442 -11.35 -23.61 2.77
CA GLU A 442 -12.37 -24.65 2.95
C GLU A 442 -13.65 -24.06 3.57
N PRO A 443 -14.82 -24.71 3.43
CA PRO A 443 -16.04 -24.33 4.15
C PRO A 443 -15.93 -24.64 5.66
N TRP A 444 -16.47 -23.76 6.51
CA TRP A 444 -16.45 -23.91 7.97
C TRP A 444 -17.86 -24.01 8.56
N ASP A 445 -17.98 -24.74 9.66
CA ASP A 445 -19.12 -24.58 10.58
C ASP A 445 -18.98 -23.26 11.35
N LEU A 446 -20.09 -22.54 11.55
CA LEU A 446 -20.09 -21.20 12.16
C LEU A 446 -19.61 -21.21 13.62
N ASP A 447 -20.07 -22.17 14.41
CA ASP A 447 -19.75 -22.27 15.84
C ASP A 447 -18.33 -22.78 16.03
N ALA A 448 -17.90 -23.76 15.24
CA ALA A 448 -16.52 -24.23 15.22
C ALA A 448 -15.54 -23.11 14.81
N LEU A 449 -15.89 -22.29 13.81
CA LEU A 449 -15.08 -21.14 13.41
C LEU A 449 -14.98 -20.10 14.53
N TYR A 450 -16.09 -19.78 15.19
CA TYR A 450 -16.11 -18.88 16.33
C TYR A 450 -15.26 -19.40 17.49
N ALA A 451 -15.44 -20.68 17.85
CA ALA A 451 -14.70 -21.35 18.90
C ALA A 451 -13.19 -21.34 18.61
N PHE A 452 -12.81 -21.65 17.37
CA PHE A 452 -11.43 -21.64 16.90
C PHE A 452 -10.78 -20.25 17.00
N LEU A 453 -11.46 -19.21 16.52
CA LEU A 453 -10.90 -17.85 16.55
C LEU A 453 -10.62 -17.38 17.99
N ARG A 454 -11.48 -17.75 18.95
CA ARG A 454 -11.29 -17.45 20.39
C ARG A 454 -10.15 -18.21 21.06
N ALA A 455 -9.57 -19.21 20.40
CA ALA A 455 -8.36 -19.86 20.87
C ALA A 455 -7.11 -18.99 20.67
N SER A 456 -7.21 -17.96 19.81
CA SER A 456 -6.13 -17.00 19.59
C SER A 456 -6.25 -15.81 20.56
N TYR A 457 -5.12 -15.35 21.11
CA TYR A 457 -5.07 -14.23 22.06
C TYR A 457 -5.84 -12.99 21.61
N PRO A 458 -5.66 -12.48 20.37
CA PRO A 458 -6.34 -11.25 19.96
C PRO A 458 -7.86 -11.36 19.98
N TYR A 459 -8.44 -12.55 19.88
CA TYR A 459 -9.88 -12.75 19.78
C TYR A 459 -10.45 -13.60 20.93
N HIS A 460 -9.68 -13.89 21.97
CA HIS A 460 -10.17 -14.71 23.09
C HIS A 460 -11.44 -14.14 23.75
N ARG A 461 -11.53 -12.80 23.79
CA ARG A 461 -12.68 -12.03 24.29
C ARG A 461 -13.68 -11.59 23.20
N LEU A 462 -13.57 -12.12 21.98
CA LEU A 462 -14.47 -11.78 20.88
C LEU A 462 -15.92 -12.19 21.22
N SER A 463 -16.82 -11.22 21.25
CA SER A 463 -18.24 -11.50 21.46
C SER A 463 -18.85 -12.16 20.22
N ARG A 464 -19.84 -13.04 20.44
CA ARG A 464 -20.57 -13.70 19.34
C ARG A 464 -21.21 -12.68 18.40
N ARG A 465 -21.83 -11.63 18.96
CA ARG A 465 -22.41 -10.54 18.17
C ARG A 465 -21.40 -9.86 17.23
N GLN A 466 -20.19 -9.54 17.70
CA GLN A 466 -19.17 -8.92 16.84
C GLN A 466 -18.72 -9.86 15.71
N PHE A 467 -18.56 -11.15 16.02
CA PHE A 467 -18.26 -12.17 15.02
C PHE A 467 -19.35 -12.25 13.95
N ASP A 468 -20.62 -12.34 14.37
CA ASP A 468 -21.77 -12.42 13.46
C ASP A 468 -21.88 -11.16 12.60
N LEU A 469 -21.69 -9.96 13.16
CA LEU A 469 -21.72 -8.71 12.40
C LEU A 469 -20.64 -8.65 11.31
N VAL A 470 -19.43 -9.16 11.58
CA VAL A 470 -18.36 -9.23 10.58
C VAL A 470 -18.73 -10.20 9.46
N LEU A 471 -19.29 -11.37 9.80
CA LEU A 471 -19.78 -12.34 8.82
C LEU A 471 -20.92 -11.78 7.96
N GLU A 472 -21.91 -11.15 8.59
CA GLU A 472 -23.06 -10.54 7.91
C GLU A 472 -22.64 -9.38 7.00
N MET A 473 -21.70 -8.54 7.44
CA MET A 473 -21.09 -7.50 6.61
C MET A 473 -20.46 -8.13 5.36
N LEU A 474 -19.69 -9.20 5.52
CA LEU A 474 -19.06 -9.92 4.42
C LEU A 474 -20.07 -10.70 3.58
N ALA A 475 -21.23 -11.07 4.11
CA ALA A 475 -22.32 -11.72 3.40
C ALA A 475 -23.25 -10.74 2.68
N GLY A 476 -23.04 -9.43 2.83
CA GLY A 476 -23.75 -8.38 2.08
C GLY A 476 -24.91 -7.72 2.82
N ARG A 477 -25.01 -7.82 4.15
CA ARG A 477 -26.10 -7.19 4.95
C ARG A 477 -26.28 -5.69 4.68
N TYR A 478 -25.20 -4.98 4.31
CA TYR A 478 -25.23 -3.54 4.07
C TYR A 478 -25.23 -3.17 2.57
N ALA A 479 -25.40 -4.15 1.66
CA ALA A 479 -25.28 -3.93 0.22
C ALA A 479 -26.36 -3.00 -0.36
N ASP A 480 -27.47 -2.79 0.36
CA ASP A 480 -28.58 -1.91 -0.04
C ASP A 480 -28.17 -0.44 -0.19
N SER A 481 -27.02 -0.03 0.36
CA SER A 481 -26.53 1.35 0.29
C SER A 481 -25.93 1.75 -1.07
N ARG A 482 -26.18 1.00 -2.16
CA ARG A 482 -25.73 1.27 -3.55
C ARG A 482 -24.22 1.47 -3.73
N VAL A 483 -23.36 0.94 -2.84
CA VAL A 483 -21.89 1.06 -2.92
C VAL A 483 -21.25 -0.28 -3.28
N ARG A 484 -20.47 -0.34 -4.37
CA ARG A 484 -19.82 -1.56 -4.89
C ARG A 484 -18.89 -2.24 -3.88
N GLU A 485 -18.27 -1.45 -3.00
CA GLU A 485 -17.37 -1.89 -1.94
C GLU A 485 -18.06 -2.81 -0.91
N LEU A 486 -19.40 -2.83 -0.84
CA LEU A 486 -20.20 -3.66 0.06
C LEU A 486 -20.74 -4.94 -0.60
N ALA A 487 -20.29 -5.24 -1.83
CA ALA A 487 -20.66 -6.47 -2.50
C ALA A 487 -20.29 -7.71 -1.67
N PRO A 488 -21.19 -8.72 -1.58
CA PRO A 488 -21.00 -9.89 -0.74
C PRO A 488 -19.81 -10.75 -1.18
N ARG A 489 -19.07 -11.26 -0.19
CA ARG A 489 -17.85 -12.07 -0.31
C ARG A 489 -18.00 -13.44 0.34
N LEU A 490 -18.94 -13.59 1.25
CA LEU A 490 -19.30 -14.85 1.89
C LEU A 490 -20.73 -15.26 1.52
N ALA A 491 -21.01 -16.56 1.63
CA ALA A 491 -22.35 -17.10 1.68
C ALA A 491 -22.51 -17.84 3.01
N ILE A 492 -23.59 -17.51 3.73
CA ILE A 492 -23.92 -18.11 5.03
C ILE A 492 -25.17 -18.95 4.83
N ASP A 493 -25.05 -20.25 5.07
CA ASP A 493 -26.17 -21.19 5.14
C ASP A 493 -26.49 -21.44 6.62
N ARG A 494 -27.53 -20.77 7.12
CA ARG A 494 -27.94 -20.89 8.53
C ARG A 494 -28.63 -22.23 8.84
N VAL A 495 -29.14 -22.94 7.84
CA VAL A 495 -29.79 -24.26 8.03
C VAL A 495 -28.72 -25.32 8.21
N ALA A 496 -27.67 -25.29 7.37
CA ALA A 496 -26.55 -26.20 7.49
C ALA A 496 -25.50 -25.76 8.54
N ASN A 497 -25.66 -24.58 9.16
CA ASN A 497 -24.70 -23.92 10.06
C ASN A 497 -23.32 -23.67 9.42
N ARG A 498 -23.28 -23.35 8.12
CA ARG A 498 -22.03 -23.25 7.35
C ARG A 498 -21.78 -21.89 6.75
N VAL A 499 -20.50 -21.56 6.64
CA VAL A 499 -20.00 -20.39 5.92
C VAL A 499 -19.02 -20.78 4.83
N THR A 500 -19.16 -20.16 3.66
CA THR A 500 -18.34 -20.42 2.47
C THR A 500 -17.93 -19.11 1.79
N ALA A 501 -16.79 -19.10 1.11
CA ALA A 501 -16.37 -17.96 0.32
C ALA A 501 -17.05 -17.93 -1.06
N ARG A 502 -17.50 -16.75 -1.50
CA ARG A 502 -18.03 -16.53 -2.86
C ARG A 502 -16.91 -16.47 -3.90
N ARG A 503 -17.28 -16.65 -5.18
CA ARG A 503 -16.36 -16.49 -6.32
C ARG A 503 -15.68 -15.11 -6.28
N GLY A 504 -14.37 -15.10 -6.49
CA GLY A 504 -13.54 -13.88 -6.48
C GLY A 504 -13.02 -13.45 -5.10
N ALA A 505 -13.47 -14.05 -3.99
CA ALA A 505 -12.94 -13.75 -2.65
C ALA A 505 -11.44 -14.09 -2.51
N ALA A 506 -11.01 -15.21 -3.10
CA ALA A 506 -9.61 -15.64 -3.09
C ALA A 506 -8.65 -14.59 -3.68
N TRP A 507 -9.02 -14.01 -4.83
CA TRP A 507 -8.23 -12.95 -5.48
C TRP A 507 -8.02 -11.74 -4.58
N ARG A 508 -9.04 -11.34 -3.80
CA ARG A 508 -8.93 -10.23 -2.86
C ARG A 508 -7.96 -10.55 -1.72
N VAL A 509 -7.99 -11.77 -1.19
CA VAL A 509 -7.05 -12.20 -0.14
C VAL A 509 -5.60 -12.20 -0.67
N TYR A 510 -5.39 -12.68 -1.90
CA TYR A 510 -4.06 -12.72 -2.52
C TYR A 510 -3.49 -11.32 -2.83
N THR A 511 -4.34 -10.33 -3.11
CA THR A 511 -3.95 -8.95 -3.45
C THR A 511 -3.97 -7.98 -2.27
N ALA A 512 -4.52 -8.39 -1.12
CA ALA A 512 -4.66 -7.58 0.09
C ALA A 512 -3.34 -7.00 0.62
N GLY A 513 -2.23 -7.72 0.45
CA GLY A 513 -0.91 -7.33 0.97
C GLY A 513 -0.81 -7.24 2.50
N GLY A 514 -1.72 -7.89 3.23
CA GLY A 514 -1.69 -8.01 4.70
C GLY A 514 -2.27 -6.79 5.44
N THR A 515 -1.65 -6.42 6.56
CA THR A 515 -2.13 -5.32 7.43
C THR A 515 -1.41 -3.99 7.20
N ILE A 516 -0.40 -3.97 6.33
CA ILE A 516 0.36 -2.76 5.98
C ILE A 516 -0.52 -1.86 5.09
N PRO A 517 -0.85 -0.63 5.52
CA PRO A 517 -1.73 0.26 4.75
C PRO A 517 -1.08 0.73 3.45
N ASP A 518 -1.89 0.97 2.42
CA ASP A 518 -1.40 1.54 1.17
C ASP A 518 -1.14 3.05 1.34
N ARG A 519 0.11 3.47 1.13
CA ARG A 519 0.53 4.87 1.23
C ARG A 519 0.58 5.58 -0.14
N GLY A 520 0.33 4.87 -1.24
CA GLY A 520 0.19 5.46 -2.57
C GLY A 520 1.49 6.00 -3.17
N TYR A 521 2.65 5.40 -2.92
CA TYR A 521 3.93 5.86 -3.49
C TYR A 521 4.03 5.67 -5.02
N TYR A 522 4.77 6.56 -5.71
CA TYR A 522 5.22 6.37 -7.10
C TYR A 522 6.45 5.50 -7.14
N THR A 523 6.56 4.61 -8.14
CA THR A 523 7.78 3.81 -8.32
C THR A 523 8.81 4.59 -9.15
N LEU A 524 10.02 4.76 -8.64
CA LEU A 524 11.12 5.38 -9.34
C LEU A 524 11.88 4.34 -10.17
N ARG A 525 12.10 4.59 -11.46
CA ARG A 525 12.76 3.67 -12.39
C ARG A 525 13.78 4.35 -13.28
N LEU A 526 14.78 3.60 -13.75
CA LEU A 526 15.68 4.07 -14.80
C LEU A 526 14.91 4.27 -16.12
N ALA A 527 15.18 5.36 -16.84
CA ALA A 527 14.55 5.65 -18.12
C ALA A 527 14.90 4.61 -19.19
N ASP A 528 16.17 4.18 -19.21
CA ASP A 528 16.70 3.31 -20.28
C ASP A 528 16.35 1.84 -20.05
N SER A 529 16.46 1.36 -18.80
CA SER A 529 16.27 -0.07 -18.47
C SER A 529 14.96 -0.39 -17.74
N LEU A 530 14.18 0.62 -17.34
CA LEU A 530 12.98 0.50 -16.50
C LEU A 530 13.21 -0.21 -15.15
N ALA A 531 14.47 -0.43 -14.75
CA ALA A 531 14.84 -1.04 -13.50
C ALA A 531 14.40 -0.16 -12.32
N LYS A 532 13.81 -0.79 -11.29
CA LYS A 532 13.33 -0.08 -10.09
C LYS A 532 14.51 0.43 -9.26
N VAL A 533 14.53 1.73 -9.03
CA VAL A 533 15.50 2.43 -8.17
C VAL A 533 14.94 2.63 -6.77
N GLY A 534 13.65 2.99 -6.66
CA GLY A 534 13.03 3.25 -5.37
C GLY A 534 11.57 3.66 -5.44
N GLU A 535 11.09 4.37 -4.42
CA GLU A 535 9.72 4.86 -4.28
C GLU A 535 9.69 6.33 -3.79
N LEU A 536 8.77 7.13 -4.33
CA LEU A 536 8.60 8.55 -4.03
C LEU A 536 7.18 8.86 -3.52
N ASP A 537 7.06 9.89 -2.67
CA ASP A 537 5.76 10.37 -2.19
C ASP A 537 4.96 11.03 -3.32
N GLU A 538 3.63 10.92 -3.28
CA GLU A 538 2.74 11.45 -4.33
C GLU A 538 2.82 12.97 -4.41
N GLU A 539 2.83 13.65 -3.27
CA GLU A 539 2.89 15.11 -3.23
C GLU A 539 4.27 15.62 -3.69
N PHE A 540 5.34 14.92 -3.33
CA PHE A 540 6.66 15.22 -3.86
C PHE A 540 6.69 15.11 -5.39
N VAL A 541 6.10 14.06 -5.97
CA VAL A 541 6.06 13.87 -7.43
C VAL A 541 5.18 14.91 -8.12
N TRP A 542 4.07 15.29 -7.49
CA TRP A 542 3.15 16.30 -8.01
C TRP A 542 3.83 17.66 -8.20
N GLU A 543 4.72 18.04 -7.30
CA GLU A 543 5.46 19.30 -7.36
C GLU A 543 6.65 19.28 -8.33
N ARG A 544 6.90 18.20 -9.09
CA ARG A 544 8.07 18.07 -9.98
C ARG A 544 7.73 18.22 -11.46
N LYS A 545 8.68 18.75 -12.22
CA LYS A 545 8.66 18.90 -13.68
C LYS A 545 9.67 17.98 -14.36
N LEU A 546 9.48 17.75 -15.66
CA LEU A 546 10.47 17.06 -16.50
C LEU A 546 11.77 17.87 -16.53
N GLY A 547 12.90 17.21 -16.32
CA GLY A 547 14.22 17.83 -16.23
C GLY A 547 14.70 18.13 -14.80
N ASP A 548 13.80 18.13 -13.81
CA ASP A 548 14.17 18.37 -12.41
C ASP A 548 15.17 17.31 -11.91
N THR A 549 16.12 17.74 -11.06
CA THR A 549 17.11 16.86 -10.44
C THR A 549 16.91 16.73 -8.95
N PHE A 550 16.94 15.51 -8.43
CA PHE A 550 16.86 15.22 -7.00
C PHE A 550 17.85 14.13 -6.60
N THR A 551 18.18 14.05 -5.31
CA THR A 551 19.11 13.04 -4.77
C THR A 551 18.34 11.91 -4.08
N LEU A 552 18.72 10.66 -4.39
CA LEU A 552 18.21 9.46 -3.71
C LEU A 552 19.30 8.39 -3.74
N GLY A 553 19.65 7.80 -2.58
CA GLY A 553 20.64 6.72 -2.55
C GLY A 553 22.08 7.19 -2.78
N ALA A 554 22.42 8.42 -2.38
CA ALA A 554 23.69 9.10 -2.70
C ALA A 554 23.97 9.34 -4.21
N GLN A 555 22.96 9.12 -5.07
CA GLN A 555 23.02 9.40 -6.51
C GLN A 555 22.04 10.51 -6.89
N ASN A 556 22.41 11.29 -7.89
CA ASN A 556 21.55 12.33 -8.45
C ASN A 556 20.79 11.79 -9.66
N TRP A 557 19.49 12.03 -9.65
CA TRP A 557 18.55 11.55 -10.65
C TRP A 557 17.90 12.73 -11.35
N ARG A 558 17.81 12.70 -12.68
CA ARG A 558 17.06 13.66 -13.50
C ARG A 558 15.75 13.05 -13.96
N VAL A 559 14.64 13.71 -13.70
CA VAL A 559 13.30 13.31 -14.17
C VAL A 559 13.24 13.38 -15.69
N ARG A 560 12.98 12.25 -16.34
CA ARG A 560 12.81 12.14 -17.80
C ARG A 560 11.35 12.01 -18.20
N ARG A 561 10.55 11.30 -17.40
CA ARG A 561 9.11 11.13 -17.63
C ARG A 561 8.40 10.88 -16.31
N ILE A 562 7.21 11.44 -16.13
CA ILE A 562 6.29 11.06 -15.05
C ILE A 562 5.07 10.41 -15.70
N THR A 563 4.73 9.20 -15.25
CA THR A 563 3.56 8.44 -15.71
C THR A 563 2.55 8.30 -14.57
N ALA A 564 1.44 7.59 -14.76
CA ALA A 564 0.43 7.40 -13.70
C ALA A 564 0.95 6.62 -12.47
N SER A 565 1.97 5.77 -12.65
CA SER A 565 2.52 4.88 -11.61
C SER A 565 4.01 5.07 -11.36
N ASP A 566 4.75 5.56 -12.35
CA ASP A 566 6.22 5.56 -12.33
C ASP A 566 6.81 6.94 -12.66
N VAL A 567 7.92 7.25 -12.01
CA VAL A 567 8.83 8.33 -12.38
C VAL A 567 10.06 7.72 -13.05
N LEU A 568 10.30 8.03 -14.32
CA LEU A 568 11.47 7.57 -15.06
C LEU A 568 12.60 8.59 -14.94
N VAL A 569 13.79 8.13 -14.56
CA VAL A 569 14.96 8.97 -14.32
C VAL A 569 16.22 8.48 -15.03
N SER A 570 17.12 9.40 -15.34
CA SER A 570 18.50 9.08 -15.76
C SER A 570 19.50 9.63 -14.74
N PRO A 571 20.70 9.07 -14.60
CA PRO A 571 21.76 9.66 -13.79
C PRO A 571 22.03 11.13 -14.18
N ALA A 572 22.29 11.98 -13.20
CA ALA A 572 22.60 13.40 -13.37
C ALA A 572 23.96 13.76 -12.77
N ARG A 573 24.63 14.79 -13.33
CA ARG A 573 25.86 15.35 -12.75
C ARG A 573 25.55 16.04 -11.40
N ARG A 574 26.58 16.24 -10.56
CA ARG A 574 26.47 16.99 -9.30
C ARG A 574 26.05 18.44 -9.57
N SER A 575 24.74 18.71 -9.51
CA SER A 575 24.15 20.05 -9.33
C SER A 575 23.50 20.11 -7.94
N ALA A 576 23.12 21.30 -7.47
CA ALA A 576 22.34 21.47 -6.25
C ALA A 576 20.97 20.76 -6.40
N ALA A 577 20.92 19.48 -6.05
CA ALA A 577 19.77 18.61 -6.19
C ALA A 577 19.05 18.49 -4.83
N MET A 578 17.73 18.61 -4.85
CA MET A 578 16.92 18.57 -3.63
C MET A 578 16.68 17.12 -3.17
N ALA A 579 16.50 16.90 -1.86
CA ALA A 579 16.10 15.60 -1.34
C ALA A 579 14.56 15.45 -1.32
N PRO A 580 14.01 14.26 -1.65
CA PRO A 580 12.57 14.01 -1.57
C PRO A 580 12.00 14.10 -0.15
N PHE A 581 10.71 14.44 -0.05
CA PHE A 581 9.96 14.46 1.21
C PHE A 581 8.88 13.36 1.26
N TRP A 582 8.47 13.00 2.48
CA TRP A 582 7.38 12.05 2.75
C TRP A 582 6.55 12.60 3.92
N ARG A 583 5.26 12.92 3.72
CA ARG A 583 4.44 13.58 4.76
C ARG A 583 3.99 12.65 5.91
N ALA A 584 4.19 11.33 5.80
CA ALA A 584 3.50 10.34 6.65
C ALA A 584 4.21 9.90 7.95
N ASP A 585 5.12 10.67 8.55
CA ASP A 585 6.00 10.18 9.63
C ASP A 585 5.95 10.93 10.99
N ALA A 586 4.98 11.81 11.25
CA ALA A 586 4.80 12.36 12.60
C ALA A 586 4.24 11.28 13.56
N ARG A 587 5.10 10.75 14.44
CA ARG A 587 4.70 9.77 15.47
C ARG A 587 4.29 10.48 16.75
N ASN A 588 3.14 10.08 17.30
CA ASN A 588 2.71 10.53 18.62
C ASN A 588 3.52 9.83 19.70
N ARG A 589 4.20 10.61 20.53
CA ARG A 589 4.94 10.15 21.71
C ARG A 589 3.98 9.55 22.73
N SER A 590 4.40 8.44 23.34
CA SER A 590 3.66 7.77 24.41
C SER A 590 3.66 8.59 25.69
N PHE A 591 2.65 8.38 26.54
CA PHE A 591 2.62 9.02 27.85
C PHE A 591 3.82 8.59 28.72
N PHE A 592 4.29 7.34 28.61
CA PHE A 592 5.46 6.86 29.34
C PHE A 592 6.70 7.75 29.16
N LEU A 593 7.11 7.99 27.91
CA LEU A 593 8.31 8.81 27.66
C LEU A 593 8.07 10.28 28.03
N SER A 594 6.85 10.77 27.79
CA SER A 594 6.42 12.11 28.20
C SER A 594 6.45 12.30 29.72
N GLU A 595 6.07 11.29 30.50
CA GLU A 595 6.13 11.30 31.96
C GLU A 595 7.59 11.35 32.44
N ARG A 596 8.48 10.55 31.85
CA ARG A 596 9.93 10.62 32.14
C ARG A 596 10.55 11.98 31.83
N ILE A 597 10.12 12.62 30.74
CA ILE A 597 10.48 14.00 30.42
C ILE A 597 9.96 14.96 31.50
N GLY A 598 8.69 14.83 31.89
CA GLY A 598 8.07 15.67 32.92
C GLY A 598 8.70 15.52 34.30
N GLU A 599 9.11 14.31 34.70
CA GLU A 599 9.85 14.04 35.94
C GLU A 599 11.25 14.66 35.93
N LEU A 600 11.95 14.57 34.78
CA LEU A 600 13.25 15.20 34.60
C LEU A 600 13.14 16.73 34.70
N LEU A 601 12.15 17.33 34.04
CA LEU A 601 11.91 18.78 34.10
C LEU A 601 11.52 19.26 35.51
N ALA A 602 10.73 18.47 36.24
CA ALA A 602 10.39 18.77 37.64
C ALA A 602 11.64 18.74 38.54
N THR A 603 12.51 17.75 38.34
CA THR A 603 13.79 17.66 39.05
C THR A 603 14.70 18.83 38.70
N ALA A 604 14.75 19.21 37.42
CA ALA A 604 15.57 20.31 36.94
C ALA A 604 15.10 21.67 37.49
N GLU A 605 13.78 21.93 37.54
CA GLU A 605 13.22 23.16 38.12
C GLU A 605 13.70 23.38 39.56
N GLY A 606 13.73 22.33 40.38
CA GLY A 606 14.25 22.39 41.75
C GLY A 606 15.75 22.71 41.85
N LEU A 607 16.51 22.55 40.76
CA LEU A 607 17.96 22.75 40.68
C LEU A 607 18.35 23.99 39.84
N LEU A 608 17.41 24.71 39.24
CA LEU A 608 17.73 25.89 38.40
C LEU A 608 18.11 27.15 39.19
N ALA A 609 17.94 27.16 40.51
CA ALA A 609 18.23 28.31 41.36
C ALA A 609 19.66 28.30 41.90
N GLY A 610 20.39 29.41 41.68
CA GLY A 610 21.74 29.62 42.20
C GLY A 610 22.84 28.77 41.54
N GLU A 611 24.10 29.11 41.83
CA GLU A 611 25.27 28.41 41.27
C GLU A 611 25.42 26.96 41.80
N ASP A 612 25.01 26.71 43.04
CA ASP A 612 25.04 25.36 43.64
C ASP A 612 24.03 24.43 42.96
N GLY A 613 22.81 24.91 42.73
CA GLY A 613 21.78 24.19 41.99
C GLY A 613 22.22 23.88 40.56
N ARG A 614 22.77 24.89 39.87
CA ARG A 614 23.30 24.71 38.51
C ARG A 614 24.38 23.63 38.45
N ARG A 615 25.32 23.61 39.40
CA ARG A 615 26.35 22.56 39.48
C ARG A 615 25.74 21.17 39.72
N ALA A 616 24.75 21.08 40.61
CA ALA A 616 24.03 19.83 40.86
C ALA A 616 23.24 19.34 39.63
N LEU A 617 22.62 20.25 38.88
CA LEU A 617 21.93 19.93 37.62
C LEU A 617 22.90 19.38 36.58
N LEU A 618 24.06 20.01 36.40
CA LEU A 618 25.09 19.54 35.45
C LEU A 618 25.60 18.15 35.84
N ALA A 619 25.83 17.89 37.13
CA ALA A 619 26.23 16.57 37.62
C ALA A 619 25.14 15.51 37.36
N LEU A 620 23.86 15.83 37.62
CA LEU A 620 22.73 14.94 37.35
C LEU A 620 22.63 14.60 35.86
N LEU A 621 22.75 15.59 34.97
CA LEU A 621 22.69 15.39 33.52
C LEU A 621 23.86 14.54 33.01
N ALA A 622 25.05 14.74 33.55
CA ALA A 622 26.23 13.95 33.20
C ALA A 622 26.11 12.49 33.68
N GLU A 623 25.84 12.28 34.97
CA GLU A 623 25.89 10.97 35.61
C GLU A 623 24.66 10.10 35.31
N GLN A 624 23.47 10.69 35.28
CA GLN A 624 22.21 9.94 35.17
C GLN A 624 21.59 9.99 33.78
N CYS A 625 21.97 10.96 32.94
CA CYS A 625 21.40 11.11 31.59
C CYS A 625 22.42 10.83 30.48
N ALA A 626 23.67 10.48 30.82
CA ALA A 626 24.78 10.25 29.91
C ALA A 626 25.14 11.46 29.04
N MET A 627 24.94 12.70 29.52
CA MET A 627 25.26 13.90 28.73
C MET A 627 26.73 14.29 28.82
N SER A 628 27.32 14.69 27.70
CA SER A 628 28.62 15.37 27.69
C SER A 628 28.52 16.71 28.42
N GLU A 629 29.66 17.26 28.85
CA GLU A 629 29.71 18.57 29.52
C GLU A 629 29.03 19.67 28.67
N GLY A 630 29.32 19.69 27.37
CA GLY A 630 28.70 20.63 26.43
C GLY A 630 27.19 20.43 26.29
N ALA A 631 26.73 19.19 26.18
CA ALA A 631 25.30 18.89 26.06
C ALA A 631 24.53 19.23 27.35
N ALA A 632 25.10 18.91 28.52
CA ALA A 632 24.53 19.25 29.82
C ALA A 632 24.45 20.78 30.02
N ALA A 633 25.50 21.51 29.65
CA ALA A 633 25.52 22.97 29.71
C ALA A 633 24.47 23.60 28.77
N ALA A 634 24.34 23.10 27.55
CA ALA A 634 23.34 23.56 26.59
C ALA A 634 21.90 23.34 27.09
N LEU A 635 21.61 22.16 27.66
CA LEU A 635 20.29 21.88 28.23
C LEU A 635 20.02 22.78 29.46
N ALA A 636 20.97 22.92 30.37
CA ALA A 636 20.82 23.81 31.53
C ALA A 636 20.55 25.27 31.11
N ASP A 637 21.24 25.76 30.07
CA ASP A 637 20.99 27.11 29.53
C ASP A 637 19.62 27.24 28.88
N LEU A 638 19.18 26.26 28.08
CA LEU A 638 17.84 26.24 27.49
C LEU A 638 16.75 26.33 28.58
N LEU A 639 16.87 25.51 29.63
CA LEU A 639 15.91 25.48 30.73
C LEU A 639 15.87 26.83 31.49
N ARG A 640 17.03 27.44 31.72
CA ARG A 640 17.13 28.78 32.31
C ARG A 640 16.46 29.83 31.42
N ARG A 641 16.78 29.86 30.12
CA ARG A 641 16.17 30.79 29.16
C ARG A 641 14.65 30.63 29.07
N GLN A 642 14.14 29.40 29.13
CA GLN A 642 12.70 29.15 29.14
C GLN A 642 12.03 29.76 30.37
N ARG A 643 12.61 29.54 31.55
CA ARG A 643 12.12 30.07 32.83
C ARG A 643 12.16 31.62 32.85
N GLU A 644 13.22 32.21 32.31
CA GLU A 644 13.36 33.66 32.19
C GLU A 644 12.37 34.28 31.19
N ALA A 645 12.20 33.66 30.02
CA ALA A 645 11.30 34.16 28.98
C ALA A 645 9.81 34.10 29.40
N THR A 646 9.44 33.08 30.16
CA THR A 646 8.06 32.93 30.67
C THR A 646 7.81 33.63 32.00
N GLY A 647 8.87 33.90 32.78
CA GLY A 647 8.76 34.43 34.14
C GLY A 647 8.09 33.46 35.13
N ALA A 648 7.93 32.18 34.76
CA ALA A 648 7.26 31.15 35.53
C ALA A 648 8.14 29.89 35.65
N ALA A 649 7.80 29.01 36.61
CA ALA A 649 8.43 27.70 36.70
C ALA A 649 8.25 26.91 35.39
N LEU A 650 9.18 26.01 35.08
CA LEU A 650 9.10 25.20 33.87
C LEU A 650 7.80 24.38 33.80
N PRO A 651 7.24 24.12 32.61
CA PRO A 651 6.20 23.11 32.45
C PRO A 651 6.80 21.72 32.71
N HIS A 652 6.18 20.95 33.59
CA HIS A 652 6.64 19.63 34.02
C HIS A 652 5.46 18.73 34.45
N ARG A 653 5.73 17.52 34.98
CA ARG A 653 4.69 16.52 35.30
C ARG A 653 3.54 17.01 36.21
N ARG A 654 3.75 18.07 36.99
CA ARG A 654 2.82 18.64 38.00
C ARG A 654 2.59 20.14 37.81
N HIS A 655 3.00 20.71 36.69
CA HIS A 655 2.85 22.14 36.40
C HIS A 655 2.64 22.38 34.90
N LEU A 656 1.52 23.01 34.55
CA LEU A 656 1.18 23.46 33.21
C LEU A 656 1.43 24.95 33.08
N VAL A 657 1.93 25.35 31.92
CA VAL A 657 2.09 26.76 31.56
C VAL A 657 1.17 27.06 30.37
N VAL A 658 0.32 28.06 30.50
CA VAL A 658 -0.47 28.62 29.40
C VAL A 658 0.24 29.89 28.93
N GLU A 659 0.90 29.81 27.78
CA GLU A 659 1.63 30.92 27.18
C GLU A 659 0.76 31.63 26.14
N HIS A 660 0.47 32.90 26.37
CA HIS A 660 -0.24 33.77 25.45
C HIS A 660 0.77 34.57 24.61
N CYS A 661 0.75 34.39 23.29
CA CYS A 661 1.63 35.12 22.36
C CYS A 661 0.90 35.57 21.09
N ALA A 662 1.52 36.45 20.30
CA ALA A 662 0.94 36.91 19.04
C ALA A 662 0.89 35.78 17.99
N ASP A 663 -0.19 35.72 17.20
CA ASP A 663 -0.31 34.78 16.07
C ASP A 663 0.62 35.22 14.91
N PRO A 664 1.60 34.40 14.51
CA PRO A 664 2.50 34.69 13.40
C PRO A 664 1.81 34.73 12.02
N ALA A 665 0.60 34.17 11.89
CA ALA A 665 -0.15 34.07 10.63
C ALA A 665 -0.77 35.39 10.15
N GLY A 666 -0.59 36.50 10.88
CA GLY A 666 -0.92 37.84 10.39
C GLY A 666 -2.41 38.16 10.24
N ARG A 667 -3.33 37.39 10.87
CA ARG A 667 -4.71 37.85 11.04
C ARG A 667 -4.68 38.99 12.05
N ALA A 668 -4.93 40.22 11.59
CA ALA A 668 -4.88 41.43 12.42
C ALA A 668 -5.59 41.21 13.77
N GLU A 669 -4.86 41.40 14.86
CA GLU A 669 -5.28 41.23 16.28
C GLU A 669 -5.39 39.78 16.82
N GLY A 670 -5.05 38.74 16.06
CA GLY A 670 -5.05 37.36 16.54
C GLY A 670 -3.97 37.09 17.60
N ARG A 671 -4.39 36.75 18.82
CA ARG A 671 -3.55 36.11 19.83
C ARG A 671 -3.75 34.59 19.78
N GLN A 672 -2.78 33.84 20.28
CA GLN A 672 -2.90 32.41 20.49
C GLN A 672 -2.44 32.03 21.89
N ALA A 673 -3.09 31.02 22.47
CA ALA A 673 -2.70 30.40 23.71
C ALA A 673 -2.03 29.05 23.42
N ILE A 674 -0.82 28.85 23.93
CA ILE A 674 -0.10 27.58 23.89
C ILE A 674 -0.14 26.95 25.27
N LEU A 675 -0.85 25.82 25.38
CA LEU A 675 -0.90 25.01 26.58
C LEU A 675 0.30 24.04 26.58
N HIS A 676 1.32 24.33 27.38
CA HIS A 676 2.50 23.48 27.56
C HIS A 676 2.18 22.29 28.46
N THR A 677 1.70 21.20 27.86
CA THR A 677 1.31 19.99 28.59
C THR A 677 2.48 19.04 28.86
N GLY A 678 3.35 18.85 27.88
CA GLY A 678 4.39 17.81 27.91
C GLY A 678 3.85 16.37 27.88
N TRP A 679 2.54 16.13 27.75
CA TRP A 679 1.93 14.81 27.95
C TRP A 679 2.03 13.84 26.77
N GLY A 680 2.52 14.28 25.62
CA GLY A 680 2.67 13.46 24.41
C GLY A 680 1.44 13.46 23.52
N GLY A 681 1.64 13.24 22.23
CA GLY A 681 0.59 13.33 21.22
C GLY A 681 -0.55 12.32 21.40
N ARG A 682 -0.29 11.18 22.07
CA ARG A 682 -1.34 10.18 22.37
C ARG A 682 -2.35 10.67 23.42
N VAL A 683 -1.98 11.66 24.23
CA VAL A 683 -2.85 12.32 25.22
C VAL A 683 -3.32 13.68 24.71
N ASN A 684 -2.43 14.47 24.12
CA ASN A 684 -2.77 15.83 23.66
C ASN A 684 -3.78 15.86 22.52
N ARG A 685 -3.73 14.90 21.57
CA ARG A 685 -4.70 14.84 20.47
C ARG A 685 -6.14 14.59 20.92
N PRO A 686 -6.45 13.54 21.70
CA PRO A 686 -7.82 13.35 22.19
C PRO A 686 -8.26 14.50 23.09
N LEU A 687 -7.34 15.08 23.87
CA LEU A 687 -7.63 16.27 24.68
C LEU A 687 -8.02 17.47 23.80
N ALA A 688 -7.27 17.77 22.74
CA ALA A 688 -7.59 18.86 21.82
C ALA A 688 -8.95 18.65 21.13
N ILE A 689 -9.28 17.42 20.71
CA ILE A 689 -10.59 17.11 20.14
C ILE A 689 -11.71 17.37 21.19
N ALA A 690 -11.49 16.97 22.44
CA ALA A 690 -12.44 17.17 23.52
C ALA A 690 -12.60 18.65 23.90
N LEU A 691 -11.51 19.42 23.98
CA LEU A 691 -11.52 20.87 24.18
C LEU A 691 -12.32 21.57 23.06
N ALA A 692 -12.07 21.19 21.81
CA ALA A 692 -12.80 21.73 20.68
C ALA A 692 -14.31 21.38 20.74
N ALA A 693 -14.66 20.16 21.16
CA ALA A 693 -16.05 19.74 21.34
C ALA A 693 -16.73 20.49 22.49
N ALA A 694 -16.04 20.70 23.60
CA ALA A 694 -16.53 21.45 24.75
C ALA A 694 -16.79 22.93 24.42
N TRP A 695 -15.95 23.53 23.55
CA TRP A 695 -16.19 24.87 23.01
C TRP A 695 -17.42 24.92 22.11
N GLY A 696 -17.53 23.98 21.15
CA GLY A 696 -18.64 23.94 20.20
C GLY A 696 -20.02 23.73 20.82
N ALA A 697 -20.10 23.20 22.05
CA ALA A 697 -21.36 23.10 22.79
C ALA A 697 -21.89 24.45 23.28
N GLY A 698 -21.07 25.50 23.31
CA GLY A 698 -21.44 26.84 23.76
C GLY A 698 -21.15 27.96 22.74
N SER A 699 -20.71 27.63 21.53
CA SER A 699 -20.35 28.59 20.48
C SER A 699 -20.50 27.97 19.08
N ASP A 700 -21.10 28.70 18.16
CA ASP A 700 -21.24 28.30 16.74
C ASP A 700 -19.94 28.48 15.94
N VAL A 701 -18.95 29.17 16.51
CA VAL A 701 -17.65 29.42 15.85
C VAL A 701 -16.69 28.27 16.13
N PRO A 702 -16.11 27.62 15.10
CA PRO A 702 -15.18 26.52 15.30
C PRO A 702 -13.88 27.02 15.94
N LEU A 703 -13.45 26.34 17.02
CA LEU A 703 -12.16 26.59 17.65
C LEU A 703 -11.01 26.11 16.75
N ALA A 704 -10.10 27.02 16.39
CA ALA A 704 -8.83 26.66 15.79
C ALA A 704 -7.93 26.06 16.88
N ILE A 705 -7.63 24.76 16.76
CA ILE A 705 -6.87 24.03 17.76
C ILE A 705 -6.01 22.95 17.11
N GLU A 706 -4.76 22.85 17.56
CA GLU A 706 -3.78 21.90 17.07
C GLU A 706 -3.03 21.25 18.24
N ALA A 707 -2.70 19.97 18.11
CA ALA A 707 -2.08 19.21 19.17
C ALA A 707 -0.76 18.61 18.71
N GLU A 708 0.28 18.90 19.49
CA GLU A 708 1.63 18.38 19.32
C GLU A 708 2.02 17.50 20.50
N ASN A 709 3.25 16.97 20.49
CA ASN A 709 3.72 16.13 21.59
C ASN A 709 3.89 16.90 22.90
N ASP A 710 4.33 18.16 22.83
CA ASP A 710 4.69 18.94 24.00
C ASP A 710 3.64 20.00 24.39
N CYS A 711 2.73 20.35 23.49
CA CYS A 711 1.72 21.37 23.74
C CYS A 711 0.44 21.18 22.92
N ILE A 712 -0.56 22.00 23.24
CA ILE A 712 -1.77 22.22 22.45
C ILE A 712 -1.84 23.71 22.12
N LEU A 713 -1.96 24.04 20.84
CA LEU A 713 -2.09 25.41 20.36
C LEU A 713 -3.57 25.72 20.16
N ILE A 714 -4.02 26.85 20.69
CA ILE A 714 -5.42 27.29 20.66
C ILE A 714 -5.43 28.72 20.13
N GLY A 715 -6.09 28.95 18.98
CA GLY A 715 -6.30 30.30 18.47
C GLY A 715 -7.28 31.04 19.38
N GLU A 716 -6.89 32.19 19.95
CA GLU A 716 -7.76 32.93 20.85
C GLU A 716 -8.98 33.46 20.11
N GLN A 717 -10.14 33.35 20.75
CA GLN A 717 -11.41 33.87 20.28
C GLN A 717 -11.96 34.84 21.33
N PRO A 718 -12.72 35.88 20.95
CA PRO A 718 -13.38 36.74 21.93
C PRO A 718 -14.23 35.93 22.91
N GLY A 719 -13.98 36.10 24.22
CA GLY A 719 -14.66 35.39 25.29
C GLY A 719 -14.14 33.97 25.60
N LEU A 720 -13.06 33.52 24.97
CA LEU A 720 -12.40 32.26 25.29
C LEU A 720 -11.44 32.44 26.49
N ALA A 721 -11.78 31.83 27.63
CA ALA A 721 -10.84 31.56 28.72
C ALA A 721 -10.38 30.09 28.63
N VAL A 722 -9.06 29.86 28.67
CA VAL A 722 -8.49 28.51 28.53
C VAL A 722 -8.82 27.66 29.77
N GLU A 723 -8.87 28.30 30.93
CA GLU A 723 -9.22 27.74 32.23
C GLU A 723 -10.65 27.17 32.22
N ASP A 724 -11.61 27.98 31.76
CA ASP A 724 -13.00 27.54 31.59
C ASP A 724 -13.10 26.33 30.67
N LEU A 725 -12.26 26.27 29.63
CA LEU A 725 -12.24 25.15 28.69
C LEU A 725 -11.66 23.88 29.33
N LEU A 726 -10.58 24.01 30.12
CA LEU A 726 -9.99 22.92 30.88
C LEU A 726 -10.96 22.39 31.96
N GLU A 727 -11.73 23.25 32.63
CA GLU A 727 -12.73 22.84 33.63
C GLU A 727 -13.92 22.08 33.02
N ARG A 728 -14.27 22.38 31.76
CA ARG A 728 -15.35 21.69 31.04
C ARG A 728 -14.98 20.29 30.59
N VAL A 729 -13.70 19.98 30.43
CA VAL A 729 -13.21 18.65 30.02
C VAL A 729 -12.78 17.86 31.24
N ARG A 730 -13.58 16.86 31.63
CA ARG A 730 -13.38 16.04 32.82
C ARG A 730 -13.18 14.57 32.45
N PRO A 731 -12.59 13.75 33.34
CA PRO A 731 -12.38 12.32 33.09
C PRO A 731 -13.67 11.56 32.75
N ASP A 732 -14.80 11.95 33.36
CA ASP A 732 -16.12 11.34 33.20
C ASP A 732 -16.81 11.69 31.87
N ASN A 733 -16.56 12.88 31.32
CA ASN A 733 -17.20 13.33 30.07
C ASN A 733 -16.28 13.28 28.83
N LEU A 734 -14.98 12.97 28.99
CA LEU A 734 -14.00 12.94 27.91
C LEU A 734 -14.46 12.09 26.71
N GLU A 735 -14.95 10.87 26.95
CA GLU A 735 -15.42 10.00 25.86
C GLU A 735 -16.69 10.53 25.18
N ALA A 736 -17.59 11.17 25.93
CA ALA A 736 -18.80 11.78 25.36
C ALA A 736 -18.44 12.96 24.44
N LEU A 737 -17.45 13.78 24.84
CA LEU A 737 -16.93 14.87 24.02
C LEU A 737 -16.24 14.35 22.74
N LEU A 738 -15.46 13.27 22.85
CA LEU A 738 -14.87 12.60 21.68
C LEU A 738 -15.94 12.07 20.73
N ARG A 739 -17.01 11.44 21.25
CA ARG A 739 -18.17 10.99 20.45
C ARG A 739 -18.81 12.11 19.64
N GLY A 740 -18.90 13.32 20.20
CA GLY A 740 -19.50 14.47 19.50
C GLY A 740 -18.71 14.99 18.30
N ARG A 741 -17.39 14.72 18.20
CA ARG A 741 -16.53 15.38 17.20
C ARG A 741 -15.58 14.48 16.42
N LEU A 742 -15.18 13.31 16.95
CA LEU A 742 -14.10 12.49 16.38
C LEU A 742 -14.36 12.07 14.93
N GLU A 743 -15.59 11.66 14.58
CA GLU A 743 -15.94 11.19 13.22
C GLU A 743 -15.74 12.26 12.14
N ARG A 744 -15.83 13.55 12.53
CA ARG A 744 -15.64 14.70 11.64
C ARG A 744 -14.16 15.07 11.47
N THR A 745 -13.24 14.38 12.14
CA THR A 745 -11.81 14.67 12.09
C THR A 745 -11.11 13.93 10.94
N GLY A 746 -10.03 14.52 10.42
CA GLY A 746 -9.17 13.86 9.43
C GLY A 746 -8.51 12.57 9.94
N ILE A 747 -8.30 12.45 11.27
CA ILE A 747 -7.74 11.25 11.91
C ILE A 747 -8.71 10.07 11.74
N PHE A 748 -9.99 10.26 12.04
CA PHE A 748 -10.99 9.21 11.91
C PHE A 748 -11.17 8.76 10.46
N GLY A 749 -11.31 9.71 9.52
CA GLY A 749 -11.40 9.39 8.09
C GLY A 749 -10.15 8.66 7.55
N GLY A 750 -8.97 9.02 8.05
CA GLY A 750 -7.72 8.31 7.75
C GLY A 750 -7.72 6.86 8.26
N ARG A 751 -8.11 6.65 9.52
CA ARG A 751 -8.18 5.32 10.14
C ARG A 751 -9.27 4.44 9.53
N PHE A 752 -10.44 5.01 9.21
CA PHE A 752 -11.49 4.30 8.49
C PHE A 752 -11.01 3.76 7.15
N ARG A 753 -10.29 4.58 6.37
CA ARG A 753 -9.72 4.15 5.08
C ARG A 753 -8.77 2.97 5.25
N GLU A 754 -7.90 3.02 6.25
CA GLU A 754 -6.98 1.91 6.53
C GLU A 754 -7.73 0.64 6.94
N ASN A 755 -8.70 0.76 7.85
CA ASN A 755 -9.48 -0.37 8.35
C ASN A 755 -10.35 -0.98 7.24
N ALA A 756 -11.00 -0.16 6.41
CA ALA A 756 -11.76 -0.63 5.24
C ALA A 756 -10.87 -1.30 4.18
N GLY A 757 -9.64 -0.81 4.00
CA GLY A 757 -8.63 -1.47 3.18
C GLY A 757 -8.23 -2.84 3.72
N ARG A 758 -7.91 -2.95 5.02
CA ARG A 758 -7.56 -4.23 5.68
C ARG A 758 -8.72 -5.23 5.65
N ALA A 759 -9.96 -4.76 5.81
CA ALA A 759 -11.18 -5.56 5.72
C ALA A 759 -11.56 -5.98 4.28
N LEU A 760 -10.73 -5.66 3.29
CA LEU A 760 -10.91 -6.00 1.87
C LEU A 760 -12.15 -5.36 1.22
N LEU A 761 -12.68 -4.28 1.82
CA LEU A 761 -13.78 -3.47 1.28
C LEU A 761 -13.28 -2.55 0.17
N LEU A 762 -12.10 -1.97 0.34
CA LEU A 762 -11.42 -1.13 -0.65
C LEU A 762 -10.36 -1.97 -1.38
N PRO A 763 -10.64 -2.52 -2.57
CA PRO A 763 -9.69 -3.38 -3.27
C PRO A 763 -8.47 -2.58 -3.74
N ARG A 764 -7.28 -3.17 -3.56
CA ARG A 764 -6.05 -2.74 -4.25
C ARG A 764 -6.17 -3.08 -5.74
N SER A 765 -5.69 -2.22 -6.62
CA SER A 765 -5.62 -2.49 -8.06
C SER A 765 -4.58 -3.55 -8.38
N ASP A 766 -4.61 -4.07 -9.62
CA ASP A 766 -3.60 -4.99 -10.15
C ASP A 766 -2.18 -4.52 -9.86
N ALA A 767 -1.27 -5.47 -9.61
CA ALA A 767 0.14 -5.19 -9.32
C ALA A 767 0.87 -4.36 -10.40
N SER A 768 0.29 -4.25 -11.61
CA SER A 768 0.81 -3.46 -12.72
C SER A 768 0.27 -2.02 -12.80
N ARG A 769 -0.77 -1.66 -12.02
CA ARG A 769 -1.41 -0.34 -12.08
C ARG A 769 -1.67 0.21 -10.68
N ARG A 770 -1.14 1.39 -10.39
CA ARG A 770 -1.42 2.15 -9.15
C ARG A 770 -2.81 2.78 -9.24
N VAL A 771 -3.60 2.70 -8.16
CA VAL A 771 -4.74 3.62 -7.95
C VAL A 771 -4.20 4.86 -7.23
N PRO A 772 -4.35 6.08 -7.79
CA PRO A 772 -3.94 7.30 -7.10
C PRO A 772 -4.58 7.42 -5.71
N LEU A 773 -3.85 7.90 -4.70
CA LEU A 773 -4.34 7.92 -3.31
C LEU A 773 -5.60 8.78 -3.17
N TRP A 774 -5.72 9.86 -3.95
CA TRP A 774 -6.90 10.71 -3.96
C TRP A 774 -8.17 9.95 -4.37
N LEU A 775 -8.07 8.99 -5.31
CA LEU A 775 -9.21 8.19 -5.74
C LEU A 775 -9.60 7.17 -4.66
N THR A 776 -8.61 6.61 -3.96
CA THR A 776 -8.85 5.74 -2.78
C THR A 776 -9.46 6.53 -1.62
N ARG A 777 -9.02 7.79 -1.40
CA ARG A 777 -9.62 8.71 -0.41
C ARG A 777 -11.08 9.00 -0.75
N GLU A 778 -11.38 9.28 -2.01
CA GLU A 778 -12.75 9.56 -2.47
C GLU A 778 -13.67 8.33 -2.31
N ARG A 779 -13.22 7.14 -2.71
CA ARG A 779 -13.97 5.89 -2.48
C ARG A 779 -14.22 5.63 -1.00
N SER A 780 -13.21 5.83 -0.16
CA SER A 780 -13.35 5.68 1.29
C SER A 780 -14.33 6.67 1.91
N LYS A 781 -14.34 7.93 1.45
CA LYS A 781 -15.31 8.94 1.90
C LYS A 781 -16.73 8.55 1.53
N ARG A 782 -16.95 8.09 0.29
CA ARG A 782 -18.26 7.59 -0.17
C ARG A 782 -18.73 6.39 0.63
N LEU A 783 -17.84 5.43 0.87
CA LEU A 783 -18.15 4.26 1.70
C LEU A 783 -18.53 4.69 3.13
N LEU A 784 -17.75 5.57 3.76
CA LEU A 784 -18.06 6.09 5.10
C LEU A 784 -19.43 6.77 5.14
N ALA A 785 -19.71 7.66 4.17
CA ALA A 785 -21.00 8.35 4.09
C ALA A 785 -22.18 7.37 3.93
N ALA A 786 -22.02 6.31 3.13
CA ALA A 786 -23.06 5.32 2.90
C ALA A 786 -23.35 4.44 4.13
N VAL A 787 -22.33 4.17 4.96
CA VAL A 787 -22.45 3.31 6.13
C VAL A 787 -22.59 4.06 7.45
N ALA A 788 -22.43 5.38 7.46
CA ALA A 788 -22.49 6.21 8.66
C ALA A 788 -23.85 6.13 9.38
N LYS A 789 -24.92 5.77 8.67
CA LYS A 789 -26.26 5.53 9.24
C LYS A 789 -26.40 4.22 10.02
N TYR A 790 -25.41 3.32 9.93
CA TYR A 790 -25.43 2.02 10.60
C TYR A 790 -24.48 2.03 11.80
N ASP A 791 -25.05 2.20 13.00
CA ASP A 791 -24.28 2.20 14.26
C ASP A 791 -23.55 0.87 14.51
N ASP A 792 -24.02 -0.23 13.91
CA ASP A 792 -23.47 -1.56 14.08
C ASP A 792 -22.50 -1.98 12.95
N PHE A 793 -22.15 -1.08 12.03
CA PHE A 793 -21.22 -1.41 10.94
C PHE A 793 -19.82 -1.74 11.49
N PRO A 794 -19.30 -2.97 11.32
CA PRO A 794 -18.09 -3.44 12.02
C PRO A 794 -16.86 -2.56 11.83
N ILE A 795 -16.69 -1.95 10.65
CA ILE A 795 -15.49 -1.16 10.35
C ILE A 795 -15.58 0.25 10.92
N VAL A 796 -16.78 0.81 11.13
CA VAL A 796 -16.95 2.05 11.90
C VAL A 796 -16.62 1.77 13.37
N VAL A 797 -17.14 0.68 13.93
CA VAL A 797 -16.83 0.23 15.30
C VAL A 797 -15.32 -0.01 15.49
N GLU A 798 -14.67 -0.68 14.53
CA GLU A 798 -13.21 -0.89 14.54
C GLU A 798 -12.43 0.41 14.40
N THR A 799 -12.95 1.41 13.69
CA THR A 799 -12.32 2.72 13.57
C THR A 799 -12.38 3.47 14.90
N TRP A 800 -13.52 3.43 15.58
CA TRP A 800 -13.64 3.89 16.96
C TRP A 800 -12.64 3.20 17.87
N ARG A 801 -12.60 1.86 17.89
CA ARG A 801 -11.64 1.09 18.69
C ARG A 801 -10.19 1.47 18.37
N SER A 802 -9.83 1.55 17.09
CA SER A 802 -8.48 1.93 16.64
C SER A 802 -8.10 3.32 17.14
N CYS A 803 -8.99 4.31 17.02
CA CYS A 803 -8.72 5.65 17.52
C CYS A 803 -8.58 5.67 19.05
N LEU A 804 -9.54 5.10 19.78
CA LEU A 804 -9.59 5.20 21.24
C LEU A 804 -8.53 4.34 21.95
N ALA A 805 -8.21 3.16 21.40
CA ALA A 805 -7.29 2.20 22.03
C ALA A 805 -5.89 2.17 21.40
N ASP A 806 -5.77 2.28 20.07
CA ASP A 806 -4.47 2.13 19.40
C ASP A 806 -3.75 3.46 19.19
N GLU A 807 -4.49 4.54 18.92
CA GLU A 807 -3.93 5.88 18.65
C GLU A 807 -3.84 6.75 19.90
N PHE A 808 -4.89 6.74 20.71
CA PHE A 808 -4.99 7.52 21.93
C PHE A 808 -4.50 6.72 23.14
N ASP A 809 -4.19 7.45 24.20
CA ASP A 809 -3.96 6.90 25.54
C ASP A 809 -4.98 7.51 26.49
N LEU A 810 -6.24 7.05 26.37
CA LEU A 810 -7.34 7.56 27.18
C LEU A 810 -7.16 7.29 28.69
N PRO A 811 -6.61 6.14 29.13
CA PRO A 811 -6.29 5.94 30.54
C PRO A 811 -5.37 7.04 31.08
N ALA A 812 -4.27 7.36 30.36
CA ALA A 812 -3.39 8.45 30.75
C ALA A 812 -4.07 9.82 30.68
N ALA A 813 -4.88 10.09 29.64
CA ALA A 813 -5.63 11.34 29.53
C ALA A 813 -6.59 11.54 30.71
N LYS A 814 -7.35 10.50 31.08
CA LYS A 814 -8.24 10.52 32.26
C LYS A 814 -7.45 10.71 33.55
N GLN A 815 -6.27 10.08 33.67
CA GLN A 815 -5.40 10.25 34.82
C GLN A 815 -4.99 11.71 34.98
N VAL A 816 -4.40 12.34 33.95
CA VAL A 816 -3.92 13.73 34.08
C VAL A 816 -5.06 14.73 34.25
N LEU A 817 -6.23 14.50 33.63
CA LEU A 817 -7.42 15.32 33.86
C LEU A 817 -7.94 15.18 35.30
N ALA A 818 -7.89 13.98 35.88
CA ALA A 818 -8.31 13.76 37.26
C ALA A 818 -7.35 14.43 38.25
N GLU A 819 -6.05 14.37 37.98
CA GLU A 819 -5.02 15.06 38.77
C GLU A 819 -5.15 16.59 38.66
N LEU A 820 -5.44 17.12 37.47
CA LEU A 820 -5.73 18.53 37.24
C LEU A 820 -6.97 18.98 38.03
N ALA A 821 -8.07 18.23 37.95
CA ALA A 821 -9.31 18.54 38.68
C ALA A 821 -9.15 18.49 40.22
N ARG A 822 -8.20 17.68 40.74
CA ARG A 822 -7.85 17.64 42.17
C ARG A 822 -6.86 18.73 42.59
N GLY A 823 -6.39 19.57 41.66
CA GLY A 823 -5.38 20.60 41.92
C GLY A 823 -3.97 20.03 42.17
N GLU A 824 -3.71 18.78 41.80
CA GLU A 824 -2.36 18.19 41.89
C GLU A 824 -1.44 18.66 40.76
N ILE A 825 -2.01 19.22 39.69
CA ILE A 825 -1.29 19.85 38.59
C ILE A 825 -1.58 21.34 38.67
N ALA A 826 -0.56 22.15 38.97
CA ALA A 826 -0.68 23.61 39.00
C ALA A 826 -0.77 24.17 37.57
N VAL A 827 -1.48 25.28 37.38
CA VAL A 827 -1.60 25.97 36.09
C VAL A 827 -1.17 27.42 36.26
N THR A 828 -0.24 27.89 35.43
CA THR A 828 0.24 29.28 35.43
C THR A 828 0.04 29.90 34.05
N HIS A 829 -0.50 31.13 34.03
CA HIS A 829 -0.67 31.91 32.80
C HIS A 829 0.46 32.91 32.65
N VAL A 830 1.03 32.97 31.45
CA VAL A 830 2.12 33.88 31.10
C VAL A 830 1.82 34.55 29.77
N ALA A 831 2.15 35.83 29.64
CA ALA A 831 2.05 36.55 28.38
C ALA A 831 3.47 36.88 27.89
N THR A 832 3.82 36.43 26.70
CA THR A 832 5.15 36.64 26.12
C THR A 832 5.04 37.56 24.89
N SER A 833 5.98 38.49 24.75
CA SER A 833 6.04 39.40 23.60
C SER A 833 6.54 38.70 22.33
N ALA A 834 7.29 37.61 22.49
CA ALA A 834 7.75 36.72 21.45
C ALA A 834 7.65 35.27 21.95
N PRO A 835 7.52 34.26 21.06
CA PRO A 835 7.42 32.87 21.46
C PRO A 835 8.59 32.45 22.37
N SER A 836 8.29 31.79 23.48
CA SER A 836 9.30 31.26 24.41
C SER A 836 10.20 30.22 23.73
N PRO A 837 11.40 29.92 24.28
CA PRO A 837 12.29 28.89 23.73
C PRO A 837 11.59 27.55 23.42
N PHE A 838 10.65 27.11 24.25
CA PHE A 838 9.88 25.87 24.03
C PHE A 838 8.85 25.97 22.90
N THR A 839 8.39 27.19 22.56
CA THR A 839 7.35 27.45 21.55
C THR A 839 7.92 27.88 20.19
N SER A 840 9.12 28.45 20.19
CA SER A 840 9.73 29.10 19.02
C SER A 840 9.78 28.24 17.74
N ALA A 841 10.08 26.93 17.86
CA ALA A 841 10.10 26.00 16.73
C ALA A 841 8.70 25.64 16.19
N LEU A 842 7.67 25.66 17.03
CA LEU A 842 6.29 25.31 16.66
C LEU A 842 5.67 26.40 15.79
N VAL A 843 5.87 27.65 16.18
CA VAL A 843 5.47 28.83 15.40
C VAL A 843 6.08 28.79 13.99
N TRP A 844 7.35 28.39 13.86
CA TRP A 844 7.99 28.23 12.55
C TRP A 844 7.40 27.09 11.71
N GLN A 845 7.04 25.96 12.34
CA GLN A 845 6.35 24.87 11.65
C GLN A 845 4.98 25.31 11.16
N GLN A 846 4.24 26.10 11.93
CA GLN A 846 2.96 26.68 11.51
C GLN A 846 3.11 27.67 10.36
N ILE A 847 4.10 28.58 10.41
CA ILE A 847 4.38 29.51 9.31
C ILE A 847 4.72 28.74 8.03
N ASN A 848 5.61 27.74 8.11
CA ASN A 848 5.93 26.90 6.94
C ASN A 848 4.69 26.15 6.45
N ARG A 849 3.92 25.56 7.36
CA ARG A 849 2.71 24.84 7.00
C ARG A 849 1.75 25.74 6.24
N LEU A 850 1.49 26.96 6.73
CA LEU A 850 0.64 27.95 6.07
C LEU A 850 1.22 28.46 4.74
N MET A 851 2.54 28.65 4.64
CA MET A 851 3.23 29.05 3.40
C MET A 851 3.21 27.98 2.30
N TYR A 852 3.08 26.70 2.67
CA TYR A 852 3.02 25.56 1.74
C TYR A 852 1.63 24.88 1.72
N GLU A 853 0.64 25.43 2.44
CA GLU A 853 -0.78 25.04 2.45
C GLU A 853 -1.60 25.84 1.43
N ASP A 854 -1.00 26.30 0.34
CA ASP A 854 -1.71 26.95 -0.78
C ASP A 854 -2.70 26.01 -1.52
N ASP A 855 -2.91 24.78 -1.03
CA ASP A 855 -3.86 23.80 -1.58
C ASP A 855 -4.80 23.19 -0.51
N VAL A 856 -5.07 23.87 0.61
CA VAL A 856 -6.23 23.52 1.45
C VAL A 856 -7.49 24.04 0.75
N PRO A 857 -8.46 23.18 0.39
CA PRO A 857 -9.72 23.70 -0.13
C PRO A 857 -10.36 24.55 0.96
N PRO A 858 -10.87 25.75 0.65
CA PRO A 858 -11.62 26.53 1.62
C PRO A 858 -12.74 25.65 2.18
N GLY A 859 -12.89 25.69 3.52
CA GLY A 859 -14.07 25.17 4.18
C GLY A 859 -15.32 25.66 3.45
N ASP A 860 -16.25 24.75 3.19
CA ASP A 860 -17.50 24.97 2.46
C ASP A 860 -17.36 25.86 1.21
N GLY A 861 -16.50 25.44 0.28
CA GLY A 861 -16.25 26.18 -0.95
C GLY A 861 -15.68 25.34 -2.09
N GLY A 862 -16.30 24.20 -2.38
CA GLY A 862 -15.85 23.34 -3.50
C GLY A 862 -16.89 22.35 -3.99
N GLY A 863 -18.16 22.59 -3.65
CA GLY A 863 -19.27 21.78 -4.10
C GLY A 863 -19.75 22.12 -5.51
N LEU A 864 -19.25 23.17 -6.16
CA LEU A 864 -19.93 23.72 -7.35
C LEU A 864 -20.18 22.67 -8.44
N SER A 865 -19.31 21.71 -8.73
CA SER A 865 -19.65 20.73 -9.79
C SER A 865 -20.77 19.74 -9.40
N ARG A 866 -20.79 19.26 -8.16
CA ARG A 866 -21.75 18.23 -7.69
C ARG A 866 -23.02 18.83 -7.11
N THR A 867 -22.91 19.96 -6.42
CA THR A 867 -24.03 20.79 -5.95
C THR A 867 -24.69 21.47 -7.14
N LEU A 868 -23.97 21.99 -8.16
CA LEU A 868 -24.62 22.42 -9.41
C LEU A 868 -25.22 21.24 -10.18
N MET A 869 -24.63 20.03 -10.13
CA MET A 869 -25.26 18.86 -10.77
C MET A 869 -26.52 18.42 -10.02
N GLN A 870 -26.54 18.45 -8.70
CA GLN A 870 -27.73 18.19 -7.89
C GLN A 870 -28.78 19.30 -8.06
N GLU A 871 -28.38 20.57 -8.01
CA GLU A 871 -29.25 21.72 -8.31
C GLU A 871 -29.78 21.66 -9.74
N VAL A 872 -28.98 21.27 -10.74
CA VAL A 872 -29.47 21.06 -12.11
C VAL A 872 -30.35 19.81 -12.21
N VAL A 873 -30.10 18.74 -11.46
CA VAL A 873 -30.97 17.54 -11.47
C VAL A 873 -32.36 17.85 -10.91
N PHE A 874 -32.47 18.71 -9.89
CA PHE A 874 -33.74 19.02 -9.21
C PHE A 874 -34.37 20.39 -9.58
N SER A 875 -33.64 21.31 -10.24
CA SER A 875 -34.18 22.59 -10.73
C SER A 875 -34.69 22.47 -12.18
N SER A 876 -36.01 22.54 -12.40
CA SER A 876 -36.58 22.42 -13.77
C SER A 876 -36.11 23.51 -14.73
N GLN A 877 -35.83 24.72 -14.23
CA GLN A 877 -35.42 25.86 -15.08
C GLN A 877 -34.00 25.74 -15.64
N LEU A 878 -33.13 24.93 -15.01
CA LEU A 878 -31.72 24.80 -15.38
C LEU A 878 -31.41 23.51 -16.16
N ARG A 879 -32.43 22.66 -16.42
CA ARG A 879 -32.25 21.36 -17.06
C ARG A 879 -32.21 21.43 -18.59
N PRO A 880 -31.14 20.93 -19.24
CA PRO A 880 -31.10 20.85 -20.70
C PRO A 880 -31.95 19.69 -21.21
N ARG A 881 -32.75 19.93 -22.26
CA ARG A 881 -33.47 18.85 -22.97
C ARG A 881 -32.49 17.91 -23.69
N LEU A 882 -32.72 16.60 -23.55
CA LEU A 882 -31.88 15.51 -24.01
C LEU A 882 -32.28 15.05 -25.44
N PRO A 883 -31.32 14.79 -26.35
CA PRO A 883 -31.59 14.23 -27.68
C PRO A 883 -32.11 12.79 -27.63
N ALA A 884 -33.10 12.45 -28.45
CA ALA A 884 -33.70 11.10 -28.49
C ALA A 884 -32.66 9.98 -28.72
N ALA A 885 -31.71 10.17 -29.64
CA ALA A 885 -30.67 9.16 -29.92
C ALA A 885 -29.77 8.84 -28.72
N LEU A 886 -29.53 9.82 -27.84
CA LEU A 886 -28.74 9.63 -26.62
C LEU A 886 -29.53 8.81 -25.59
N LEU A 887 -30.82 9.14 -25.43
CA LEU A 887 -31.75 8.43 -24.55
C LEU A 887 -31.90 6.98 -25.00
N ASP A 888 -32.14 6.73 -26.29
CA ASP A 888 -32.28 5.37 -26.84
C ASP A 888 -31.02 4.52 -26.62
N THR A 889 -29.84 5.10 -26.84
CA THR A 889 -28.56 4.40 -26.62
C THR A 889 -28.35 4.08 -25.14
N PHE A 890 -28.69 5.01 -24.26
CA PHE A 890 -28.56 4.85 -22.82
C PHE A 890 -29.53 3.80 -22.30
N GLU A 891 -30.79 3.87 -22.70
CA GLU A 891 -31.84 2.93 -22.31
C GLU A 891 -31.52 1.51 -22.81
N ARG A 892 -31.09 1.33 -24.06
CA ARG A 892 -30.66 0.01 -24.58
C ARG A 892 -29.49 -0.59 -23.81
N LYS A 893 -28.56 0.24 -23.30
CA LYS A 893 -27.46 -0.24 -22.45
C LYS A 893 -27.96 -0.65 -21.06
N LEU A 894 -28.84 0.15 -20.46
CA LEU A 894 -29.51 -0.20 -19.20
C LEU A 894 -30.39 -1.44 -19.34
N GLN A 895 -30.99 -1.68 -20.51
CA GLN A 895 -31.80 -2.85 -20.83
C GLN A 895 -31.00 -4.05 -21.34
N ARG A 896 -29.67 -3.93 -21.45
CA ARG A 896 -28.78 -4.97 -22.02
C ARG A 896 -29.17 -5.39 -23.44
N THR A 897 -29.90 -4.56 -24.18
CA THR A 897 -30.28 -4.74 -25.59
C THR A 897 -29.31 -4.04 -26.55
N TYR A 898 -28.31 -3.30 -26.04
CA TYR A 898 -27.24 -2.73 -26.86
C TYR A 898 -26.26 -3.82 -27.36
N PRO A 899 -25.73 -3.74 -28.60
CA PRO A 899 -24.76 -4.71 -29.12
C PRO A 899 -23.59 -4.98 -28.15
N GLY A 900 -23.38 -6.25 -27.78
CA GLY A 900 -22.32 -6.70 -26.86
C GLY A 900 -22.67 -6.68 -25.37
N TYR A 901 -23.89 -6.30 -24.98
CA TYR A 901 -24.34 -6.25 -23.58
C TYR A 901 -25.34 -7.35 -23.19
N ALA A 902 -25.80 -8.16 -24.16
CA ALA A 902 -26.81 -9.19 -23.93
C ALA A 902 -26.26 -10.31 -23.03
N PRO A 903 -27.07 -10.87 -22.10
CA PRO A 903 -26.65 -12.00 -21.27
C PRO A 903 -26.36 -13.22 -22.15
N LEU A 904 -25.22 -13.88 -21.92
CA LEU A 904 -24.72 -15.00 -22.75
C LEU A 904 -24.92 -16.36 -22.09
N ALA A 905 -25.08 -16.45 -20.77
CA ALA A 905 -25.44 -17.70 -20.06
C ALA A 905 -26.82 -17.61 -19.38
N ALA A 906 -27.36 -18.76 -18.97
CA ALA A 906 -28.64 -18.84 -18.26
C ALA A 906 -28.56 -18.15 -16.89
N GLU A 907 -27.45 -18.30 -16.18
CA GLU A 907 -27.23 -17.63 -14.89
C GLU A 907 -27.18 -16.11 -15.02
N ASP A 908 -26.65 -15.58 -16.13
CA ASP A 908 -26.62 -14.14 -16.40
C ASP A 908 -28.02 -13.58 -16.66
N LEU A 909 -28.85 -14.36 -17.37
CA LEU A 909 -30.26 -14.01 -17.61
C LEU A 909 -31.08 -14.07 -16.33
N LEU A 910 -30.87 -15.08 -15.48
CA LEU A 910 -31.55 -15.16 -14.18
C LEU A 910 -31.14 -14.04 -13.24
N ALA A 911 -29.84 -13.74 -13.14
CA ALA A 911 -29.36 -12.62 -12.35
C ALA A 911 -29.98 -11.30 -12.83
N TRP A 912 -30.18 -11.15 -14.14
CA TRP A 912 -30.85 -9.98 -14.70
C TRP A 912 -32.35 -9.91 -14.37
N ILE A 913 -33.05 -11.04 -14.42
CA ILE A 913 -34.45 -11.15 -14.01
C ILE A 913 -34.59 -10.83 -12.50
N ASP A 914 -33.67 -11.32 -11.67
CA ASP A 914 -33.61 -11.01 -10.23
C ASP A 914 -33.34 -9.52 -9.97
N GLU A 915 -32.32 -8.95 -10.62
CA GLU A 915 -31.96 -7.52 -10.50
C GLU A 915 -33.12 -6.59 -10.83
N ARG A 916 -33.97 -6.95 -11.81
CA ARG A 916 -35.10 -6.13 -12.24
C ARG A 916 -36.37 -6.30 -11.40
N LEU A 917 -36.44 -7.32 -10.53
CA LEU A 917 -37.65 -7.79 -9.82
C LEU A 917 -38.78 -8.25 -10.74
N ALA A 918 -39.15 -7.46 -11.74
CA ALA A 918 -40.17 -7.72 -12.75
C ALA A 918 -39.69 -7.24 -14.12
N LEU A 919 -39.52 -8.17 -15.05
CA LEU A 919 -39.17 -7.87 -16.43
C LEU A 919 -40.41 -8.02 -17.32
N PRO A 920 -40.98 -6.94 -17.89
CA PRO A 920 -42.12 -7.06 -18.80
C PRO A 920 -41.85 -8.05 -19.93
N LEU A 921 -42.84 -8.88 -20.26
CA LEU A 921 -42.64 -9.97 -21.23
C LEU A 921 -42.15 -9.49 -22.62
N PRO A 922 -42.65 -8.37 -23.18
CA PRO A 922 -42.12 -7.84 -24.45
C PRO A 922 -40.65 -7.42 -24.37
N GLU A 923 -40.17 -6.97 -23.21
CA GLU A 923 -38.77 -6.59 -23.02
C GLU A 923 -37.85 -7.82 -22.94
N LEU A 924 -38.35 -8.92 -22.35
CA LEU A 924 -37.64 -10.20 -22.41
C LEU A 924 -37.54 -10.67 -23.87
N GLU A 925 -38.60 -10.57 -24.66
CA GLU A 925 -38.58 -10.95 -26.08
C GLU A 925 -37.56 -10.13 -26.88
N GLU A 926 -37.46 -8.82 -26.64
CA GLU A 926 -36.46 -7.97 -27.28
C GLU A 926 -35.02 -8.32 -26.85
N LEU A 927 -34.83 -8.65 -25.57
CA LEU A 927 -33.54 -9.11 -25.04
C LEU A 927 -33.11 -10.43 -25.67
N LEU A 928 -34.03 -11.40 -25.78
CA LEU A 928 -33.79 -12.68 -26.43
C LEU A 928 -33.54 -12.50 -27.93
N ALA A 929 -34.29 -11.65 -28.62
CA ALA A 929 -34.04 -11.32 -30.02
C ALA A 929 -32.65 -10.69 -30.23
N THR A 930 -32.20 -9.86 -29.29
CA THR A 930 -30.86 -9.27 -29.32
C THR A 930 -29.77 -10.31 -29.09
N ARG A 931 -29.97 -11.22 -28.15
CA ARG A 931 -29.07 -12.37 -27.91
C ARG A 931 -28.93 -13.22 -29.17
N ARG A 932 -30.04 -13.60 -29.80
CA ARG A 932 -30.06 -14.37 -31.06
C ARG A 932 -29.27 -13.69 -32.19
N ARG A 933 -29.32 -12.36 -32.27
CA ARG A 933 -28.55 -11.59 -33.26
C ARG A 933 -27.04 -11.56 -32.99
N GLN A 934 -26.60 -11.84 -31.76
CA GLN A 934 -25.19 -11.76 -31.35
C GLN A 934 -24.49 -13.12 -31.26
N LEU A 935 -25.25 -14.21 -31.17
CA LEU A 935 -24.73 -15.57 -31.12
C LEU A 935 -24.60 -16.17 -32.53
N ALA A 936 -23.62 -17.06 -32.70
CA ALA A 936 -23.45 -17.81 -33.95
C ALA A 936 -24.49 -18.95 -34.10
N GLU A 937 -24.94 -19.53 -32.99
CA GLU A 937 -25.98 -20.57 -32.92
C GLU A 937 -27.02 -20.17 -31.86
N ASP A 938 -28.31 -20.43 -32.13
CA ASP A 938 -29.42 -20.06 -31.23
C ASP A 938 -29.69 -21.17 -30.20
N ASP A 939 -29.19 -20.98 -28.98
CA ASP A 939 -29.36 -21.87 -27.82
C ASP A 939 -30.48 -21.40 -26.86
N THR A 940 -31.32 -20.45 -27.29
CA THR A 940 -32.27 -19.75 -26.39
C THR A 940 -33.22 -20.71 -25.67
N ALA A 941 -33.66 -21.78 -26.32
CA ALA A 941 -34.58 -22.76 -25.72
C ALA A 941 -33.93 -23.52 -24.55
N GLU A 942 -32.65 -23.88 -24.66
CA GLU A 942 -31.90 -24.57 -23.60
C GLU A 942 -31.69 -23.66 -22.39
N VAL A 943 -31.38 -22.39 -22.65
CA VAL A 943 -31.21 -21.36 -21.63
C VAL A 943 -32.51 -21.14 -20.85
N LEU A 944 -33.65 -21.03 -21.52
CA LEU A 944 -34.95 -20.86 -20.85
C LEU A 944 -35.35 -22.13 -20.06
N ALA A 945 -35.05 -23.32 -20.59
CA ALA A 945 -35.29 -24.58 -19.90
C ALA A 945 -34.44 -24.71 -18.62
N ALA A 946 -33.18 -24.26 -18.64
CA ALA A 946 -32.29 -24.27 -17.47
C ALA A 946 -32.76 -23.35 -16.32
N LEU A 947 -33.68 -22.42 -16.61
CA LEU A 947 -34.28 -21.51 -15.63
C LEU A 947 -35.64 -21.96 -15.09
N ALA A 948 -36.13 -23.12 -15.53
CA ALA A 948 -37.34 -23.73 -14.99
C ALA A 948 -37.25 -23.86 -13.46
N GLY A 949 -38.31 -23.45 -12.76
CA GLY A 949 -38.39 -23.47 -11.29
C GLY A 949 -37.64 -22.36 -10.55
N ARG A 950 -36.80 -21.56 -11.25
CA ARG A 950 -36.04 -20.42 -10.67
C ARG A 950 -36.57 -19.06 -11.12
N ALA A 951 -37.21 -19.00 -12.28
CA ALA A 951 -37.98 -17.85 -12.77
C ALA A 951 -39.30 -18.31 -13.40
N CYS A 952 -40.30 -17.45 -13.37
CA CYS A 952 -41.62 -17.73 -13.95
C CYS A 952 -42.22 -16.51 -14.63
N VAL A 953 -43.13 -16.75 -15.58
CA VAL A 953 -44.01 -15.73 -16.14
C VAL A 953 -45.18 -15.53 -15.17
N VAL A 954 -45.46 -14.29 -14.83
CA VAL A 954 -46.58 -13.88 -13.98
C VAL A 954 -47.57 -13.14 -14.86
N GLU A 955 -48.79 -13.65 -14.91
CA GLU A 955 -49.91 -13.10 -15.67
C GLU A 955 -50.98 -12.58 -14.69
N ARG A 956 -51.11 -11.26 -14.60
CA ARG A 956 -52.18 -10.61 -13.84
C ARG A 956 -53.45 -10.44 -14.68
N SER A 957 -53.28 -10.14 -15.96
CA SER A 957 -54.33 -10.07 -16.97
C SER A 957 -53.70 -10.37 -18.35
N PRO A 958 -54.50 -10.60 -19.41
CA PRO A 958 -53.96 -10.84 -20.76
C PRO A 958 -53.02 -9.73 -21.25
N GLU A 959 -53.19 -8.51 -20.75
CA GLU A 959 -52.42 -7.32 -21.13
C GLU A 959 -51.24 -7.03 -20.17
N VAL A 960 -51.25 -7.60 -18.95
CA VAL A 960 -50.24 -7.34 -17.91
C VAL A 960 -49.52 -8.64 -17.55
N ARG A 961 -48.38 -8.84 -18.22
CA ARG A 961 -47.51 -10.02 -18.08
C ARG A 961 -46.05 -9.62 -17.88
N TRP A 962 -45.39 -10.21 -16.89
CA TRP A 962 -43.97 -10.00 -16.62
C TRP A 962 -43.29 -11.29 -16.20
N VAL A 963 -41.96 -11.28 -16.16
CA VAL A 963 -41.12 -12.38 -15.68
C VAL A 963 -40.45 -11.97 -14.38
N SER A 964 -40.44 -12.86 -13.40
CA SER A 964 -39.84 -12.62 -12.09
C SER A 964 -39.06 -13.84 -11.62
N ALA A 965 -38.00 -13.61 -10.85
CA ALA A 965 -37.33 -14.68 -10.12
C ALA A 965 -38.25 -15.17 -8.99
N VAL A 966 -38.37 -16.49 -8.84
CA VAL A 966 -39.30 -17.10 -7.87
C VAL A 966 -39.03 -16.62 -6.44
N GLU A 967 -37.77 -16.36 -6.12
CA GLU A 967 -37.33 -15.87 -4.80
C GLU A 967 -37.78 -14.42 -4.49
N ARG A 968 -37.98 -13.58 -5.52
CA ARG A 968 -38.41 -12.17 -5.35
C ARG A 968 -39.91 -11.99 -5.49
N LEU A 969 -40.60 -12.95 -6.08
CA LEU A 969 -42.03 -12.87 -6.35
C LEU A 969 -42.88 -12.53 -5.11
N PRO A 970 -42.65 -13.11 -3.90
CA PRO A 970 -43.45 -12.76 -2.73
C PRO A 970 -43.34 -11.29 -2.32
N ARG A 971 -42.14 -10.70 -2.42
CA ARG A 971 -41.90 -9.28 -2.12
C ARG A 971 -42.63 -8.39 -3.14
N LEU A 972 -42.52 -8.74 -4.42
CA LEU A 972 -43.16 -8.01 -5.51
C LEU A 972 -44.70 -8.05 -5.38
N LEU A 973 -45.29 -9.23 -5.13
CA LEU A 973 -46.73 -9.37 -4.96
C LEU A 973 -47.26 -8.57 -3.76
N ARG A 974 -46.55 -8.61 -2.61
CA ARG A 974 -46.90 -7.79 -1.44
C ARG A 974 -46.87 -6.29 -1.75
N ALA A 975 -45.81 -5.80 -2.39
CA ALA A 975 -45.69 -4.39 -2.74
C ALA A 975 -46.76 -3.93 -3.75
N LEU A 976 -47.23 -4.83 -4.61
CA LEU A 976 -48.32 -4.58 -5.56
C LEU A 976 -49.72 -4.75 -4.94
N GLY A 977 -49.82 -5.18 -3.68
CA GLY A 977 -51.10 -5.49 -3.04
C GLY A 977 -51.84 -6.68 -3.67
N LEU A 978 -51.10 -7.64 -4.24
CA LEU A 978 -51.63 -8.83 -4.91
C LEU A 978 -51.42 -10.08 -4.06
N ALA A 979 -52.44 -10.92 -3.98
CA ALA A 979 -52.35 -12.28 -3.47
C ALA A 979 -51.93 -13.24 -4.60
N ALA A 980 -51.31 -14.37 -4.25
CA ALA A 980 -50.80 -15.33 -5.23
C ALA A 980 -51.92 -15.93 -6.11
N GLU A 981 -53.15 -16.00 -5.60
CA GLU A 981 -54.34 -16.49 -6.31
C GLU A 981 -54.86 -15.50 -7.35
N GLN A 982 -54.46 -14.23 -7.27
CA GLN A 982 -54.87 -13.17 -8.20
C GLN A 982 -53.99 -13.08 -9.45
N VAL A 983 -52.95 -13.92 -9.54
CA VAL A 983 -52.06 -14.00 -10.69
C VAL A 983 -51.94 -15.45 -11.15
N ARG A 984 -51.88 -15.66 -12.45
CA ARG A 984 -51.52 -16.95 -13.05
C ARG A 984 -50.01 -17.02 -13.19
N LEU A 985 -49.42 -18.16 -12.85
CA LEU A 985 -47.98 -18.40 -13.00
C LEU A 985 -47.75 -19.42 -14.12
N ALA A 986 -46.98 -19.04 -15.13
CA ALA A 986 -46.69 -19.88 -16.29
C ALA A 986 -45.18 -20.17 -16.40
N SER A 987 -44.84 -21.27 -17.06
CA SER A 987 -43.45 -21.67 -17.28
C SER A 987 -42.73 -20.66 -18.17
N LEU A 988 -41.47 -20.35 -17.84
CA LEU A 988 -40.66 -19.45 -18.67
C LEU A 988 -40.30 -20.07 -20.04
N ALA A 989 -40.18 -21.40 -20.12
CA ALA A 989 -39.88 -22.12 -21.36
C ALA A 989 -41.13 -22.38 -22.21
N ALA A 990 -42.31 -22.47 -21.58
CA ALA A 990 -43.60 -22.69 -22.24
C ALA A 990 -44.67 -21.78 -21.59
N PRO A 991 -44.75 -20.49 -21.99
CA PRO A 991 -45.66 -19.52 -21.37
C PRO A 991 -47.15 -19.85 -21.49
N GLU A 992 -47.52 -20.75 -22.40
CA GLU A 992 -48.90 -21.22 -22.59
C GLU A 992 -49.32 -22.29 -21.55
N GLU A 993 -48.34 -22.99 -20.96
CA GLU A 993 -48.53 -24.04 -19.96
C GLU A 993 -48.56 -23.46 -18.53
N ASP A 994 -49.48 -23.93 -17.70
CA ASP A 994 -49.50 -23.62 -16.26
C ASP A 994 -48.23 -24.18 -15.61
N ALA A 995 -47.54 -23.40 -14.77
CA ALA A 995 -46.19 -23.71 -14.27
C ALA A 995 -46.09 -24.94 -13.32
N GLY A 996 -47.15 -25.75 -13.22
CA GLY A 996 -47.19 -27.01 -12.48
C GLY A 996 -47.31 -26.88 -10.96
N GLU A 997 -47.48 -28.02 -10.28
CA GLU A 997 -47.47 -28.16 -8.81
C GLU A 997 -46.13 -27.77 -8.17
N GLU A 998 -45.03 -27.90 -8.90
CA GLU A 998 -43.65 -27.64 -8.44
C GLU A 998 -43.42 -26.16 -8.07
N LEU A 999 -43.88 -25.24 -8.91
CA LEU A 999 -43.73 -23.79 -8.66
C LEU A 999 -44.61 -23.33 -7.49
N ARG A 1000 -45.82 -23.90 -7.36
CA ARG A 1000 -46.73 -23.65 -6.22
C ARG A 1000 -46.12 -24.16 -4.91
N ALA A 1001 -45.44 -25.31 -4.93
CA ALA A 1001 -44.73 -25.84 -3.77
C ALA A 1001 -43.52 -24.95 -3.38
N ALA A 1002 -42.74 -24.47 -4.35
CA ALA A 1002 -41.61 -23.57 -4.12
C ALA A 1002 -42.06 -22.23 -3.50
N LEU A 1003 -43.17 -21.66 -3.98
CA LEU A 1003 -43.76 -20.45 -3.40
C LEU A 1003 -44.36 -20.67 -2.02
N GLY A 1004 -45.00 -21.83 -1.79
CA GLY A 1004 -45.51 -22.22 -0.47
C GLY A 1004 -44.38 -22.34 0.56
N ALA A 1005 -43.23 -22.93 0.19
CA ALA A 1005 -42.05 -23.02 1.05
C ALA A 1005 -41.45 -21.64 1.37
N LEU A 1006 -41.43 -20.72 0.39
CA LEU A 1006 -40.96 -19.34 0.58
C LEU A 1006 -41.92 -18.49 1.42
N ALA A 1007 -43.23 -18.69 1.29
CA ALA A 1007 -44.24 -18.00 2.10
C ALA A 1007 -44.20 -18.46 3.58
N GLY A 1008 -43.87 -19.74 3.84
CA GLY A 1008 -43.69 -20.28 5.20
C GLY A 1008 -42.36 -19.93 5.86
N ALA A 1009 -41.35 -19.48 5.10
CA ALA A 1009 -39.99 -19.19 5.58
C ALA A 1009 -39.78 -17.74 6.08
N VAL A 1010 -40.83 -16.89 6.06
CA VAL A 1010 -40.81 -15.57 6.69
C VAL A 1010 -41.50 -15.68 8.05
N PRO A 1011 -40.77 -15.57 9.18
CA PRO A 1011 -41.42 -15.52 10.48
C PRO A 1011 -42.33 -14.29 10.52
N ALA A 1012 -43.59 -14.49 10.89
CA ALA A 1012 -44.39 -13.41 11.43
C ALA A 1012 -43.64 -12.88 12.66
N ALA A 1013 -42.91 -11.78 12.50
CA ALA A 1013 -42.38 -11.01 13.62
C ALA A 1013 -43.57 -10.45 14.38
N ALA A 1014 -44.09 -11.24 15.32
CA ALA A 1014 -45.08 -10.82 16.27
C ALA A 1014 -44.48 -9.71 17.13
N GLY A 1015 -44.94 -8.47 16.93
CA GLY A 1015 -44.60 -7.35 17.79
C GLY A 1015 -43.94 -6.15 17.11
N ALA A 1016 -44.34 -5.80 15.89
CA ALA A 1016 -44.26 -4.42 15.41
C ALA A 1016 -45.40 -4.20 14.40
N GLU A 1017 -46.28 -3.24 14.68
CA GLU A 1017 -47.19 -2.68 13.68
C GLU A 1017 -46.36 -1.99 12.59
N THR A 1018 -45.87 -2.74 11.61
CA THR A 1018 -45.33 -2.18 10.37
C THR A 1018 -46.16 -2.73 9.22
N GLN A 1019 -47.18 -1.94 8.85
CA GLN A 1019 -47.82 -1.97 7.54
C GLN A 1019 -46.76 -1.91 6.43
N ASP A 1020 -46.95 -2.77 5.43
CA ASP A 1020 -46.53 -2.73 4.02
C ASP A 1020 -45.05 -2.45 3.68
N ASP A 1021 -44.44 -3.37 2.92
CA ASP A 1021 -43.28 -3.07 2.07
C ASP A 1021 -43.75 -2.03 1.02
N PRO A 1022 -43.27 -0.77 1.04
CA PRO A 1022 -43.92 0.30 0.30
C PRO A 1022 -43.66 0.17 -1.20
N LEU A 1023 -44.73 0.18 -2.01
CA LEU A 1023 -44.71 0.28 -3.48
C LEU A 1023 -43.62 1.23 -4.04
N PRO A 1024 -43.35 2.42 -3.43
CA PRO A 1024 -42.19 3.26 -3.74
C PRO A 1024 -40.84 2.51 -3.90
N ALA A 1025 -40.48 1.64 -2.97
CA ALA A 1025 -39.16 0.99 -2.96
C ALA A 1025 -38.97 0.05 -4.17
N VAL A 1026 -40.02 -0.70 -4.51
CA VAL A 1026 -40.03 -1.60 -5.68
C VAL A 1026 -40.00 -0.82 -6.98
N LEU A 1027 -40.80 0.27 -7.08
CA LEU A 1027 -40.78 1.13 -8.26
C LEU A 1027 -39.41 1.81 -8.44
N SER A 1028 -38.76 2.26 -7.36
CA SER A 1028 -37.41 2.82 -7.37
C SER A 1028 -36.36 1.81 -7.84
N GLU A 1029 -36.44 0.55 -7.42
CA GLU A 1029 -35.53 -0.51 -7.92
C GLU A 1029 -35.73 -0.79 -9.41
N TRP A 1030 -36.98 -0.84 -9.85
CA TRP A 1030 -37.34 -1.11 -11.24
C TRP A 1030 -36.95 0.05 -12.19
N LEU A 1031 -37.25 1.31 -11.82
CA LEU A 1031 -37.03 2.50 -12.65
C LEU A 1031 -35.54 2.77 -12.95
N ARG A 1032 -34.60 2.22 -12.17
CA ARG A 1032 -33.14 2.32 -12.42
C ARG A 1032 -32.71 1.66 -13.72
N PHE A 1033 -33.54 0.81 -14.30
CA PHE A 1033 -33.25 0.13 -15.56
C PHE A 1033 -33.84 0.83 -16.78
N TYR A 1034 -34.43 2.02 -16.58
CA TYR A 1034 -35.06 2.83 -17.60
C TYR A 1034 -34.41 4.21 -17.67
N GLY A 1035 -34.43 4.81 -18.86
CA GLY A 1035 -34.25 6.25 -19.02
C GLY A 1035 -35.53 7.01 -18.65
N PRO A 1036 -35.71 8.23 -19.16
CA PRO A 1036 -37.00 8.93 -19.12
C PRO A 1036 -38.14 8.05 -19.63
N ILE A 1037 -39.11 7.77 -18.76
CA ILE A 1037 -40.25 6.88 -19.01
C ILE A 1037 -41.57 7.55 -18.61
N ALA A 1038 -42.59 7.42 -19.44
CA ALA A 1038 -43.91 7.98 -19.15
C ALA A 1038 -44.60 7.24 -17.98
N PRO A 1039 -45.26 7.95 -17.03
CA PRO A 1039 -45.98 7.33 -15.91
C PRO A 1039 -47.00 6.26 -16.35
N GLU A 1040 -47.65 6.44 -17.49
CA GLU A 1040 -48.63 5.50 -18.04
C GLU A 1040 -48.00 4.15 -18.37
N ARG A 1041 -46.71 4.13 -18.76
CA ARG A 1041 -45.98 2.91 -19.06
C ARG A 1041 -45.62 2.15 -17.77
N VAL A 1042 -45.34 2.87 -16.68
CA VAL A 1042 -45.15 2.28 -15.34
C VAL A 1042 -46.47 1.67 -14.84
N ALA A 1043 -47.59 2.39 -15.03
CA ALA A 1043 -48.92 1.89 -14.69
C ALA A 1043 -49.27 0.61 -15.46
N ALA A 1044 -49.00 0.60 -16.77
CA ALA A 1044 -49.29 -0.54 -17.65
C ALA A 1044 -48.41 -1.77 -17.33
N ALA A 1045 -47.14 -1.58 -16.97
CA ALA A 1045 -46.21 -2.68 -16.68
C ALA A 1045 -46.68 -3.57 -15.51
N PHE A 1046 -47.33 -2.97 -14.52
CA PHE A 1046 -47.77 -3.64 -13.29
C PHE A 1046 -49.29 -3.70 -13.11
N GLY A 1047 -50.08 -3.02 -13.96
CA GLY A 1047 -51.53 -2.87 -13.81
C GLY A 1047 -51.93 -2.02 -12.60
N LEU A 1048 -51.13 -1.00 -12.25
CA LEU A 1048 -51.38 -0.16 -11.08
C LEU A 1048 -52.55 0.80 -11.31
N ALA A 1049 -53.39 0.98 -10.30
CA ALA A 1049 -54.43 2.01 -10.33
C ALA A 1049 -53.79 3.42 -10.29
N PRO A 1050 -54.29 4.41 -11.06
CA PRO A 1050 -53.70 5.74 -11.11
C PRO A 1050 -53.45 6.40 -9.74
N PRO A 1051 -54.36 6.30 -8.74
CA PRO A 1051 -54.12 6.89 -7.42
C PRO A 1051 -52.96 6.24 -6.65
N ALA A 1052 -52.79 4.92 -6.78
CA ALA A 1052 -51.74 4.18 -6.07
C ALA A 1052 -50.35 4.49 -6.67
N LEU A 1053 -50.27 4.60 -8.00
CA LEU A 1053 -49.04 5.02 -8.67
C LEU A 1053 -48.71 6.48 -8.32
N ALA A 1054 -49.68 7.39 -8.34
CA ALA A 1054 -49.45 8.79 -8.01
C ALA A 1054 -48.87 8.97 -6.60
N ALA A 1055 -49.44 8.33 -5.58
CA ALA A 1055 -48.95 8.39 -4.20
C ALA A 1055 -47.52 7.80 -4.07
N ALA A 1056 -47.24 6.72 -4.78
CA ALA A 1056 -45.91 6.10 -4.74
C ALA A 1056 -44.84 6.95 -5.43
N LEU A 1057 -45.18 7.61 -6.54
CA LEU A 1057 -44.29 8.51 -7.25
C LEU A 1057 -44.06 9.81 -6.48
N GLU A 1058 -45.09 10.37 -5.83
CA GLU A 1058 -44.98 11.55 -4.96
C GLU A 1058 -43.95 11.31 -3.85
N THR A 1059 -44.03 10.16 -3.17
CA THR A 1059 -43.04 9.75 -2.16
C THR A 1059 -41.61 9.70 -2.72
N LEU A 1060 -41.43 9.14 -3.92
CA LEU A 1060 -40.10 9.00 -4.53
C LEU A 1060 -39.53 10.32 -5.06
N VAL A 1061 -40.39 11.27 -5.43
CA VAL A 1061 -40.00 12.62 -5.82
C VAL A 1061 -39.62 13.44 -4.58
N ASP A 1062 -40.40 13.35 -3.51
CA ASP A 1062 -40.10 13.98 -2.21
C ASP A 1062 -38.77 13.47 -1.62
N ASP A 1063 -38.48 12.17 -1.79
CA ASP A 1063 -37.22 11.53 -1.38
C ASP A 1063 -36.04 11.80 -2.34
N GLU A 1064 -36.21 12.65 -3.36
CA GLU A 1064 -35.20 12.99 -4.38
C GLU A 1064 -34.65 11.76 -5.16
N GLN A 1065 -35.39 10.65 -5.20
CA GLN A 1065 -34.98 9.44 -5.93
C GLN A 1065 -35.44 9.44 -7.39
N LEU A 1066 -36.60 10.02 -7.65
CA LEU A 1066 -37.15 10.22 -8.99
C LEU A 1066 -37.24 11.70 -9.31
N VAL A 1067 -37.15 11.99 -10.59
CA VAL A 1067 -37.34 13.32 -11.13
C VAL A 1067 -38.44 13.25 -12.18
N LEU A 1068 -39.51 14.01 -11.99
CA LEU A 1068 -40.61 14.19 -12.94
C LEU A 1068 -40.42 15.51 -13.68
N ASP A 1069 -40.16 15.46 -15.00
CA ASP A 1069 -40.05 16.66 -15.86
C ASP A 1069 -40.07 16.28 -17.36
N ARG A 1070 -39.94 17.28 -18.23
CA ARG A 1070 -39.88 17.18 -19.68
C ARG A 1070 -38.44 17.00 -20.14
N PHE A 1071 -37.99 15.75 -20.26
CA PHE A 1071 -36.58 15.45 -20.54
C PHE A 1071 -36.22 15.49 -22.03
N ARG A 1072 -37.15 15.21 -22.94
CA ARG A 1072 -36.89 15.08 -24.39
C ARG A 1072 -36.90 16.43 -25.12
N ARG A 1073 -36.09 16.56 -26.18
CA ARG A 1073 -36.15 17.72 -27.10
C ARG A 1073 -37.39 17.71 -28.00
N ASP A 1074 -37.78 16.53 -28.45
CA ASP A 1074 -38.77 16.33 -29.51
C ASP A 1074 -40.18 16.00 -28.98
N ASP A 1075 -40.34 15.95 -27.64
CA ASP A 1075 -41.60 15.64 -26.95
C ASP A 1075 -41.73 16.55 -25.72
N ASP A 1076 -42.93 17.03 -25.45
CA ASP A 1076 -43.21 17.98 -24.35
C ASP A 1076 -44.04 17.34 -23.22
N ARG A 1077 -44.20 16.02 -23.25
CA ARG A 1077 -44.82 15.24 -22.17
C ARG A 1077 -43.89 15.13 -20.95
N GLU A 1078 -44.49 15.05 -19.77
CA GLU A 1078 -43.77 14.79 -18.53
C GLU A 1078 -43.41 13.31 -18.44
N GLU A 1079 -42.15 13.03 -18.10
CA GLU A 1079 -41.59 11.70 -17.95
C GLU A 1079 -40.93 11.59 -16.57
N LEU A 1080 -40.83 10.35 -16.07
CA LEU A 1080 -40.14 9.99 -14.86
C LEU A 1080 -38.72 9.55 -15.21
N CYS A 1081 -37.72 9.99 -14.46
CA CYS A 1081 -36.36 9.50 -14.59
C CYS A 1081 -35.76 9.30 -13.21
N ASP A 1082 -35.09 8.17 -12.99
CA ASP A 1082 -34.26 7.96 -11.79
C ASP A 1082 -33.18 9.04 -11.72
N ALA A 1083 -33.00 9.64 -10.54
CA ALA A 1083 -32.12 10.79 -10.36
C ALA A 1083 -30.65 10.46 -10.70
N GLU A 1084 -30.19 9.24 -10.41
CA GLU A 1084 -28.83 8.82 -10.79
C GLU A 1084 -28.70 8.59 -12.30
N ASN A 1085 -29.72 8.02 -12.93
CA ASN A 1085 -29.75 7.84 -14.38
C ASN A 1085 -29.79 9.19 -15.11
N LEU A 1086 -30.55 10.17 -14.59
CA LEU A 1086 -30.55 11.53 -15.10
C LEU A 1086 -29.17 12.18 -14.97
N GLU A 1087 -28.48 12.01 -13.83
CA GLU A 1087 -27.12 12.51 -13.67
C GLU A 1087 -26.15 11.87 -14.69
N ARG A 1088 -26.26 10.56 -14.93
CA ARG A 1088 -25.48 9.84 -15.95
C ARG A 1088 -25.77 10.37 -17.36
N LEU A 1089 -27.03 10.60 -17.69
CA LEU A 1089 -27.47 11.19 -18.97
C LEU A 1089 -26.92 12.60 -19.17
N LEU A 1090 -26.96 13.46 -18.14
CA LEU A 1090 -26.40 14.81 -18.21
C LEU A 1090 -24.88 14.81 -18.40
N ARG A 1091 -24.16 13.85 -17.79
CA ARG A 1091 -22.73 13.65 -18.04
C ARG A 1091 -22.46 13.18 -19.48
N LEU A 1092 -23.26 12.25 -19.99
CA LEU A 1092 -23.15 11.79 -21.38
C LEU A 1092 -23.48 12.90 -22.37
N LEU A 1093 -24.47 13.75 -22.08
CA LEU A 1093 -24.79 14.94 -22.87
C LEU A 1093 -23.61 15.90 -22.91
N ARG A 1094 -22.98 16.20 -21.76
CA ARG A 1094 -21.75 17.03 -21.72
C ARG A 1094 -20.60 16.40 -22.47
N ALA A 1095 -20.44 15.08 -22.41
CA ALA A 1095 -19.42 14.36 -23.16
C ALA A 1095 -19.68 14.43 -24.67
N ALA A 1096 -20.94 14.31 -25.09
CA ALA A 1096 -21.37 14.46 -26.49
C ALA A 1096 -21.33 15.92 -26.99
N ALA A 1097 -21.43 16.90 -26.08
CA ALA A 1097 -21.33 18.33 -26.37
C ALA A 1097 -19.88 18.87 -26.34
N ARG A 1098 -18.89 18.07 -25.92
CA ARG A 1098 -17.49 18.35 -26.29
C ARG A 1098 -17.41 18.25 -27.81
N PRO A 1099 -16.67 19.15 -28.51
CA PRO A 1099 -16.57 19.09 -29.95
C PRO A 1099 -16.15 17.68 -30.38
N SER A 1100 -17.12 16.93 -30.91
CA SER A 1100 -16.84 15.72 -31.65
C SER A 1100 -16.16 16.19 -32.92
N PHE A 1101 -14.96 15.71 -33.19
CA PHE A 1101 -14.40 15.81 -34.52
C PHE A 1101 -15.39 15.15 -35.47
N GLU A 1102 -16.01 15.93 -36.36
CA GLU A 1102 -16.86 15.36 -37.40
C GLU A 1102 -16.00 14.39 -38.21
N THR A 1103 -16.43 13.13 -38.27
CA THR A 1103 -15.88 12.20 -39.25
C THR A 1103 -16.16 12.79 -40.62
N LEU A 1104 -15.11 13.31 -41.24
CA LEU A 1104 -15.18 13.81 -42.60
C LEU A 1104 -15.64 12.68 -43.55
N PRO A 1105 -16.35 12.99 -44.65
CA PRO A 1105 -16.75 11.99 -45.64
C PRO A 1105 -15.55 11.12 -46.04
N LEU A 1106 -15.74 9.84 -46.39
CA LEU A 1106 -14.65 8.97 -46.83
C LEU A 1106 -13.85 9.60 -48.01
N ALA A 1107 -14.50 10.45 -48.82
CA ALA A 1107 -13.85 11.24 -49.87
C ALA A 1107 -12.78 12.24 -49.36
N ARG A 1108 -12.80 12.60 -48.07
CA ARG A 1108 -11.78 13.41 -47.38
C ARG A 1108 -10.68 12.56 -46.76
N LEU A 1109 -10.88 11.24 -46.62
CA LEU A 1109 -9.83 10.35 -46.13
C LEU A 1109 -8.55 10.44 -46.97
N PRO A 1110 -8.59 10.51 -48.33
CA PRO A 1110 -7.37 10.74 -49.11
C PRO A 1110 -6.65 12.04 -48.76
N LEU A 1111 -7.39 13.14 -48.49
CA LEU A 1111 -6.80 14.42 -48.09
C LEU A 1111 -6.24 14.37 -46.67
N LEU A 1112 -6.94 13.73 -45.73
CA LEU A 1112 -6.44 13.52 -44.38
C LEU A 1112 -5.18 12.64 -44.39
N LEU A 1113 -5.20 11.53 -45.12
CA LEU A 1113 -4.04 10.66 -45.30
C LEU A 1113 -2.90 11.43 -45.98
N ALA A 1114 -3.19 12.28 -46.97
CA ALA A 1114 -2.19 13.14 -47.59
C ALA A 1114 -1.63 14.19 -46.60
N ALA A 1115 -2.45 14.75 -45.71
CA ALA A 1115 -2.01 15.67 -44.67
C ALA A 1115 -1.09 14.99 -43.66
N GLU A 1116 -1.54 13.85 -43.11
CA GLU A 1116 -0.79 13.04 -42.13
C GLU A 1116 0.52 12.54 -42.73
N GLN A 1117 0.50 12.11 -44.00
CA GLN A 1117 1.70 11.67 -44.72
C GLN A 1117 2.61 12.82 -45.18
N GLY A 1118 2.29 14.09 -44.89
CA GLY A 1118 3.11 15.25 -45.25
C GLY A 1118 3.13 15.59 -46.74
N LEU A 1119 2.11 15.18 -47.50
CA LEU A 1119 1.98 15.42 -48.95
C LEU A 1119 1.24 16.74 -49.27
N LEU A 1120 0.51 17.32 -48.31
CA LEU A 1120 -0.21 18.59 -48.49
C LEU A 1120 0.62 19.83 -48.13
N ALA A 1121 1.69 19.65 -47.36
CA ALA A 1121 2.62 20.71 -46.97
C ALA A 1121 4.03 20.13 -47.02
N ARG A 1122 4.83 20.58 -47.98
CA ARG A 1122 6.19 20.09 -48.17
C ARG A 1122 7.12 20.74 -47.15
N GLY A 1123 7.98 19.94 -46.52
CA GLY A 1123 9.02 20.42 -45.62
C GLY A 1123 10.20 21.03 -46.39
N GLU A 1124 11.01 21.80 -45.67
CA GLU A 1124 12.24 22.40 -46.17
C GLU A 1124 13.43 21.95 -45.32
N GLY A 1125 14.60 21.77 -45.95
CA GLY A 1125 15.84 21.45 -45.26
C GLY A 1125 15.94 20.04 -44.68
N ILE A 1126 17.00 19.82 -43.89
CA ILE A 1126 17.33 18.51 -43.29
C ILE A 1126 16.32 18.12 -42.20
N GLU A 1127 15.83 19.07 -41.40
CA GLU A 1127 14.81 18.81 -40.38
C GLU A 1127 13.49 18.33 -41.02
N GLY A 1128 13.09 18.93 -42.14
CA GLY A 1128 11.95 18.47 -42.93
C GLY A 1128 12.15 17.05 -43.47
N LEU A 1129 13.37 16.72 -43.94
CA LEU A 1129 13.70 15.38 -44.40
C LEU A 1129 13.64 14.34 -43.27
N GLN A 1130 14.13 14.67 -42.08
CA GLN A 1130 14.06 13.78 -40.92
C GLN A 1130 12.60 13.50 -40.51
N ALA A 1131 11.75 14.52 -40.47
CA ALA A 1131 10.32 14.34 -40.18
C ALA A 1131 9.59 13.53 -41.28
N ALA A 1132 10.00 13.66 -42.54
CA ALA A 1132 9.46 12.86 -43.65
C ALA A 1132 9.91 11.39 -43.56
N LEU A 1133 11.17 11.14 -43.20
CA LEU A 1133 11.72 9.80 -43.01
C LEU A 1133 11.13 9.11 -41.78
N GLU A 1134 10.96 9.80 -40.65
CA GLU A 1134 10.35 9.27 -39.42
C GLU A 1134 8.96 8.67 -39.69
N LYS A 1135 8.16 9.33 -40.52
CA LYS A 1135 6.83 8.85 -40.94
C LYS A 1135 6.88 7.65 -41.88
N LEU A 1136 8.00 7.43 -42.56
CA LEU A 1136 8.20 6.39 -43.56
C LEU A 1136 9.17 5.29 -43.08
N LEU A 1137 9.55 5.29 -41.80
CA LEU A 1137 10.34 4.20 -41.22
C LEU A 1137 9.59 2.89 -41.38
N LEU A 1138 10.35 1.84 -41.70
CA LEU A 1138 9.84 0.48 -41.94
C LEU A 1138 8.82 0.37 -43.10
N PHE A 1139 8.64 1.40 -43.92
CA PHE A 1139 7.79 1.37 -45.10
C PHE A 1139 8.55 0.82 -46.32
N PRO A 1140 8.21 -0.39 -46.84
CA PRO A 1140 8.91 -0.94 -47.99
C PRO A 1140 8.44 -0.29 -49.30
N ALA A 1141 9.33 0.34 -50.05
CA ALA A 1141 9.00 0.95 -51.34
C ALA A 1141 10.05 0.66 -52.42
N PRO A 1142 9.70 0.74 -53.72
CA PRO A 1142 10.66 0.57 -54.80
C PRO A 1142 11.87 1.49 -54.63
N ALA A 1143 13.07 0.95 -54.80
CA ALA A 1143 14.31 1.66 -54.50
C ALA A 1143 14.46 3.00 -55.24
N ALA A 1144 14.02 3.06 -56.49
CA ALA A 1144 14.03 4.29 -57.29
C ALA A 1144 12.99 5.33 -56.83
N ALA A 1145 11.84 4.88 -56.30
CA ALA A 1145 10.71 5.74 -55.94
C ALA A 1145 11.00 6.66 -54.75
N TRP A 1146 11.99 6.32 -53.92
CA TRP A 1146 12.34 7.13 -52.75
C TRP A 1146 12.78 8.54 -53.11
N GLU A 1147 13.64 8.68 -54.11
CA GLU A 1147 14.16 9.99 -54.53
C GLU A 1147 13.53 10.55 -55.80
N SER A 1148 12.76 9.75 -56.56
CA SER A 1148 11.96 10.29 -57.67
C SER A 1148 10.60 10.82 -57.22
N ASP A 1149 9.95 10.15 -56.25
CA ASP A 1149 8.54 10.39 -55.95
C ASP A 1149 8.27 10.63 -54.45
N LEU A 1150 8.77 9.77 -53.56
CA LEU A 1150 8.34 9.77 -52.15
C LEU A 1150 8.89 10.95 -51.34
N LEU A 1151 10.21 11.19 -51.39
CA LEU A 1151 10.84 12.32 -50.71
C LEU A 1151 10.56 13.65 -51.42
N PRO A 1152 10.66 13.77 -52.76
CA PRO A 1152 10.31 15.00 -53.47
C PRO A 1152 8.83 15.40 -53.36
N ALA A 1153 7.91 14.45 -53.17
CA ALA A 1153 6.51 14.80 -52.91
C ALA A 1153 6.30 15.45 -51.54
N ARG A 1154 7.22 15.25 -50.59
CA ARG A 1154 7.15 15.72 -49.20
C ARG A 1154 8.13 16.86 -48.89
N LEU A 1155 9.02 17.21 -49.82
CA LEU A 1155 10.08 18.20 -49.61
C LEU A 1155 10.20 19.12 -50.84
N ASP A 1156 10.41 20.42 -50.61
CA ASP A 1156 10.58 21.38 -51.70
C ASP A 1156 11.54 22.52 -51.32
N PRO A 1157 12.76 22.59 -51.88
CA PRO A 1157 13.38 21.60 -52.77
C PRO A 1157 13.86 20.37 -52.01
N TYR A 1158 13.91 19.20 -52.66
CA TYR A 1158 14.67 18.04 -52.18
C TYR A 1158 16.03 17.97 -52.87
N TYR A 1159 17.11 17.87 -52.09
CA TYR A 1159 18.45 17.59 -52.61
C TYR A 1159 18.95 16.22 -52.13
N PRO A 1160 19.37 15.32 -53.05
CA PRO A 1160 19.89 13.99 -52.67
C PRO A 1160 21.02 14.00 -51.64
N ALA A 1161 21.83 15.06 -51.62
CA ALA A 1161 22.91 15.24 -50.65
C ALA A 1161 22.43 15.30 -49.19
N TRP A 1162 21.17 15.71 -48.93
CA TRP A 1162 20.61 15.74 -47.59
C TRP A 1162 20.38 14.34 -47.03
N LEU A 1163 19.88 13.41 -47.85
CA LEU A 1163 19.72 12.01 -47.43
C LEU A 1163 21.09 11.35 -47.18
N ASP A 1164 22.10 11.67 -47.99
CA ASP A 1164 23.45 11.18 -47.75
C ASP A 1164 24.01 11.71 -46.42
N SER A 1165 23.80 12.99 -46.10
CA SER A 1165 24.21 13.61 -44.82
C SER A 1165 23.47 12.99 -43.64
N VAL A 1166 22.15 12.79 -43.71
CA VAL A 1166 21.38 12.13 -42.63
C VAL A 1166 21.85 10.70 -42.38
N LEU A 1167 22.11 9.90 -43.42
CA LEU A 1167 22.62 8.53 -43.27
C LEU A 1167 24.07 8.48 -42.74
N GLN A 1168 24.84 9.56 -42.90
CA GLN A 1168 26.22 9.64 -42.40
C GLN A 1168 26.31 10.20 -40.97
N GLU A 1169 25.41 11.12 -40.60
CA GLU A 1169 25.41 11.82 -39.31
C GLU A 1169 24.52 11.16 -38.26
N SER A 1170 23.67 10.20 -38.65
CA SER A 1170 22.80 9.44 -37.76
C SER A 1170 23.00 7.93 -37.92
N ASP A 1171 22.47 7.15 -36.97
CA ASP A 1171 22.45 5.69 -37.05
C ASP A 1171 21.36 5.15 -38.01
N LEU A 1172 20.71 6.01 -38.81
CA LEU A 1172 19.67 5.59 -39.75
C LEU A 1172 20.28 4.77 -40.89
N GLU A 1173 19.67 3.63 -41.21
CA GLU A 1173 20.13 2.75 -42.27
C GLU A 1173 19.01 2.49 -43.28
N TRP A 1174 19.37 2.21 -44.53
CA TRP A 1174 18.44 1.65 -45.51
C TRP A 1174 18.64 0.13 -45.60
N LEU A 1175 17.57 -0.62 -45.79
CA LEU A 1175 17.59 -2.08 -45.84
C LEU A 1175 16.71 -2.53 -47.00
N GLY A 1176 17.09 -3.61 -47.68
CA GLY A 1176 16.17 -4.21 -48.64
C GLY A 1176 15.00 -4.87 -47.92
N ALA A 1177 13.82 -4.73 -48.52
CA ALA A 1177 12.57 -5.28 -48.02
C ALA A 1177 11.86 -6.02 -49.17
N GLY A 1178 12.60 -6.94 -49.78
CA GLY A 1178 12.20 -7.66 -51.00
C GLY A 1178 12.85 -7.10 -52.27
N ARG A 1179 12.69 -7.86 -53.37
CA ARG A 1179 13.35 -7.58 -54.66
C ARG A 1179 13.09 -6.15 -55.14
N GLU A 1180 14.17 -5.39 -55.31
CA GLU A 1180 14.18 -3.98 -55.76
C GLU A 1180 13.38 -3.01 -54.88
N ARG A 1181 13.10 -3.40 -53.63
CA ARG A 1181 12.43 -2.56 -52.63
C ARG A 1181 13.35 -2.33 -51.44
N LEU A 1182 13.28 -1.13 -50.88
CA LEU A 1182 14.01 -0.77 -49.68
C LEU A 1182 13.13 0.00 -48.71
N THR A 1183 13.57 0.00 -47.45
CA THR A 1183 13.00 0.76 -46.35
C THR A 1183 14.12 1.42 -45.55
N PHE A 1184 13.79 2.43 -44.75
CA PHE A 1184 14.70 3.00 -43.76
C PHE A 1184 14.33 2.49 -42.35
N ALA A 1185 15.34 2.27 -41.51
CA ALA A 1185 15.18 1.76 -40.15
C ALA A 1185 16.40 2.12 -39.29
N PHE A 1186 16.22 2.20 -37.96
CA PHE A 1186 17.33 2.19 -37.03
C PHE A 1186 17.80 0.75 -36.73
N PRO A 1187 19.05 0.52 -36.25
CA PRO A 1187 19.59 -0.82 -36.04
C PRO A 1187 18.76 -1.69 -35.10
N GLU A 1188 18.14 -1.08 -34.09
CA GLU A 1188 17.28 -1.74 -33.10
C GLU A 1188 15.94 -2.22 -33.70
N GLU A 1189 15.48 -1.57 -34.75
CA GLU A 1189 14.21 -1.83 -35.42
C GLU A 1189 14.33 -2.89 -36.51
N ARG A 1190 15.57 -3.29 -36.88
CA ARG A 1190 15.84 -4.36 -37.86
C ARG A 1190 15.09 -5.66 -37.56
N ALA A 1191 14.91 -5.98 -36.27
CA ALA A 1191 14.19 -7.17 -35.83
C ALA A 1191 12.69 -7.15 -36.20
N LEU A 1192 12.11 -5.96 -36.43
CA LEU A 1192 10.70 -5.78 -36.79
C LEU A 1192 10.44 -6.06 -38.28
N LEU A 1193 11.48 -6.13 -39.11
CA LEU A 1193 11.40 -6.41 -40.55
C LEU A 1193 11.62 -7.90 -40.87
N ALA A 1194 11.89 -8.74 -39.86
CA ALA A 1194 12.16 -10.16 -40.04
C ALA A 1194 10.83 -10.95 -40.16
N ASP A 1195 10.27 -11.00 -41.36
CA ASP A 1195 9.24 -12.00 -41.68
C ASP A 1195 9.92 -13.35 -41.89
N GLY A 1196 9.48 -14.36 -41.13
CA GLY A 1196 10.21 -15.61 -40.92
C GLY A 1196 10.54 -16.39 -42.19
N ASP A 1197 11.77 -16.21 -42.68
CA ASP A 1197 12.70 -17.22 -43.18
C ASP A 1197 14.08 -16.56 -43.27
N ALA A 1198 15.13 -17.20 -42.74
CA ALA A 1198 16.48 -16.63 -42.77
C ALA A 1198 17.00 -16.62 -44.23
N PRO A 1199 17.57 -15.50 -44.71
CA PRO A 1199 18.07 -15.42 -46.07
C PRO A 1199 19.13 -16.49 -46.36
N PRO A 1200 19.23 -16.99 -47.61
CA PRO A 1200 20.26 -17.95 -47.99
C PRO A 1200 21.65 -17.36 -47.70
N PRO A 1201 22.55 -18.10 -47.03
CA PRO A 1201 23.81 -17.55 -46.59
C PRO A 1201 24.67 -17.14 -47.78
N LEU A 1202 25.25 -15.94 -47.69
CA LEU A 1202 26.27 -15.48 -48.63
C LEU A 1202 27.40 -16.54 -48.75
N PRO A 1203 28.01 -16.74 -49.94
CA PRO A 1203 29.16 -17.63 -50.08
C PRO A 1203 30.22 -17.30 -49.04
N ALA A 1204 30.77 -18.32 -48.37
CA ALA A 1204 31.68 -18.15 -47.23
C ALA A 1204 32.82 -17.12 -47.46
N PRO A 1205 33.45 -17.02 -48.65
CA PRO A 1205 34.45 -15.98 -48.93
C PRO A 1205 33.90 -14.55 -48.89
N LEU A 1206 32.68 -14.33 -49.40
CA LEU A 1206 31.99 -13.04 -49.42
C LEU A 1206 31.43 -12.66 -48.05
N ALA A 1207 30.84 -13.62 -47.34
CA ALA A 1207 30.39 -13.46 -45.96
C ALA A 1207 31.56 -13.09 -45.03
N ALA A 1208 32.70 -13.79 -45.14
CA ALA A 1208 33.90 -13.49 -44.35
C ALA A 1208 34.52 -12.12 -44.70
N ALA A 1209 34.46 -11.71 -45.98
CA ALA A 1209 34.94 -10.39 -46.40
C ALA A 1209 34.09 -9.26 -45.81
N LEU A 1210 32.75 -9.40 -45.80
CA LEU A 1210 31.81 -8.42 -45.24
C LEU A 1210 31.84 -8.39 -43.70
N ALA A 1211 32.01 -9.55 -43.05
CA ALA A 1211 32.13 -9.65 -41.59
C ALA A 1211 33.44 -9.05 -41.04
N SER A 1212 34.45 -8.81 -41.89
CA SER A 1212 35.74 -8.24 -41.46
C SER A 1212 35.68 -6.77 -41.03
N GLY A 1213 34.55 -6.09 -41.23
CA GLY A 1213 34.30 -4.72 -40.77
C GLY A 1213 35.17 -3.63 -41.42
N ARG A 1214 36.05 -3.99 -42.37
CA ARG A 1214 36.89 -3.04 -43.11
C ARG A 1214 36.18 -2.59 -44.39
N PRO A 1215 36.22 -1.30 -44.76
CA PRO A 1215 35.69 -0.85 -46.04
C PRO A 1215 36.50 -1.49 -47.17
N ARG A 1216 35.83 -2.18 -48.07
CA ARG A 1216 36.43 -2.83 -49.25
C ARG A 1216 35.77 -2.31 -50.52
N SER A 1217 36.56 -2.05 -51.55
CA SER A 1217 36.05 -1.72 -52.87
C SER A 1217 35.39 -2.93 -53.54
N PHE A 1218 34.54 -2.68 -54.53
CA PHE A 1218 33.89 -3.73 -55.30
C PHE A 1218 34.89 -4.70 -55.96
N GLU A 1219 36.03 -4.20 -56.44
CA GLU A 1219 37.11 -5.03 -57.02
C GLU A 1219 37.81 -5.90 -55.97
N GLU A 1220 37.99 -5.39 -54.75
CA GLU A 1220 38.55 -6.17 -53.64
C GLU A 1220 37.57 -7.25 -53.16
N LEU A 1221 36.27 -6.96 -53.16
CA LEU A 1221 35.23 -7.96 -52.89
C LEU A 1221 35.18 -9.04 -53.97
N ALA A 1222 35.33 -8.66 -55.25
CA ALA A 1222 35.40 -9.61 -56.37
C ALA A 1222 36.63 -10.52 -56.28
N ARG A 1223 37.79 -9.94 -56.00
CA ARG A 1223 39.05 -10.68 -55.83
C ARG A 1223 39.02 -11.60 -54.60
N ALA A 1224 38.44 -11.13 -53.49
CA ALA A 1224 38.31 -11.92 -52.25
C ALA A 1224 37.27 -13.05 -52.39
N ALA A 1225 36.18 -12.82 -53.12
CA ALA A 1225 35.14 -13.82 -53.35
C ALA A 1225 35.47 -14.80 -54.49
N GLY A 1226 36.44 -14.47 -55.36
CA GLY A 1226 36.78 -15.27 -56.55
C GLY A 1226 35.70 -15.25 -57.63
N LEU A 1227 34.84 -14.23 -57.63
CA LEU A 1227 33.68 -14.12 -58.52
C LEU A 1227 33.93 -13.10 -59.63
N ALA A 1228 33.38 -13.36 -60.82
CA ALA A 1228 33.32 -12.36 -61.87
C ALA A 1228 32.45 -11.17 -61.45
N SER A 1229 32.77 -9.95 -61.90
CA SER A 1229 32.08 -8.71 -61.51
C SER A 1229 30.57 -8.76 -61.71
N GLY A 1230 30.10 -9.43 -62.78
CA GLY A 1230 28.67 -9.62 -63.04
C GLY A 1230 27.99 -10.47 -61.98
N GLU A 1231 28.57 -11.62 -61.69
CA GLU A 1231 28.06 -12.57 -60.70
C GLU A 1231 28.13 -12.00 -59.27
N LEU A 1232 29.19 -11.25 -58.94
CA LEU A 1232 29.29 -10.57 -57.65
C LEU A 1232 28.18 -9.52 -57.47
N ALA A 1233 27.95 -8.70 -58.50
CA ALA A 1233 26.91 -7.66 -58.44
C ALA A 1233 25.52 -8.27 -58.24
N GLU A 1234 25.20 -9.35 -58.97
CA GLU A 1234 23.93 -10.06 -58.86
C GLU A 1234 23.72 -10.62 -57.44
N ARG A 1235 24.74 -11.27 -56.87
CA ARG A 1235 24.68 -11.83 -55.51
C ARG A 1235 24.60 -10.75 -54.43
N LEU A 1236 25.31 -9.63 -54.58
CA LEU A 1236 25.23 -8.52 -53.62
C LEU A 1236 23.86 -7.84 -53.65
N TRP A 1237 23.28 -7.61 -54.84
CA TRP A 1237 21.92 -7.08 -54.93
C TRP A 1237 20.89 -8.03 -54.34
N GLN A 1238 21.03 -9.34 -54.58
CA GLN A 1238 20.17 -10.34 -53.95
C GLN A 1238 20.24 -10.26 -52.42
N ALA A 1239 21.45 -10.23 -51.85
CA ALA A 1239 21.64 -10.12 -50.40
C ALA A 1239 21.16 -8.78 -49.81
N VAL A 1240 21.23 -7.70 -50.60
CA VAL A 1240 20.63 -6.41 -50.24
C VAL A 1240 19.11 -6.54 -50.16
N TRP A 1241 18.47 -7.13 -51.18
CA TRP A 1241 17.01 -7.32 -51.22
C TRP A 1241 16.49 -8.23 -50.12
N ASP A 1242 17.29 -9.21 -49.72
CA ASP A 1242 16.99 -10.11 -48.62
C ASP A 1242 17.32 -9.48 -47.24
N GLY A 1243 17.69 -8.19 -47.19
CA GLY A 1243 17.93 -7.43 -45.96
C GLY A 1243 19.24 -7.77 -45.24
N GLY A 1244 20.08 -8.63 -45.82
CA GLY A 1244 21.31 -9.14 -45.21
C GLY A 1244 22.53 -8.23 -45.37
N VAL A 1245 22.49 -7.28 -46.31
CA VAL A 1245 23.59 -6.33 -46.57
C VAL A 1245 23.03 -4.94 -46.84
N THR A 1246 23.74 -3.91 -46.35
CA THR A 1246 23.45 -2.50 -46.62
C THR A 1246 24.74 -1.72 -46.84
N SER A 1247 24.64 -0.44 -47.21
CA SER A 1247 25.74 0.51 -47.33
C SER A 1247 25.41 1.81 -46.60
N SER A 1248 26.41 2.47 -46.03
CA SER A 1248 26.28 3.81 -45.46
C SER A 1248 26.04 4.93 -46.50
N HIS A 1249 26.00 4.60 -47.79
CA HIS A 1249 25.82 5.56 -48.88
C HIS A 1249 24.64 5.18 -49.78
N PHE A 1250 23.65 6.07 -49.91
CA PHE A 1250 22.51 5.84 -50.80
C PHE A 1250 22.88 5.96 -52.29
N ALA A 1251 24.02 6.57 -52.60
CA ALA A 1251 24.54 6.70 -53.96
C ALA A 1251 24.69 5.35 -54.72
N VAL A 1252 24.90 4.25 -54.01
CA VAL A 1252 24.95 2.89 -54.60
C VAL A 1252 23.58 2.49 -55.14
N VAL A 1253 22.52 2.78 -54.39
CA VAL A 1253 21.13 2.55 -54.81
C VAL A 1253 20.78 3.42 -56.02
N ARG A 1254 21.20 4.69 -56.02
CA ARG A 1254 21.01 5.61 -57.17
C ARG A 1254 21.63 5.06 -58.45
N ARG A 1255 22.88 4.60 -58.38
CA ARG A 1255 23.58 3.98 -59.52
C ARG A 1255 22.95 2.66 -59.94
N GLY A 1256 22.47 1.88 -58.98
CA GLY A 1256 21.71 0.65 -59.22
C GLY A 1256 20.43 0.94 -60.02
N ALA A 1257 19.62 1.90 -59.57
CA ALA A 1257 18.38 2.29 -60.24
C ALA A 1257 18.60 2.72 -61.71
N LEU A 1258 19.66 3.51 -61.98
CA LEU A 1258 20.03 3.91 -63.34
C LEU A 1258 20.33 2.73 -64.27
N ASN A 1259 20.90 1.65 -63.72
CA ASN A 1259 21.28 0.45 -64.48
C ASN A 1259 20.28 -0.70 -64.28
N GLN A 1260 19.06 -0.43 -63.79
CA GLN A 1260 18.04 -1.45 -63.48
C GLN A 1260 18.56 -2.58 -62.57
N PHE A 1261 19.43 -2.23 -61.63
CA PHE A 1261 20.11 -3.14 -60.69
C PHE A 1261 20.85 -4.31 -61.36
N LYS A 1262 21.21 -4.13 -62.64
CA LYS A 1262 22.04 -5.06 -63.42
C LYS A 1262 23.46 -4.51 -63.52
N THR A 1263 24.43 -5.41 -63.70
CA THR A 1263 25.81 -5.01 -63.99
C THR A 1263 25.82 -4.28 -65.34
N PRO A 1264 26.33 -3.04 -65.42
CA PRO A 1264 26.50 -2.39 -66.70
C PRO A 1264 27.43 -3.24 -67.57
N LEU A 1265 27.05 -3.51 -68.82
CA LEU A 1265 27.98 -4.06 -69.81
C LEU A 1265 29.17 -3.10 -69.92
N PRO A 1266 30.42 -3.59 -69.99
CA PRO A 1266 31.56 -2.70 -70.17
C PRO A 1266 31.33 -1.88 -71.45
N GLU A 1267 31.38 -0.55 -71.34
CA GLU A 1267 31.37 0.31 -72.53
C GLU A 1267 32.48 -0.14 -73.49
N PRO A 1268 32.22 -0.19 -74.82
CA PRO A 1268 33.28 -0.44 -75.77
C PRO A 1268 34.36 0.63 -75.60
N ARG A 1269 35.61 0.20 -75.36
CA ARG A 1269 36.77 1.11 -75.34
C ARG A 1269 36.73 1.95 -76.63
N PRO A 1270 36.87 3.29 -76.56
CA PRO A 1270 37.06 4.10 -77.75
C PRO A 1270 38.32 3.63 -78.49
N ASP A 1271 38.16 3.32 -79.77
CA ASP A 1271 39.24 2.98 -80.70
C ASP A 1271 40.27 4.14 -80.76
N PRO A 1272 41.58 3.90 -80.60
CA PRO A 1272 42.56 4.99 -80.52
C PRO A 1272 42.89 5.56 -81.91
N ARG A 1273 42.14 6.61 -82.29
CA ARG A 1273 42.40 7.61 -83.37
C ARG A 1273 42.41 7.09 -84.83
N PRO A 1274 42.12 7.96 -85.82
CA PRO A 1274 43.08 8.98 -86.27
C PRO A 1274 42.49 10.40 -86.39
N GLY A 1275 43.33 11.40 -86.09
CA GLY A 1275 43.02 12.84 -86.11
C GLY A 1275 43.92 13.60 -85.15
#